data_AF-A0A8H4UMG5-F1
#
_entry.id   AF-A0A8H4UMG5-F1
#
_cell.length_a   1.000
_cell.length_b   1.000
_cell.length_c   1.000
_cell.angle_alpha   90.00
_cell.angle_beta   90.00
_cell.angle_gamma   90.00
#
_symmetry.space_group_name_H-M   'P 1'
#
loop_
_entity.id
_entity.type
_entity.pdbx_description
1 polymer ?
#
loop_
_entity_poly.entity_id
_entity_poly.type
_entity_poly.pdbx_seq_one_letter_code
_entity_poly.pdbx_strand_id
1 'polypeptide(L)'
;MLEKRALPDLRVMALGASIVFGLGSSDGNGFRKILRDQLRYAGYNVDMVGTKNGGTMKDNDVEATSGYIVKQIHDASKLSYKYKPNLVVINAGTNDLVNGIDPGNQHERFKAMLLDLWSNISPETVIIVSTILPVDKPAAEALRGGVNAKYRSVVSELYKEGKPIYLAELDNFMTLSDLGDGTHPTDHGYKKMAGAFWSAISKAANEFKFNDPLPADTSNNAGKNCRKSPGDGVNAGSQTQRGSGYDDGTYQHDSQEMGAVLTLTSDWDRDQWFFARIFRSDRDDLLGWVENSAGNVVYAVRRNDGGGKFTLISTDLNVHDNCKPKGVVFADLNGDGLDDFACIGPDGAVYASINQGNGGGDKPPSFVYKGLWKRADPKYPQAKVRLADIDGDGRADFCGLADNGDIYVWRNGWINDMPDYWQALGKRFTGKGMGNLEGTRFEDLNGDGRDDWIWVGDKGEAHTWTNSRSCAKGVEGNGLNVAWRQGFYKGKTSGPTHTGGFANGIRGRIHFARIYGEPQDFGLLGKLDYVYMEHYKGSNGKHTFKVRVWKNKGYGATKPKADGNKYCDMTGNGRDDYVWVLSKGEMDFYPNGGKDFITDKDSYWGPMQKAFFKPGRDLDRRDLHLTDWDGDGKCDIVWVDPNNQNHVSVWRNGYTPGGGFSWQYLANPAPELYCPEKRGIGFHDLAVQFADVSGSGRSDYLCIEKNGRIWGWTQDAKGAWTYIDQFFGSKKHDRANMHFADVDGDGRADAIWVEKFSGDAFVYYNMGRKDIAGSRYWWEIQEKGGPFPAYGGSYAGSCQYFPDLNGNGRADLHSVQATFPNTAVTAYNVCDGNRSGDDSSEIKKPDIIMPPPPSTGGGEESNSPPDPSENCGVPTKWMQLPIKVGNDNRDHIRCLARWNQGVFPREIEAWASAGSLRWIRMVYSDGTQVTAGKKPPEDSSHRHGIVKWDPWHDSFQTFSLYGGGFKDGLGRMVLEMSNTCGGNENCRLDAGGWWQNPPPEVPIPRGDSGRGMLLGMQINAGDVIESMTPLFSKSKPIKVSMSDATFTPTFEELNSAPFEERMMEAVRASHVLYNDVPDNPVSMSVDLYLTMETGTKVTWSHEKGTENGGEVGTTISGEYGWEIGVPELVSGKVNGKIDVSGKYVGKLIKKTIDSKEDSGTRSVQTRFTLRTNVDPGKKVFCQVVAIQSKVNINYEATLTQHFENGDTYSYRVFGRFRDSQATDTFSYCESLNDDNVDDSEAADFVIRESGTYCSDGKRVGNTGMSDKDLLEACPL
;
A
#
# COMPACT_ATOMS: atom_id res chain seq x y z
N MET A 1 10.41 28.45 -44.24
CA MET A 1 10.86 28.02 -42.90
C MET A 1 9.61 27.64 -42.13
N LEU A 2 9.39 26.35 -41.90
CA LEU A 2 8.33 25.89 -41.00
C LEU A 2 8.93 25.98 -39.59
N GLU A 3 8.37 26.85 -38.75
CA GLU A 3 8.74 26.92 -37.34
C GLU A 3 8.49 25.55 -36.69
N LYS A 4 9.51 24.99 -36.03
CA LYS A 4 9.33 23.83 -35.14
C LYS A 4 8.30 24.23 -34.09
N ARG A 5 7.15 23.53 -34.05
CA ARG A 5 6.17 23.65 -32.97
C ARG A 5 6.91 23.43 -31.65
N ALA A 6 6.81 24.38 -30.72
CA ALA A 6 7.39 24.25 -29.39
C ALA A 6 6.82 22.99 -28.72
N LEU A 7 7.68 22.19 -28.08
CA LEU A 7 7.24 21.05 -27.26
C LEU A 7 6.48 21.59 -26.05
N PRO A 8 5.43 20.89 -25.57
CA PRO A 8 4.73 21.29 -24.37
C PRO A 8 5.64 21.17 -23.15
N ASP A 9 5.37 21.99 -22.13
CA ASP A 9 5.98 21.80 -20.82
C ASP A 9 5.40 20.52 -20.18
N LEU A 10 6.21 19.78 -19.42
CA LEU A 10 5.80 18.58 -18.71
C LEU A 10 5.84 18.81 -17.21
N ARG A 11 4.68 18.67 -16.57
CA ARG A 11 4.54 18.60 -15.12
C ARG A 11 4.30 17.14 -14.72
N VAL A 12 5.32 16.52 -14.15
CA VAL A 12 5.44 15.07 -14.01
C VAL A 12 5.24 14.63 -12.57
N MET A 13 4.16 13.91 -12.29
CA MET A 13 3.93 13.31 -10.97
C MET A 13 4.36 11.84 -10.94
N ALA A 14 5.35 11.51 -10.12
CA ALA A 14 5.70 10.12 -9.84
C ALA A 14 4.90 9.63 -8.61
N LEU A 15 3.98 8.68 -8.82
CA LEU A 15 3.01 8.24 -7.82
C LEU A 15 3.23 6.78 -7.39
N GLY A 16 3.39 6.52 -6.09
CA GLY A 16 3.51 5.14 -5.60
C GLY A 16 3.93 4.97 -4.14
N ALA A 17 4.73 3.94 -3.87
CA ALA A 17 5.25 3.63 -2.53
C ALA A 17 6.79 3.72 -2.47
N SER A 18 7.46 2.89 -1.66
CA SER A 18 8.91 2.98 -1.41
C SER A 18 9.77 2.89 -2.68
N ILE A 19 9.33 2.12 -3.68
CA ILE A 19 10.03 1.97 -4.97
C ILE A 19 9.99 3.28 -5.77
N VAL A 20 8.83 3.96 -5.80
CA VAL A 20 8.72 5.28 -6.47
C VAL A 20 9.45 6.36 -5.68
N PHE A 21 9.45 6.26 -4.34
CA PHE A 21 10.20 7.15 -3.48
C PHE A 21 11.71 7.07 -3.74
N GLY A 22 12.22 5.92 -4.18
CA GLY A 22 13.62 5.69 -4.53
C GLY A 22 14.42 4.90 -3.48
N LEU A 23 13.75 4.23 -2.55
CA LEU A 23 14.43 3.43 -1.52
C LEU A 23 15.29 2.33 -2.17
N GLY A 24 16.50 2.10 -1.67
CA GLY A 24 17.46 1.14 -2.24
C GLY A 24 18.40 1.73 -3.30
N SER A 25 18.15 2.94 -3.81
CA SER A 25 19.12 3.68 -4.62
C SER A 25 20.17 4.39 -3.76
N SER A 26 21.39 4.54 -4.28
CA SER A 26 22.51 5.16 -3.55
C SER A 26 22.34 6.66 -3.32
N ASP A 27 21.53 7.33 -4.16
CA ASP A 27 21.31 8.77 -4.14
C ASP A 27 19.88 9.16 -3.69
N GLY A 28 19.02 8.17 -3.42
CA GLY A 28 17.63 8.33 -3.03
C GLY A 28 16.69 8.82 -4.14
N ASN A 29 17.16 9.00 -5.37
CA ASN A 29 16.35 9.51 -6.49
C ASN A 29 15.54 8.40 -7.19
N GLY A 30 15.97 7.14 -7.08
CA GLY A 30 15.38 6.02 -7.81
C GLY A 30 15.39 6.22 -9.33
N PHE A 31 14.32 5.80 -10.02
CA PHE A 31 14.20 5.98 -11.48
C PHE A 31 13.94 7.43 -11.90
N ARG A 32 13.48 8.28 -10.96
CA ARG A 32 12.91 9.61 -11.26
C ARG A 32 13.94 10.55 -11.90
N LYS A 33 15.16 10.60 -11.36
CA LYS A 33 16.24 11.44 -11.92
C LYS A 33 16.61 11.02 -13.34
N ILE A 34 16.81 9.73 -13.57
CA ILE A 34 17.19 9.20 -14.90
C ILE A 34 16.09 9.51 -15.93
N LEU A 35 14.83 9.34 -15.55
CA LEU A 35 13.69 9.66 -16.39
C LEU A 35 13.59 11.17 -16.67
N ARG A 36 13.75 12.02 -15.65
CA ARG A 36 13.76 13.49 -15.77
C ARG A 36 14.86 13.95 -16.72
N ASP A 37 16.09 13.47 -16.53
CA ASP A 37 17.23 13.79 -17.39
C ASP A 37 16.97 13.37 -18.85
N GLN A 38 16.30 12.22 -19.05
CA GLN A 38 15.95 11.73 -20.39
C GLN A 38 14.88 12.61 -21.07
N LEU A 39 13.90 13.10 -20.31
CA LEU A 39 12.87 14.03 -20.79
C LEU A 39 13.47 15.40 -21.15
N ARG A 40 14.36 15.94 -20.31
CA ARG A 40 15.10 17.17 -20.60
C ARG A 40 15.98 17.00 -21.84
N TYR A 41 16.69 15.87 -21.97
CA TYR A 41 17.51 15.55 -23.14
C TYR A 41 16.67 15.44 -24.44
N ALA A 42 15.43 15.00 -24.34
CA ALA A 42 14.48 14.98 -25.46
C ALA A 42 13.91 16.36 -25.83
N GLY A 43 14.19 17.40 -25.03
CA GLY A 43 13.84 18.79 -25.32
C GLY A 43 12.62 19.34 -24.56
N TYR A 44 12.01 18.56 -23.67
CA TYR A 44 10.88 19.02 -22.84
C TYR A 44 11.37 19.90 -21.69
N ASN A 45 10.61 20.91 -21.28
CA ASN A 45 10.72 21.46 -19.92
C ASN A 45 10.02 20.53 -18.95
N VAL A 46 10.65 20.28 -17.80
CA VAL A 46 10.18 19.29 -16.84
C VAL A 46 10.18 19.90 -15.45
N ASP A 47 9.03 19.80 -14.80
CA ASP A 47 8.72 20.14 -13.41
C ASP A 47 8.21 18.88 -12.73
N MET A 48 9.00 18.27 -11.83
CA MET A 48 8.52 17.11 -11.07
C MET A 48 7.60 17.62 -9.97
N VAL A 49 6.46 16.97 -9.76
CA VAL A 49 5.50 17.40 -8.75
C VAL A 49 5.05 16.26 -7.86
N GLY A 50 4.70 16.62 -6.64
CA GLY A 50 4.21 15.72 -5.63
C GLY A 50 4.17 16.44 -4.29
N THR A 51 3.55 15.86 -3.29
CA THR A 51 3.57 16.49 -1.98
C THR A 51 4.92 16.33 -1.29
N LYS A 52 5.70 15.29 -1.58
CA LYS A 52 6.96 14.99 -0.89
C LYS A 52 8.15 15.22 -1.79
N ASN A 53 9.34 15.18 -1.19
CA ASN A 53 10.63 15.16 -1.88
C ASN A 53 11.48 13.99 -1.38
N GLY A 54 12.36 13.51 -2.25
CA GLY A 54 13.30 12.44 -1.91
C GLY A 54 14.43 12.35 -2.91
N GLY A 55 15.65 12.12 -2.43
CA GLY A 55 16.85 12.04 -3.25
C GLY A 55 17.58 13.37 -3.44
N THR A 56 18.69 13.33 -4.17
CA THR A 56 19.66 14.44 -4.32
C THR A 56 19.43 15.35 -5.53
N MET A 57 18.49 15.04 -6.44
CA MET A 57 18.19 15.96 -7.56
C MET A 57 17.53 17.26 -7.05
N LYS A 58 17.68 18.36 -7.79
CA LYS A 58 17.17 19.67 -7.37
C LYS A 58 15.64 19.71 -7.33
N ASP A 59 15.04 19.23 -8.41
CA ASP A 59 13.61 19.08 -8.62
C ASP A 59 13.22 17.64 -8.28
N ASN A 60 13.20 17.34 -6.97
CA ASN A 60 13.08 15.98 -6.42
C ASN A 60 11.71 15.64 -5.86
N ASP A 61 10.67 16.35 -6.29
CA ASP A 61 9.32 16.11 -5.82
C ASP A 61 8.75 14.77 -6.33
N VAL A 62 7.87 14.20 -5.51
CA VAL A 62 7.31 12.85 -5.65
C VAL A 62 6.06 12.69 -4.79
N GLU A 63 5.08 11.97 -5.30
CA GLU A 63 3.91 11.56 -4.53
C GLU A 63 4.05 10.08 -4.14
N ALA A 64 4.90 9.79 -3.16
CA ALA A 64 5.13 8.40 -2.75
C ALA A 64 5.31 8.20 -1.25
N THR A 65 4.72 7.13 -0.71
CA THR A 65 4.87 6.78 0.71
C THR A 65 5.26 5.33 0.90
N SER A 66 6.42 5.10 1.52
CA SER A 66 6.90 3.76 1.85
C SER A 66 5.87 2.99 2.68
N GLY A 67 5.66 1.71 2.31
CA GLY A 67 4.72 0.81 2.98
C GLY A 67 3.25 0.95 2.57
N TYR A 68 2.87 1.96 1.78
CA TYR A 68 1.46 2.14 1.41
C TYR A 68 0.96 1.08 0.43
N ILE A 69 -0.26 0.61 0.67
CA ILE A 69 -1.05 -0.21 -0.26
C ILE A 69 -1.78 0.68 -1.29
N VAL A 70 -2.32 0.11 -2.37
CA VAL A 70 -3.01 0.86 -3.45
C VAL A 70 -4.03 1.85 -2.92
N LYS A 71 -4.86 1.46 -1.95
CA LYS A 71 -5.86 2.36 -1.34
C LYS A 71 -5.22 3.59 -0.70
N GLN A 72 -4.14 3.39 0.04
CA GLN A 72 -3.46 4.48 0.75
C GLN A 72 -2.71 5.39 -0.24
N ILE A 73 -2.16 4.84 -1.33
CA ILE A 73 -1.58 5.62 -2.44
C ILE A 73 -2.66 6.47 -3.09
N HIS A 74 -3.84 5.90 -3.36
CA HIS A 74 -4.98 6.62 -3.92
C HIS A 74 -5.41 7.78 -3.00
N ASP A 75 -5.58 7.52 -1.71
CA ASP A 75 -5.96 8.55 -0.74
C ASP A 75 -4.89 9.66 -0.63
N ALA A 76 -3.60 9.32 -0.65
CA ALA A 76 -2.51 10.30 -0.65
C ALA A 76 -2.46 11.15 -1.94
N SER A 77 -2.71 10.54 -3.10
CA SER A 77 -2.65 11.21 -4.41
C SER A 77 -3.56 12.44 -4.51
N LYS A 78 -4.67 12.45 -3.76
CA LYS A 78 -5.64 13.55 -3.71
C LYS A 78 -5.00 14.88 -3.30
N LEU A 79 -3.96 14.83 -2.48
CA LEU A 79 -3.22 16.01 -2.03
C LEU A 79 -2.40 16.65 -3.16
N SER A 80 -2.05 15.87 -4.19
CA SER A 80 -1.29 16.32 -5.36
C SER A 80 -2.16 16.79 -6.53
N TYR A 81 -3.48 16.71 -6.45
CA TYR A 81 -4.37 17.17 -7.53
C TYR A 81 -4.22 18.66 -7.84
N LYS A 82 -3.86 19.46 -6.83
CA LYS A 82 -3.60 20.89 -6.96
C LYS A 82 -2.46 21.22 -7.94
N TYR A 83 -1.49 20.32 -8.12
CA TYR A 83 -0.38 20.57 -9.03
C TYR A 83 -0.78 20.42 -10.49
N LYS A 84 -1.94 19.83 -10.82
CA LYS A 84 -2.40 19.63 -12.20
C LYS A 84 -1.35 18.98 -13.14
N PRO A 85 -0.73 17.83 -12.78
CA PRO A 85 0.25 17.19 -13.66
C PRO A 85 -0.39 16.75 -14.99
N ASN A 86 0.32 16.96 -16.10
CA ASN A 86 -0.08 16.46 -17.42
C ASN A 86 0.57 15.11 -17.76
N LEU A 87 1.53 14.65 -16.95
CA LEU A 87 2.12 13.31 -17.02
C LEU A 87 2.17 12.70 -15.60
N VAL A 88 1.59 11.52 -15.43
CA VAL A 88 1.66 10.76 -14.15
C VAL A 88 2.30 9.40 -14.42
N VAL A 89 3.36 9.06 -13.67
CA VAL A 89 4.03 7.75 -13.75
C VAL A 89 3.79 6.97 -12.46
N ILE A 90 3.27 5.74 -12.55
CA ILE A 90 2.73 5.00 -11.40
C ILE A 90 3.40 3.64 -11.26
N ASN A 91 3.88 3.32 -10.05
CA ASN A 91 4.15 1.96 -9.59
C ASN A 91 3.49 1.76 -8.21
N ALA A 92 2.53 0.85 -8.12
CA ALA A 92 1.74 0.63 -6.91
C ALA A 92 1.35 -0.86 -6.79
N GLY A 93 1.21 -1.34 -5.55
CA GLY A 93 0.62 -2.66 -5.29
C GLY A 93 1.53 -3.73 -4.68
N THR A 94 2.84 -3.50 -4.59
CA THR A 94 3.76 -4.47 -3.96
C THR A 94 3.39 -4.75 -2.50
N ASN A 95 3.01 -3.72 -1.73
CA ASN A 95 2.66 -3.89 -0.32
C ASN A 95 1.34 -4.64 -0.11
N ASP A 96 0.37 -4.52 -1.03
CA ASP A 96 -0.87 -5.32 -0.98
C ASP A 96 -0.52 -6.82 -1.06
N LEU A 97 0.37 -7.20 -1.98
CA LEU A 97 0.82 -8.60 -2.14
C LEU A 97 1.63 -9.09 -0.93
N VAL A 98 2.59 -8.29 -0.45
CA VAL A 98 3.47 -8.65 0.67
C VAL A 98 2.68 -8.84 1.97
N ASN A 99 1.64 -8.03 2.19
CA ASN A 99 0.82 -8.08 3.40
C ASN A 99 -0.44 -8.94 3.23
N GLY A 100 -0.68 -9.54 2.05
CA GLY A 100 -1.86 -10.36 1.77
C GLY A 100 -3.18 -9.58 1.81
N ILE A 101 -3.18 -8.28 1.47
CA ILE A 101 -4.36 -7.41 1.59
C ILE A 101 -5.17 -7.45 0.29
N ASP A 102 -6.18 -8.32 0.27
CA ASP A 102 -7.18 -8.44 -0.79
C ASP A 102 -6.59 -8.31 -2.23
N PRO A 103 -5.68 -9.22 -2.61
CA PRO A 103 -5.06 -9.22 -3.94
C PRO A 103 -6.09 -9.44 -5.06
N GLY A 104 -7.21 -10.10 -4.74
CA GLY A 104 -8.30 -10.39 -5.69
C GLY A 104 -8.92 -9.12 -6.29
N ASN A 105 -9.15 -8.09 -5.47
CA ASN A 105 -9.76 -6.82 -5.88
C ASN A 105 -8.77 -5.64 -5.93
N GLN A 106 -7.46 -5.91 -5.90
CA GLN A 106 -6.45 -4.86 -5.96
C GLN A 106 -6.53 -4.02 -7.25
N HIS A 107 -6.80 -4.65 -8.39
CA HIS A 107 -7.02 -3.99 -9.68
C HIS A 107 -8.21 -3.03 -9.71
N GLU A 108 -9.29 -3.30 -8.94
CA GLU A 108 -10.43 -2.39 -8.82
C GLU A 108 -10.05 -1.12 -8.06
N ARG A 109 -9.34 -1.27 -6.93
CA ARG A 109 -8.78 -0.11 -6.19
C ARG A 109 -7.81 0.69 -7.05
N PHE A 110 -7.02 0.00 -7.88
CA PHE A 110 -6.10 0.63 -8.81
C PHE A 110 -6.85 1.40 -9.91
N LYS A 111 -7.88 0.81 -10.52
CA LYS A 111 -8.75 1.46 -11.51
C LYS A 111 -9.44 2.70 -10.94
N ALA A 112 -9.96 2.62 -9.71
CA ALA A 112 -10.59 3.76 -9.03
C ALA A 112 -9.62 4.95 -8.87
N MET A 113 -8.36 4.67 -8.50
CA MET A 113 -7.32 5.71 -8.42
C MET A 113 -7.07 6.39 -9.77
N LEU A 114 -7.00 5.62 -10.86
CA LEU A 114 -6.79 6.16 -12.21
C LEU A 114 -7.94 7.06 -12.64
N LEU A 115 -9.19 6.63 -12.41
CA LEU A 115 -10.38 7.41 -12.74
C LEU A 115 -10.45 8.73 -11.96
N ASP A 116 -10.11 8.71 -10.67
CA ASP A 116 -10.08 9.92 -9.84
C ASP A 116 -8.98 10.91 -10.29
N LEU A 117 -7.82 10.42 -10.74
CA LEU A 117 -6.77 11.27 -11.31
C LEU A 117 -7.32 12.07 -12.49
N TRP A 118 -7.92 11.43 -13.50
CA TRP A 118 -8.50 12.17 -14.63
C TRP A 118 -9.65 13.10 -14.24
N SER A 119 -10.48 12.69 -13.28
CA SER A 119 -11.65 13.47 -12.84
C SER A 119 -11.25 14.77 -12.14
N ASN A 120 -10.16 14.77 -11.38
CA ASN A 120 -9.77 15.90 -10.53
C ASN A 120 -8.57 16.71 -11.06
N ILE A 121 -7.76 16.14 -11.95
CA ILE A 121 -6.59 16.79 -12.55
C ILE A 121 -6.96 17.35 -13.93
N SER A 122 -7.12 16.46 -14.91
CA SER A 122 -7.54 16.77 -16.28
C SER A 122 -7.86 15.46 -17.01
N PRO A 123 -8.90 15.40 -17.88
CA PRO A 123 -9.17 14.24 -18.71
C PRO A 123 -8.06 13.96 -19.75
N GLU A 124 -7.18 14.92 -20.00
CA GLU A 124 -6.07 14.82 -20.96
C GLU A 124 -4.75 14.40 -20.33
N THR A 125 -4.67 14.30 -19.00
CA THR A 125 -3.44 13.89 -18.29
C THR A 125 -3.01 12.50 -18.75
N VAL A 126 -1.80 12.40 -19.32
CA VAL A 126 -1.22 11.12 -19.73
C VAL A 126 -0.80 10.33 -18.49
N ILE A 127 -1.32 9.12 -18.32
CA ILE A 127 -0.96 8.25 -17.21
C ILE A 127 -0.15 7.05 -17.73
N ILE A 128 1.04 6.85 -17.19
CA ILE A 128 1.89 5.69 -17.46
C ILE A 128 1.88 4.82 -16.21
N VAL A 129 1.41 3.58 -16.33
CA VAL A 129 1.38 2.66 -15.18
C VAL A 129 2.33 1.51 -15.42
N SER A 130 3.06 1.09 -14.40
CA SER A 130 3.90 -0.10 -14.49
C SER A 130 3.20 -1.34 -13.94
N THR A 131 3.59 -2.51 -14.42
CA THR A 131 3.36 -3.76 -13.69
C THR A 131 4.17 -3.81 -12.39
N ILE A 132 3.75 -4.65 -11.45
CA ILE A 132 4.46 -4.90 -10.20
C ILE A 132 5.70 -5.75 -10.51
N LEU A 133 6.87 -5.26 -10.09
CA LEU A 133 8.16 -5.92 -10.21
C LEU A 133 8.25 -7.21 -9.36
N PRO A 134 9.16 -8.13 -9.68
CA PRO A 134 9.42 -9.32 -8.86
C PRO A 134 9.67 -8.98 -7.38
N VAL A 135 9.32 -9.91 -6.49
CA VAL A 135 9.61 -9.81 -5.06
C VAL A 135 10.17 -11.13 -4.52
N ASP A 136 11.20 -11.06 -3.69
CA ASP A 136 11.81 -12.22 -3.03
C ASP A 136 11.00 -12.66 -1.80
N LYS A 137 9.70 -12.90 -2.00
CA LYS A 137 8.74 -13.35 -1.00
C LYS A 137 7.79 -14.35 -1.67
N PRO A 138 7.97 -15.68 -1.46
CA PRO A 138 7.28 -16.70 -2.24
C PRO A 138 5.75 -16.57 -2.30
N ALA A 139 5.10 -16.22 -1.18
CA ALA A 139 3.65 -16.03 -1.14
C ALA A 139 3.17 -14.82 -1.96
N ALA A 140 3.94 -13.72 -1.95
CA ALA A 140 3.62 -12.52 -2.72
C ALA A 140 3.92 -12.71 -4.21
N GLU A 141 5.06 -13.34 -4.54
CA GLU A 141 5.45 -13.63 -5.93
C GLU A 141 4.45 -14.58 -6.61
N ALA A 142 3.93 -15.57 -5.90
CA ALA A 142 2.90 -16.48 -6.40
C ALA A 142 1.59 -15.76 -6.81
N LEU A 143 1.28 -14.63 -6.17
CA LEU A 143 0.09 -13.81 -6.46
C LEU A 143 0.35 -12.73 -7.53
N ARG A 144 1.62 -12.34 -7.73
CA ARG A 144 2.03 -11.19 -8.55
C ARG A 144 1.59 -11.33 -10.00
N GLY A 145 1.78 -12.50 -10.61
CA GLY A 145 1.40 -12.75 -12.01
C GLY A 145 -0.08 -12.49 -12.27
N GLY A 146 -0.96 -12.97 -11.38
CA GLY A 146 -2.41 -12.75 -11.48
C GLY A 146 -2.80 -11.28 -11.33
N VAL A 147 -2.18 -10.55 -10.41
CA VAL A 147 -2.44 -9.11 -10.26
C VAL A 147 -1.92 -8.30 -11.46
N ASN A 148 -0.72 -8.60 -11.95
CA ASN A 148 -0.17 -7.94 -13.14
C ASN A 148 -1.03 -8.17 -14.38
N ALA A 149 -1.56 -9.38 -14.57
CA ALA A 149 -2.52 -9.65 -15.65
C ALA A 149 -3.75 -8.74 -15.54
N LYS A 150 -4.31 -8.55 -14.35
CA LYS A 150 -5.44 -7.64 -14.14
C LYS A 150 -5.08 -6.17 -14.34
N TYR A 151 -3.87 -5.74 -13.96
CA TYR A 151 -3.39 -4.38 -14.25
C TYR A 151 -3.29 -4.13 -15.75
N ARG A 152 -2.79 -5.10 -16.52
CA ARG A 152 -2.78 -5.03 -18.00
C ARG A 152 -4.20 -4.91 -18.57
N SER A 153 -5.15 -5.67 -18.03
CA SER A 153 -6.56 -5.57 -18.43
C SER A 153 -7.15 -4.19 -18.16
N VAL A 154 -6.91 -3.62 -16.98
CA VAL A 154 -7.38 -2.25 -16.63
C VAL A 154 -6.81 -1.21 -17.59
N VAL A 155 -5.51 -1.27 -17.91
CA VAL A 155 -4.90 -0.34 -18.88
C VAL A 155 -5.51 -0.51 -20.27
N SER A 156 -5.67 -1.76 -20.73
CA SER A 156 -6.23 -2.04 -22.05
C SER A 156 -7.68 -1.56 -22.16
N GLU A 157 -8.49 -1.74 -21.12
CA GLU A 157 -9.87 -1.29 -21.05
C GLU A 157 -9.95 0.25 -21.11
N LEU A 158 -9.25 0.94 -20.21
CA LEU A 158 -9.26 2.40 -20.15
C LEU A 158 -8.69 3.05 -21.42
N TYR A 159 -7.66 2.45 -22.02
CA TYR A 159 -7.12 2.92 -23.30
C TYR A 159 -8.14 2.80 -24.44
N LYS A 160 -8.91 1.69 -24.50
CA LYS A 160 -10.00 1.51 -25.48
C LYS A 160 -11.15 2.49 -25.27
N GLU A 161 -11.39 2.91 -24.03
CA GLU A 161 -12.33 3.98 -23.69
C GLU A 161 -11.81 5.38 -24.09
N GLY A 162 -10.63 5.46 -24.69
CA GLY A 162 -10.02 6.70 -25.16
C GLY A 162 -9.26 7.47 -24.08
N LYS A 163 -9.04 6.88 -22.89
CA LYS A 163 -8.20 7.50 -21.86
C LYS A 163 -6.73 7.50 -22.31
N PRO A 164 -5.97 8.58 -22.08
CA PRO A 164 -4.54 8.64 -22.40
C PRO A 164 -3.72 7.85 -21.37
N ILE A 165 -3.72 6.51 -21.47
CA ILE A 165 -3.04 5.60 -20.55
C ILE A 165 -2.10 4.62 -21.27
N TYR A 166 -0.90 4.39 -20.75
CA TYR A 166 0.08 3.48 -21.34
C TYR A 166 0.72 2.58 -20.28
N LEU A 167 1.10 1.36 -20.67
CA LEU A 167 1.73 0.40 -19.79
C LEU A 167 3.27 0.46 -19.91
N ALA A 168 3.96 0.59 -18.79
CA ALA A 168 5.40 0.36 -18.65
C ALA A 168 5.63 -1.07 -18.12
N GLU A 169 6.03 -1.98 -19.00
CA GLU A 169 6.20 -3.39 -18.62
C GLU A 169 7.51 -3.61 -17.85
N LEU A 170 7.40 -3.94 -16.56
CA LEU A 170 8.52 -4.30 -15.69
C LEU A 170 8.61 -5.81 -15.46
N ASP A 171 7.50 -6.53 -15.64
CA ASP A 171 7.43 -7.99 -15.53
C ASP A 171 8.27 -8.62 -16.63
N ASN A 172 9.08 -9.63 -16.29
CA ASN A 172 10.09 -10.26 -17.17
C ASN A 172 11.24 -9.37 -17.67
N PHE A 173 11.17 -8.05 -17.49
CA PHE A 173 12.29 -7.14 -17.77
C PHE A 173 13.17 -6.90 -16.54
N MET A 174 12.55 -6.78 -15.37
CA MET A 174 13.24 -6.80 -14.07
C MET A 174 13.31 -8.23 -13.54
N THR A 175 14.39 -8.53 -12.83
CA THR A 175 14.67 -9.84 -12.21
C THR A 175 15.03 -9.66 -10.73
N LEU A 176 15.05 -10.74 -9.94
CA LEU A 176 15.42 -10.65 -8.52
C LEU A 176 16.83 -10.08 -8.28
N SER A 177 17.77 -10.25 -9.23
CA SER A 177 19.12 -9.67 -9.12
C SER A 177 19.15 -8.16 -9.32
N ASP A 178 18.07 -7.58 -9.84
CA ASP A 178 17.91 -6.12 -9.92
C ASP A 178 17.49 -5.52 -8.58
N LEU A 179 17.23 -6.33 -7.54
CA LEU A 179 16.76 -5.92 -6.22
C LEU A 179 17.87 -6.07 -5.15
N GLY A 180 18.02 -5.06 -4.29
CA GLY A 180 19.06 -5.05 -3.26
C GLY A 180 18.70 -5.81 -1.98
N ASP A 181 17.42 -5.79 -1.59
CA ASP A 181 16.89 -6.41 -0.37
C ASP A 181 15.73 -7.37 -0.65
N GLY A 182 15.56 -7.76 -1.92
CA GLY A 182 14.45 -8.60 -2.37
C GLY A 182 13.12 -7.87 -2.60
N THR A 183 13.03 -6.56 -2.36
CA THR A 183 11.83 -5.74 -2.67
C THR A 183 12.18 -4.47 -3.45
N HIS A 184 13.29 -3.81 -3.10
CA HIS A 184 13.66 -2.51 -3.66
C HIS A 184 14.72 -2.66 -4.75
N PRO A 185 14.55 -2.00 -5.92
CA PRO A 185 15.58 -2.00 -6.96
C PRO A 185 16.91 -1.42 -6.50
N THR A 186 18.01 -1.96 -7.03
CA THR A 186 19.34 -1.35 -6.99
C THR A 186 19.43 -0.17 -7.97
N ASP A 187 20.51 0.60 -7.95
CA ASP A 187 20.78 1.63 -8.96
C ASP A 187 20.68 1.09 -10.40
N HIS A 188 21.12 -0.16 -10.62
CA HIS A 188 20.98 -0.83 -11.92
C HIS A 188 19.51 -1.14 -12.25
N GLY A 189 18.75 -1.66 -11.28
CA GLY A 189 17.31 -1.92 -11.45
C GLY A 189 16.50 -0.65 -11.74
N TYR A 190 16.82 0.47 -11.09
CA TYR A 190 16.17 1.75 -11.34
C TYR A 190 16.46 2.31 -12.75
N LYS A 191 17.63 2.04 -13.33
CA LYS A 191 17.91 2.38 -14.75
C LYS A 191 17.02 1.62 -15.72
N LYS A 192 16.75 0.34 -15.47
CA LYS A 192 15.77 -0.46 -16.24
C LYS A 192 14.38 0.12 -16.08
N MET A 193 13.95 0.38 -14.84
CA MET A 193 12.63 0.95 -14.57
C MET A 193 12.41 2.29 -15.29
N ALA A 194 13.41 3.19 -15.28
CA ALA A 194 13.37 4.44 -16.04
C ALA A 194 13.22 4.19 -17.55
N GLY A 195 13.92 3.19 -18.11
CA GLY A 195 13.81 2.82 -19.53
C GLY A 195 12.42 2.31 -19.92
N ALA A 196 11.77 1.52 -19.06
CA ALA A 196 10.41 1.05 -19.30
C ALA A 196 9.41 2.22 -19.32
N PHE A 197 9.52 3.16 -18.35
CA PHE A 197 8.70 4.37 -18.34
C PHE A 197 8.97 5.27 -19.55
N TRP A 198 10.23 5.50 -19.91
CA TRP A 198 10.59 6.30 -21.08
C TRP A 198 10.07 5.69 -22.39
N SER A 199 10.10 4.37 -22.53
CA SER A 199 9.53 3.66 -23.68
C SER A 199 8.02 3.95 -23.83
N ALA A 200 7.27 3.85 -22.73
CA ALA A 200 5.84 4.16 -22.72
C ALA A 200 5.53 5.64 -22.94
N ILE A 201 6.33 6.56 -22.38
CA ILE A 201 6.21 8.01 -22.60
C ILE A 201 6.50 8.38 -24.06
N SER A 202 7.53 7.77 -24.65
CA SER A 202 7.86 7.98 -26.06
C SER A 202 6.72 7.56 -26.98
N LYS A 203 6.02 6.46 -26.64
CA LYS A 203 4.81 6.04 -27.34
C LYS A 203 3.70 7.09 -27.25
N ALA A 204 3.42 7.61 -26.06
CA ALA A 204 2.42 8.67 -25.86
C ALA A 204 2.76 9.97 -26.64
N ALA A 205 4.05 10.34 -26.69
CA ALA A 205 4.52 11.50 -27.43
C ALA A 205 4.33 11.35 -28.94
N ASN A 206 4.61 10.17 -29.49
CA ASN A 206 4.42 9.86 -30.91
C ASN A 206 2.94 9.88 -31.33
N GLU A 207 2.02 9.61 -30.40
CA GLU A 207 0.58 9.71 -30.61
C GLU A 207 0.03 11.16 -30.40
N PHE A 208 0.92 12.15 -30.24
CA PHE A 208 0.62 13.58 -30.04
C PHE A 208 -0.32 13.87 -28.85
N LYS A 209 -0.21 13.11 -27.76
CA LYS A 209 -1.11 13.22 -26.59
C LYS A 209 -0.70 14.23 -25.54
N PHE A 210 0.50 14.82 -25.62
CA PHE A 210 0.94 15.82 -24.64
C PHE A 210 0.44 17.22 -24.99
N ASN A 211 -0.28 17.81 -24.04
CA ASN A 211 -0.66 19.23 -24.01
C ASN A 211 0.05 19.90 -22.82
N ASP A 212 0.20 21.23 -22.86
CA ASP A 212 0.71 21.99 -21.72
C ASP A 212 -0.12 21.73 -20.46
N PRO A 213 0.50 21.72 -19.26
CA PRO A 213 -0.22 21.46 -18.03
C PRO A 213 -1.18 22.62 -17.74
N LEU A 214 -2.35 22.28 -17.18
CA LEU A 214 -3.26 23.31 -16.68
C LEU A 214 -2.54 24.15 -15.60
N PRO A 215 -2.93 25.42 -15.39
CA PRO A 215 -2.43 26.20 -14.26
C PRO A 215 -2.63 25.43 -12.96
N ALA A 216 -1.59 25.35 -12.12
CA ALA A 216 -1.72 24.71 -10.82
C ALA A 216 -2.70 25.50 -9.95
N ASP A 217 -3.49 24.79 -9.13
CA ASP A 217 -4.37 25.36 -8.10
C ASP A 217 -3.58 25.71 -6.84
N THR A 218 -2.40 26.32 -7.00
CA THR A 218 -1.61 26.87 -5.90
C THR A 218 -2.13 28.27 -5.58
N SER A 219 -2.27 28.63 -4.31
CA SER A 219 -2.64 30.00 -3.96
C SER A 219 -1.60 30.94 -4.56
N ASN A 220 -2.01 31.93 -5.35
CA ASN A 220 -1.15 32.93 -6.02
C ASN A 220 -0.26 33.78 -5.09
N ASN A 221 -0.06 33.38 -3.84
CA ASN A 221 0.86 34.01 -2.94
C ASN A 221 2.21 33.32 -3.09
N ALA A 222 3.04 33.83 -4.01
CA ALA A 222 4.49 33.65 -3.99
C ALA A 222 5.10 34.33 -2.73
N GLY A 223 4.56 34.05 -1.55
CA GLY A 223 4.83 34.71 -0.28
C GLY A 223 4.71 33.74 0.90
N LYS A 224 5.18 34.18 2.07
CA LYS A 224 5.23 33.40 3.32
C LYS A 224 3.85 32.98 3.87
N ASN A 225 2.76 33.52 3.32
CA ASN A 225 1.43 33.44 3.90
C ASN A 225 0.53 32.49 3.08
N CYS A 226 0.45 31.23 3.51
CA CYS A 226 -0.39 30.21 2.89
C CYS A 226 -0.76 29.11 3.91
N ARG A 227 -1.94 28.49 3.74
CA ARG A 227 -2.33 27.36 4.60
C ARG A 227 -1.43 26.15 4.37
N LYS A 228 -1.06 25.48 5.46
CA LYS A 228 -0.39 24.18 5.40
C LYS A 228 -1.28 23.17 4.67
N SER A 229 -0.74 22.52 3.64
CA SER A 229 -1.39 21.37 3.02
C SER A 229 -0.75 20.08 3.54
N PRO A 230 -1.51 19.02 3.83
CA PRO A 230 -0.91 17.74 4.14
C PRO A 230 0.05 17.31 3.02
N GLY A 231 1.20 16.77 3.41
CA GLY A 231 2.21 16.25 2.49
C GLY A 231 3.26 17.25 2.01
N ASP A 232 2.95 18.55 1.85
CA ASP A 232 3.83 19.59 1.24
C ASP A 232 5.14 19.93 2.01
N GLY A 233 5.50 19.12 2.99
CA GLY A 233 6.67 19.32 3.83
C GLY A 233 7.96 19.02 3.08
N VAL A 234 8.98 19.85 3.32
CA VAL A 234 10.29 19.71 2.70
C VAL A 234 11.29 19.10 3.67
N ASN A 235 11.82 17.91 3.36
CA ASN A 235 12.73 17.21 4.28
C ASN A 235 14.09 17.93 4.37
N ALA A 236 14.60 18.09 5.60
CA ALA A 236 15.94 18.61 5.87
C ALA A 236 17.10 17.69 5.40
N GLY A 237 16.80 16.48 4.92
CA GLY A 237 17.74 15.58 4.24
C GLY A 237 18.24 14.42 5.10
N SER A 238 18.57 14.66 6.37
CA SER A 238 19.07 13.66 7.33
C SER A 238 18.62 13.98 8.76
N GLN A 239 19.11 13.25 9.76
CA GLN A 239 18.86 13.50 11.18
C GLN A 239 19.37 14.89 11.58
N THR A 240 18.45 15.83 11.80
CA THR A 240 18.75 17.17 12.30
C THR A 240 19.22 17.13 13.75
N GLN A 241 18.83 16.11 14.52
CA GLN A 241 19.32 15.87 15.86
C GLN A 241 19.83 14.44 16.03
N ARG A 242 20.98 14.28 16.71
CA ARG A 242 21.71 13.01 16.83
C ARG A 242 22.02 12.59 18.28
N GLY A 243 21.16 12.99 19.22
CA GLY A 243 21.23 12.50 20.60
C GLY A 243 21.85 13.42 21.63
N SER A 244 21.65 14.73 21.47
CA SER A 244 21.97 15.74 22.47
C SER A 244 21.26 15.49 23.81
N GLY A 245 21.83 16.03 24.88
CA GLY A 245 21.29 15.94 26.23
C GLY A 245 21.75 14.74 27.06
N TYR A 246 21.31 14.72 28.32
CA TYR A 246 21.71 13.72 29.33
C TYR A 246 20.50 12.92 29.83
N ASP A 247 20.74 11.67 30.22
CA ASP A 247 19.79 10.84 30.96
C ASP A 247 20.45 10.27 32.21
N ASP A 248 19.64 9.66 33.08
CA ASP A 248 20.07 8.98 34.30
C ASP A 248 20.19 7.46 34.13
N GLY A 249 20.28 6.96 32.88
CA GLY A 249 20.54 5.56 32.57
C GLY A 249 19.43 4.59 33.00
N THR A 250 19.80 3.33 33.19
CA THR A 250 18.91 2.24 33.64
C THR A 250 18.79 2.24 35.16
N TYR A 251 17.62 1.88 35.69
CA TYR A 251 17.42 1.79 37.14
C TYR A 251 18.35 0.76 37.80
N GLN A 252 19.12 1.23 38.78
CA GLN A 252 20.00 0.46 39.64
C GLN A 252 19.43 0.48 41.06
N HIS A 253 18.89 -0.65 41.51
CA HIS A 253 18.31 -0.79 42.83
C HIS A 253 19.37 -0.95 43.93
N ASP A 254 19.23 -0.18 44.99
CA ASP A 254 19.98 -0.29 46.23
C ASP A 254 18.99 -0.06 47.38
N SER A 255 19.25 -0.58 48.57
CA SER A 255 18.35 -0.38 49.70
C SER A 255 19.04 -0.41 51.05
N GLN A 256 18.41 0.25 52.02
CA GLN A 256 18.84 0.30 53.41
C GLN A 256 17.81 -0.39 54.29
N GLU A 257 18.20 -1.44 55.00
CA GLU A 257 17.30 -2.09 55.97
C GLU A 257 16.99 -1.14 57.14
N MET A 258 15.71 -0.95 57.42
CA MET A 258 15.22 -0.10 58.50
C MET A 258 14.65 -0.90 59.68
N GLY A 259 14.65 -2.23 59.58
CA GLY A 259 14.03 -3.12 60.56
C GLY A 259 12.51 -3.04 60.54
N ALA A 260 11.88 -3.44 61.66
CA ALA A 260 10.43 -3.37 61.83
C ALA A 260 10.02 -1.97 62.32
N VAL A 261 9.35 -1.20 61.46
CA VAL A 261 8.92 0.18 61.77
C VAL A 261 7.60 0.21 62.55
N LEU A 262 6.83 -0.87 62.47
CA LEU A 262 5.54 -1.03 63.12
C LEU A 262 5.30 -2.51 63.44
N THR A 263 4.71 -2.79 64.60
CA THR A 263 4.25 -4.14 64.96
C THR A 263 2.75 -4.09 65.24
N LEU A 264 2.02 -5.02 64.63
CA LEU A 264 0.57 -5.11 64.67
C LEU A 264 0.15 -6.48 65.18
N THR A 265 -0.92 -6.51 65.96
CA THR A 265 -1.56 -7.75 66.41
C THR A 265 -2.96 -7.83 65.80
N SER A 266 -3.32 -8.99 65.27
CA SER A 266 -4.61 -9.26 64.65
C SER A 266 -5.15 -10.61 65.12
N ASP A 267 -6.46 -10.78 65.11
CA ASP A 267 -7.12 -12.08 65.26
C ASP A 267 -6.96 -12.97 64.02
N TRP A 268 -6.60 -12.38 62.88
CA TRP A 268 -6.65 -13.01 61.58
C TRP A 268 -5.37 -12.81 60.76
N ASP A 269 -5.12 -13.77 59.86
CA ASP A 269 -4.13 -13.71 58.79
C ASP A 269 -4.80 -14.16 57.50
N ARG A 270 -5.24 -13.18 56.71
CA ARG A 270 -6.18 -13.33 55.58
C ARG A 270 -5.88 -12.30 54.47
N ASP A 271 -4.60 -12.00 54.27
CA ASP A 271 -4.10 -11.01 53.31
C ASP A 271 -4.77 -9.62 53.47
N GLN A 272 -4.79 -9.11 54.71
CA GLN A 272 -5.63 -7.96 55.06
C GLN A 272 -5.02 -6.57 54.89
N TRP A 273 -3.76 -6.45 54.48
CA TRP A 273 -2.98 -5.22 54.57
C TRP A 273 -2.78 -4.56 53.19
N PHE A 274 -2.98 -3.25 53.12
CA PHE A 274 -2.83 -2.44 51.92
C PHE A 274 -2.02 -1.17 52.22
N PHE A 275 -1.35 -0.65 51.20
CA PHE A 275 -0.70 0.66 51.24
C PHE A 275 -1.32 1.55 50.16
N ALA A 276 -1.62 2.80 50.49
CA ALA A 276 -2.26 3.75 49.56
C ALA A 276 -2.06 5.21 49.99
N ARG A 277 -2.04 6.13 49.03
CA ARG A 277 -1.95 7.60 49.20
C ARG A 277 -3.31 8.18 49.57
N ILE A 278 -3.75 7.96 50.80
CA ILE A 278 -5.11 8.34 51.23
C ILE A 278 -5.16 9.79 51.68
N PHE A 279 -4.15 10.24 52.43
CA PHE A 279 -4.12 11.59 53.01
C PHE A 279 -3.30 12.60 52.20
N ARG A 280 -2.34 12.14 51.40
CA ARG A 280 -1.35 12.96 50.71
C ARG A 280 -0.69 12.17 49.58
N SER A 281 -0.18 12.88 48.59
CA SER A 281 0.43 12.26 47.39
C SER A 281 1.87 11.77 47.59
N ASP A 282 2.59 12.27 48.62
CA ASP A 282 4.01 11.98 48.81
C ASP A 282 4.29 10.69 49.60
N ARG A 283 3.28 10.09 50.24
CA ARG A 283 3.46 8.97 51.17
C ARG A 283 2.25 8.04 51.17
N ASP A 284 2.53 6.76 51.42
CA ASP A 284 1.50 5.74 51.50
C ASP A 284 1.17 5.43 52.96
N ASP A 285 -0.12 5.37 53.25
CA ASP A 285 -0.72 5.04 54.54
C ASP A 285 -0.96 3.53 54.63
N LEU A 286 -1.01 2.97 55.84
CA LEU A 286 -1.29 1.55 56.04
C LEU A 286 -2.77 1.33 56.37
N LEU A 287 -3.43 0.48 55.59
CA LEU A 287 -4.83 0.12 55.76
C LEU A 287 -4.97 -1.36 56.09
N GLY A 288 -5.87 -1.68 57.02
CA GLY A 288 -6.26 -3.05 57.34
C GLY A 288 -7.77 -3.22 57.26
N TRP A 289 -8.28 -4.14 56.43
CA TRP A 289 -9.73 -4.31 56.32
C TRP A 289 -10.32 -5.04 57.54
N VAL A 290 -11.47 -4.55 58.00
CA VAL A 290 -12.26 -5.10 59.11
C VAL A 290 -13.74 -5.10 58.73
N GLU A 291 -14.53 -5.94 59.40
CA GLU A 291 -15.99 -5.94 59.26
C GLU A 291 -16.58 -5.24 60.48
N ASN A 292 -17.35 -4.18 60.28
CA ASN A 292 -17.98 -3.46 61.38
C ASN A 292 -19.23 -4.20 61.88
N SER A 293 -19.83 -3.70 62.96
CA SER A 293 -21.02 -4.33 63.58
C SER A 293 -22.25 -4.41 62.67
N ALA A 294 -22.28 -3.65 61.57
CA ALA A 294 -23.35 -3.68 60.58
C ALA A 294 -23.07 -4.67 59.43
N GLY A 295 -21.96 -5.40 59.47
CA GLY A 295 -21.53 -6.33 58.40
C GLY A 295 -20.88 -5.65 57.20
N ASN A 296 -20.55 -4.36 57.31
CA ASN A 296 -19.89 -3.63 56.23
C ASN A 296 -18.37 -3.76 56.34
N VAL A 297 -17.71 -3.87 55.19
CA VAL A 297 -16.24 -3.83 55.08
C VAL A 297 -15.79 -2.38 55.21
N VAL A 298 -14.94 -2.11 56.21
CA VAL A 298 -14.30 -0.82 56.45
C VAL A 298 -12.80 -1.01 56.68
N TYR A 299 -12.03 0.07 56.72
CA TYR A 299 -10.57 0.00 56.79
C TYR A 299 -10.04 0.73 58.01
N ALA A 300 -9.36 0.00 58.90
CA ALA A 300 -8.59 0.61 59.97
C ALA A 300 -7.34 1.26 59.36
N VAL A 301 -7.23 2.59 59.48
CA VAL A 301 -6.16 3.36 58.83
C VAL A 301 -5.10 3.78 59.82
N ARG A 302 -3.84 3.63 59.43
CA ARG A 302 -2.69 4.23 60.09
C ARG A 302 -2.03 5.19 59.13
N ARG A 303 -2.15 6.48 59.42
CA ARG A 303 -1.54 7.53 58.59
C ARG A 303 -0.03 7.50 58.72
N ASN A 304 0.68 7.63 57.61
CA ASN A 304 2.12 7.78 57.58
C ASN A 304 2.53 9.25 57.84
N ASP A 305 3.02 9.51 59.06
CA ASP A 305 3.50 10.84 59.47
C ASP A 305 4.97 11.09 59.09
N GLY A 306 5.62 10.12 58.44
CA GLY A 306 6.98 10.21 57.93
C GLY A 306 8.03 9.61 58.85
N GLY A 307 9.21 9.38 58.27
CA GLY A 307 10.34 8.77 58.99
C GLY A 307 10.03 7.37 59.52
N GLY A 308 9.13 6.63 58.87
CA GLY A 308 8.65 5.32 59.30
C GLY A 308 7.63 5.35 60.45
N LYS A 309 7.07 6.51 60.80
CA LYS A 309 6.07 6.63 61.88
C LYS A 309 4.65 6.53 61.34
N PHE A 310 3.87 5.66 61.99
CA PHE A 310 2.47 5.42 61.68
C PHE A 310 1.57 5.79 62.86
N THR A 311 0.58 6.64 62.61
CA THR A 311 -0.40 7.08 63.62
C THR A 311 -1.75 6.44 63.33
N LEU A 312 -2.30 5.72 64.31
CA LEU A 312 -3.63 5.12 64.20
C LEU A 312 -4.70 6.21 64.17
N ILE A 313 -5.59 6.12 63.18
CA ILE A 313 -6.75 7.00 63.06
C ILE A 313 -7.91 6.41 63.86
N SER A 314 -8.59 7.26 64.62
CA SER A 314 -9.58 6.83 65.64
C SER A 314 -10.85 6.20 65.06
N THR A 315 -11.17 6.49 63.81
CA THR A 315 -12.35 5.98 63.09
C THR A 315 -11.93 5.26 61.83
N ASP A 316 -12.60 4.14 61.53
CA ASP A 316 -12.37 3.39 60.30
C ASP A 316 -12.82 4.18 59.06
N LEU A 317 -12.07 4.01 57.98
CA LEU A 317 -12.36 4.55 56.66
C LEU A 317 -13.48 3.72 55.99
N ASN A 318 -14.54 4.41 55.56
CA ASN A 318 -15.62 3.80 54.79
C ASN A 318 -15.53 4.25 53.33
N VAL A 319 -15.32 3.29 52.43
CA VAL A 319 -15.24 3.51 50.98
C VAL A 319 -16.61 3.41 50.29
N HIS A 320 -17.68 3.11 51.05
CA HIS A 320 -19.05 2.93 50.56
C HIS A 320 -19.22 1.81 49.53
N ASP A 321 -18.39 0.77 49.62
CA ASP A 321 -18.47 -0.47 48.83
C ASP A 321 -18.05 -1.66 49.71
N ASN A 322 -18.78 -2.78 49.64
CA ASN A 322 -18.52 -4.01 50.39
C ASN A 322 -17.69 -5.02 49.58
N CYS A 323 -16.63 -4.55 48.94
CA CYS A 323 -15.80 -5.36 48.08
C CYS A 323 -15.17 -6.55 48.82
N LYS A 324 -15.10 -7.71 48.15
CA LYS A 324 -14.32 -8.83 48.68
C LYS A 324 -12.83 -8.49 48.62
N PRO A 325 -12.06 -8.76 49.69
CA PRO A 325 -10.65 -8.34 49.80
C PRO A 325 -9.75 -8.70 48.61
N LYS A 326 -9.98 -9.87 47.98
CA LYS A 326 -9.22 -10.32 46.79
C LYS A 326 -9.35 -9.38 45.58
N GLY A 327 -10.40 -8.56 45.53
CA GLY A 327 -10.66 -7.60 44.46
C GLY A 327 -10.31 -6.15 44.82
N VAL A 328 -9.82 -5.89 46.03
CA VAL A 328 -9.52 -4.52 46.50
C VAL A 328 -8.23 -4.02 45.87
N VAL A 329 -8.30 -2.86 45.22
CA VAL A 329 -7.16 -2.10 44.71
C VAL A 329 -7.33 -0.65 45.13
N PHE A 330 -6.26 -0.03 45.60
CA PHE A 330 -6.18 1.42 45.75
C PHE A 330 -5.27 1.97 44.65
N ALA A 331 -5.77 2.93 43.88
CA ALA A 331 -5.05 3.55 42.77
C ALA A 331 -5.71 4.90 42.45
N ASP A 332 -4.94 5.86 41.96
CA ASP A 332 -5.46 7.16 41.50
C ASP A 332 -6.25 6.98 40.19
N LEU A 333 -7.59 7.09 40.22
CA LEU A 333 -8.44 6.86 39.07
C LEU A 333 -8.79 8.16 38.32
N ASN A 334 -8.67 9.31 38.98
CA ASN A 334 -9.07 10.62 38.45
C ASN A 334 -7.89 11.60 38.22
N GLY A 335 -6.67 11.22 38.59
CA GLY A 335 -5.44 11.98 38.42
C GLY A 335 -5.33 13.18 39.35
N ASP A 336 -5.86 13.10 40.58
CA ASP A 336 -5.76 14.16 41.59
C ASP A 336 -4.55 14.00 42.53
N GLY A 337 -3.80 12.91 42.39
CA GLY A 337 -2.61 12.58 43.15
C GLY A 337 -2.87 11.77 44.42
N LEU A 338 -4.13 11.46 44.74
CA LEU A 338 -4.54 10.60 45.84
C LEU A 338 -5.08 9.28 45.29
N ASP A 339 -4.89 8.20 46.04
CA ASP A 339 -5.44 6.91 45.62
C ASP A 339 -6.93 6.83 45.96
N ASP A 340 -7.71 6.43 44.95
CA ASP A 340 -9.11 6.08 45.05
C ASP A 340 -9.27 4.59 45.38
N PHE A 341 -10.52 4.16 45.56
CA PHE A 341 -10.86 2.77 45.81
C PHE A 341 -11.46 2.12 44.56
N ALA A 342 -10.90 0.98 44.16
CA ALA A 342 -11.43 0.13 43.11
C ALA A 342 -11.77 -1.28 43.64
N CYS A 343 -12.97 -1.75 43.30
CA CYS A 343 -13.40 -3.12 43.53
C CYS A 343 -13.46 -3.90 42.22
N ILE A 344 -12.57 -4.88 42.06
CA ILE A 344 -12.57 -5.82 40.94
C ILE A 344 -13.46 -7.01 41.31
N GLY A 345 -14.59 -7.17 40.63
CA GLY A 345 -15.51 -8.30 40.76
C GLY A 345 -14.90 -9.62 40.26
N PRO A 346 -15.47 -10.79 40.65
CA PRO A 346 -14.98 -12.10 40.21
C PRO A 346 -14.88 -12.26 38.68
N ASP A 347 -15.78 -11.62 37.95
CA ASP A 347 -15.86 -11.57 36.49
C ASP A 347 -14.88 -10.56 35.85
N GLY A 348 -14.19 -9.75 36.65
CA GLY A 348 -13.27 -8.70 36.20
C GLY A 348 -13.90 -7.33 35.99
N ALA A 349 -15.20 -7.14 36.28
CA ALA A 349 -15.79 -5.80 36.30
C ALA A 349 -15.16 -4.95 37.42
N VAL A 350 -14.96 -3.67 37.20
CA VAL A 350 -14.34 -2.76 38.17
C VAL A 350 -15.33 -1.68 38.58
N TYR A 351 -15.52 -1.49 39.88
CA TYR A 351 -16.35 -0.46 40.49
C TYR A 351 -15.48 0.53 41.25
N ALA A 352 -15.85 1.81 41.28
CA ALA A 352 -15.02 2.87 41.85
C ALA A 352 -15.72 3.67 42.95
N SER A 353 -14.93 4.10 43.93
CA SER A 353 -15.30 5.09 44.93
C SER A 353 -14.16 6.10 45.07
N ILE A 354 -14.49 7.38 44.93
CA ILE A 354 -13.51 8.45 44.72
C ILE A 354 -13.17 9.15 46.04
N ASN A 355 -11.89 9.26 46.34
CA ASN A 355 -11.36 9.97 47.51
C ASN A 355 -11.62 11.47 47.37
N GLN A 356 -12.20 12.11 48.39
CA GLN A 356 -12.51 13.55 48.34
C GLN A 356 -11.38 14.44 48.87
N GLY A 357 -10.24 13.87 49.25
CA GLY A 357 -9.04 14.61 49.68
C GLY A 357 -9.24 15.47 50.94
N ASN A 358 -10.31 15.24 51.69
CA ASN A 358 -10.71 16.06 52.85
C ASN A 358 -10.33 15.44 54.20
N GLY A 359 -9.43 14.45 54.19
CA GLY A 359 -8.91 13.78 55.38
C GLY A 359 -7.86 14.62 56.11
N GLY A 360 -7.79 14.52 57.44
CA GLY A 360 -6.82 15.26 58.23
C GLY A 360 -6.95 15.05 59.74
N GLY A 361 -5.89 15.34 60.48
CA GLY A 361 -5.86 15.13 61.93
C GLY A 361 -6.17 13.67 62.30
N ASP A 362 -7.20 13.44 63.11
CA ASP A 362 -7.62 12.10 63.53
C ASP A 362 -8.84 11.57 62.75
N LYS A 363 -9.13 12.13 61.56
CA LYS A 363 -10.26 11.75 60.70
C LYS A 363 -9.79 11.29 59.33
N PRO A 364 -10.25 10.13 58.82
CA PRO A 364 -9.97 9.70 57.46
C PRO A 364 -10.74 10.58 56.45
N PRO A 365 -10.31 10.63 55.17
CA PRO A 365 -11.09 11.29 54.12
C PRO A 365 -12.41 10.57 53.86
N SER A 366 -13.39 11.29 53.32
CA SER A 366 -14.63 10.70 52.81
C SER A 366 -14.45 10.18 51.38
N PHE A 367 -15.17 9.11 51.04
CA PHE A 367 -15.22 8.53 49.70
C PHE A 367 -16.63 8.66 49.11
N VAL A 368 -16.72 8.82 47.79
CA VAL A 368 -18.00 8.88 47.07
C VAL A 368 -18.07 7.73 46.07
N TYR A 369 -18.98 6.79 46.31
CA TYR A 369 -19.23 5.67 45.40
C TYR A 369 -19.81 6.17 44.06
N LYS A 370 -19.15 5.84 42.95
CA LYS A 370 -19.55 6.25 41.59
C LYS A 370 -20.15 5.11 40.76
N GLY A 371 -20.09 3.87 41.25
CA GLY A 371 -20.61 2.71 40.53
C GLY A 371 -19.59 2.08 39.59
N LEU A 372 -20.06 1.58 38.45
CA LEU A 372 -19.26 0.83 37.49
C LEU A 372 -18.24 1.74 36.78
N TRP A 373 -16.95 1.45 36.93
CA TRP A 373 -15.84 2.13 36.28
C TRP A 373 -15.44 1.47 34.95
N LYS A 374 -15.30 0.14 34.97
CA LYS A 374 -15.00 -0.66 33.76
C LYS A 374 -15.84 -1.93 33.73
N ARG A 375 -16.53 -2.15 32.61
CA ARG A 375 -17.25 -3.41 32.33
C ARG A 375 -16.29 -4.60 32.26
N ALA A 376 -16.75 -5.75 32.75
CA ALA A 376 -16.04 -7.02 32.64
C ALA A 376 -15.70 -7.35 31.17
N ASP A 377 -14.53 -7.94 30.97
CA ASP A 377 -14.15 -8.64 29.75
C ASP A 377 -14.00 -10.13 30.10
N PRO A 378 -14.76 -11.04 29.47
CA PRO A 378 -14.70 -12.47 29.77
C PRO A 378 -13.29 -13.10 29.69
N LYS A 379 -12.36 -12.47 28.97
CA LYS A 379 -10.96 -12.92 28.88
C LYS A 379 -10.15 -12.64 30.15
N TYR A 380 -10.57 -11.66 30.95
CA TYR A 380 -9.83 -11.15 32.11
C TYR A 380 -10.69 -11.20 33.37
N PRO A 381 -10.92 -12.40 33.94
CA PRO A 381 -11.49 -12.53 35.29
C PRO A 381 -10.59 -11.87 36.34
N GLN A 382 -11.11 -11.68 37.55
CA GLN A 382 -10.45 -10.93 38.65
C GLN A 382 -8.93 -11.15 38.78
N ALA A 383 -8.46 -12.40 38.74
CA ALA A 383 -7.04 -12.74 38.92
C ALA A 383 -6.11 -12.16 37.82
N LYS A 384 -6.67 -11.85 36.64
CA LYS A 384 -5.98 -11.37 35.44
C LYS A 384 -6.14 -9.86 35.22
N VAL A 385 -6.74 -9.12 36.16
CA VAL A 385 -6.89 -7.66 36.06
C VAL A 385 -5.87 -6.97 36.99
N ARG A 386 -5.23 -5.92 36.49
CA ARG A 386 -4.46 -4.94 37.26
C ARG A 386 -4.90 -3.53 36.86
N LEU A 387 -4.71 -2.57 37.74
CA LEU A 387 -4.86 -1.14 37.44
C LEU A 387 -3.49 -0.49 37.56
N ALA A 388 -3.12 0.36 36.60
CA ALA A 388 -1.78 0.95 36.54
C ALA A 388 -1.76 2.18 35.63
N ASP A 389 -1.04 3.25 35.98
CA ASP A 389 -0.79 4.36 35.05
C ASP A 389 0.33 3.98 34.06
N ILE A 390 -0.07 3.46 32.90
CA ILE A 390 0.87 2.98 31.88
C ILE A 390 1.28 4.11 30.93
N ASP A 391 0.36 5.01 30.60
CA ASP A 391 0.62 6.08 29.64
C ASP A 391 1.21 7.36 30.27
N GLY A 392 1.20 7.44 31.60
CA GLY A 392 1.83 8.48 32.43
C GLY A 392 1.05 9.78 32.46
N ASP A 393 -0.28 9.72 32.38
CA ASP A 393 -1.17 10.88 32.53
C ASP A 393 -1.66 11.09 33.98
N GLY A 394 -1.24 10.24 34.91
CA GLY A 394 -1.58 10.27 36.32
C GLY A 394 -2.82 9.47 36.68
N ARG A 395 -3.52 8.87 35.70
CA ARG A 395 -4.73 8.07 35.92
C ARG A 395 -4.42 6.60 35.73
N ALA A 396 -4.98 5.75 36.57
CA ALA A 396 -4.86 4.32 36.39
C ALA A 396 -5.61 3.84 35.14
N ASP A 397 -4.93 3.02 34.35
CA ASP A 397 -5.45 2.30 33.19
C ASP A 397 -5.90 0.88 33.57
N PHE A 398 -6.74 0.27 32.73
CA PHE A 398 -7.14 -1.13 32.90
C PHE A 398 -6.14 -2.05 32.19
N CYS A 399 -5.53 -2.97 32.91
CA CYS A 399 -4.54 -3.93 32.41
C CYS A 399 -5.06 -5.37 32.49
N GLY A 400 -5.24 -6.02 31.34
CA GLY A 400 -5.62 -7.43 31.21
C GLY A 400 -4.41 -8.33 30.93
N LEU A 401 -4.19 -9.32 31.79
CA LEU A 401 -3.08 -10.27 31.71
C LEU A 401 -3.50 -11.55 30.95
N ALA A 402 -2.76 -11.89 29.90
CA ALA A 402 -2.90 -13.17 29.21
C ALA A 402 -2.14 -14.30 29.93
N ASP A 403 -2.45 -15.57 29.63
CA ASP A 403 -1.83 -16.74 30.29
C ASP A 403 -0.32 -16.85 30.06
N ASN A 404 0.19 -16.29 28.96
CA ASN A 404 1.62 -16.22 28.66
C ASN A 404 2.33 -15.03 29.36
N GLY A 405 1.60 -14.22 30.14
CA GLY A 405 2.11 -13.03 30.81
C GLY A 405 2.14 -11.76 29.95
N ASP A 406 1.64 -11.80 28.72
CA ASP A 406 1.43 -10.57 27.93
C ASP A 406 0.36 -9.69 28.57
N ILE A 407 0.53 -8.37 28.45
CA ILE A 407 -0.38 -7.39 29.08
C ILE A 407 -0.98 -6.49 28.03
N TYR A 408 -2.30 -6.45 28.01
CA TYR A 408 -3.12 -5.62 27.15
C TYR A 408 -3.72 -4.50 27.98
N VAL A 409 -3.64 -3.26 27.49
CA VAL A 409 -3.99 -2.08 28.28
C VAL A 409 -5.08 -1.27 27.58
N TRP A 410 -6.00 -0.72 28.37
CA TRP A 410 -7.01 0.22 27.95
C TRP A 410 -6.90 1.48 28.79
N ARG A 411 -6.71 2.61 28.12
CA ARG A 411 -6.55 3.91 28.75
C ARG A 411 -7.87 4.43 29.30
N ASN A 412 -7.85 4.92 30.53
CA ASN A 412 -8.93 5.69 31.14
C ASN A 412 -8.92 7.12 30.58
N GLY A 413 -9.80 7.41 29.61
CA GLY A 413 -9.82 8.68 28.92
C GLY A 413 -10.80 9.70 29.53
N TRP A 414 -10.50 10.98 29.30
CA TRP A 414 -11.21 12.19 29.74
C TRP A 414 -10.69 12.83 31.03
N ILE A 415 -11.42 13.80 31.58
CA ILE A 415 -10.97 14.69 32.67
C ILE A 415 -11.81 14.63 33.94
N ASN A 416 -12.99 13.98 33.89
CA ASN A 416 -13.87 13.81 35.04
C ASN A 416 -13.35 12.72 35.99
N ASP A 417 -13.99 12.57 37.16
CA ASP A 417 -13.72 11.49 38.13
C ASP A 417 -13.83 10.08 37.52
N MET A 418 -14.71 9.92 36.53
CA MET A 418 -14.98 8.65 35.85
C MET A 418 -14.64 8.78 34.37
N PRO A 419 -14.20 7.69 33.71
CA PRO A 419 -13.92 7.68 32.28
C PRO A 419 -15.18 8.01 31.47
N ASP A 420 -15.07 8.98 30.56
CA ASP A 420 -16.11 9.15 29.52
C ASP A 420 -15.91 8.13 28.39
N TYR A 421 -14.68 7.65 28.19
CA TYR A 421 -14.33 6.67 27.16
C TYR A 421 -13.10 5.82 27.53
N TRP A 422 -12.95 4.69 26.84
CA TRP A 422 -11.84 3.75 26.99
C TRP A 422 -11.13 3.59 25.65
N GLN A 423 -9.82 3.83 25.60
CA GLN A 423 -9.02 3.66 24.37
C GLN A 423 -8.14 2.43 24.48
N ALA A 424 -8.21 1.53 23.50
CA ALA A 424 -7.34 0.36 23.49
C ALA A 424 -5.89 0.76 23.15
N LEU A 425 -4.95 0.50 24.05
CA LEU A 425 -3.51 0.64 23.77
C LEU A 425 -2.91 -0.62 23.15
N GLY A 426 -3.63 -1.75 23.21
CA GLY A 426 -3.14 -3.05 22.73
C GLY A 426 -2.13 -3.68 23.69
N LYS A 427 -1.29 -4.59 23.19
CA LYS A 427 -0.25 -5.25 24.01
C LYS A 427 0.84 -4.26 24.37
N ARG A 428 0.97 -3.87 25.64
CA ARG A 428 2.00 -2.92 26.12
C ARG A 428 3.19 -3.58 26.78
N PHE A 429 3.04 -4.81 27.25
CA PHE A 429 4.15 -5.58 27.79
C PHE A 429 4.14 -7.00 27.25
N THR A 430 5.32 -7.48 26.84
CA THR A 430 5.54 -8.87 26.44
C THR A 430 5.99 -9.66 27.65
N GLY A 431 5.26 -10.74 27.96
CA GLY A 431 5.51 -11.60 29.11
C GLY A 431 6.96 -12.10 29.15
N LYS A 432 7.53 -12.14 30.35
CA LYS A 432 8.93 -12.53 30.58
C LYS A 432 9.11 -13.99 31.01
N GLY A 433 8.05 -14.79 30.92
CA GLY A 433 8.11 -16.22 31.26
C GLY A 433 8.35 -16.49 32.75
N MET A 434 7.92 -15.58 33.64
CA MET A 434 8.20 -15.67 35.08
C MET A 434 7.29 -16.68 35.83
N GLY A 435 6.38 -17.37 35.13
CA GLY A 435 5.47 -18.35 35.74
C GLY A 435 4.20 -17.73 36.32
N ASN A 436 3.94 -17.90 37.61
CA ASN A 436 2.66 -17.53 38.23
C ASN A 436 2.37 -16.02 38.12
N LEU A 437 1.26 -15.68 37.45
CA LEU A 437 0.79 -14.32 37.19
C LEU A 437 0.43 -13.52 38.46
N GLU A 438 0.15 -14.20 39.57
CA GLU A 438 -0.07 -13.56 40.88
C GLU A 438 1.15 -12.79 41.37
N GLY A 439 2.35 -13.03 40.82
CA GLY A 439 3.55 -12.22 41.09
C GLY A 439 3.54 -10.86 40.42
N THR A 440 2.72 -10.65 39.38
CA THR A 440 2.71 -9.42 38.59
C THR A 440 2.05 -8.26 39.33
N ARG A 441 2.77 -7.14 39.43
CA ARG A 441 2.38 -5.86 40.02
C ARG A 441 2.77 -4.72 39.08
N PHE A 442 2.14 -3.58 39.26
CA PHE A 442 2.46 -2.33 38.59
C PHE A 442 2.60 -1.26 39.65
N GLU A 443 3.78 -0.66 39.75
CA GLU A 443 4.13 0.24 40.84
C GLU A 443 5.21 1.23 40.36
N ASP A 444 5.05 2.53 40.58
CA ASP A 444 6.08 3.56 40.33
C ASP A 444 7.28 3.44 41.30
N LEU A 445 8.20 2.50 41.02
CA LEU A 445 9.30 2.14 41.92
C LEU A 445 10.35 3.26 42.01
N ASN A 446 10.60 3.95 40.91
CA ASN A 446 11.64 4.96 40.76
C ASN A 446 11.15 6.40 41.03
N GLY A 447 9.84 6.62 41.15
CA GLY A 447 9.24 7.91 41.46
C GLY A 447 9.05 8.82 40.25
N ASP A 448 9.10 8.30 39.02
CA ASP A 448 8.91 9.10 37.80
C ASP A 448 7.44 9.37 37.45
N GLY A 449 6.52 8.79 38.22
CA GLY A 449 5.09 8.95 38.06
C GLY A 449 4.48 8.04 37.00
N ARG A 450 5.19 7.00 36.55
CA ARG A 450 4.67 5.95 35.67
C ARG A 450 4.83 4.61 36.35
N ASP A 451 3.83 3.74 36.24
CA ASP A 451 3.91 2.45 36.93
C ASP A 451 4.84 1.47 36.20
N ASP A 452 5.79 0.92 36.95
CA ASP A 452 6.76 -0.06 36.47
C ASP A 452 6.19 -1.48 36.56
N TRP A 453 6.53 -2.32 35.60
CA TRP A 453 6.17 -3.74 35.68
C TRP A 453 7.09 -4.44 36.68
N ILE A 454 6.51 -5.08 37.69
CA ILE A 454 7.23 -5.84 38.71
C ILE A 454 6.68 -7.26 38.77
N TRP A 455 7.56 -8.26 38.83
CA TRP A 455 7.19 -9.62 39.20
C TRP A 455 7.87 -10.03 40.50
N VAL A 456 7.07 -10.46 41.47
CA VAL A 456 7.50 -10.93 42.79
C VAL A 456 7.43 -12.46 42.86
N GLY A 457 8.57 -13.09 43.16
CA GLY A 457 8.69 -14.54 43.34
C GLY A 457 8.25 -15.04 44.71
N ASP A 458 8.25 -16.36 44.88
CA ASP A 458 7.76 -17.01 46.11
C ASP A 458 8.63 -16.74 47.34
N LYS A 459 9.91 -16.37 47.14
CA LYS A 459 10.82 -16.00 48.23
C LYS A 459 10.93 -14.48 48.41
N GLY A 460 10.08 -13.72 47.72
CA GLY A 460 10.05 -12.26 47.76
C GLY A 460 11.08 -11.57 46.88
N GLU A 461 11.84 -12.30 46.06
CA GLU A 461 12.68 -11.71 45.02
C GLU A 461 11.82 -10.96 44.01
N ALA A 462 12.28 -9.81 43.49
CA ALA A 462 11.51 -9.00 42.55
C ALA A 462 12.33 -8.63 41.31
N HIS A 463 11.73 -8.80 40.14
CA HIS A 463 12.29 -8.33 38.86
C HIS A 463 11.46 -7.16 38.34
N THR A 464 12.13 -6.10 37.89
CA THR A 464 11.46 -4.84 37.48
C THR A 464 11.82 -4.46 36.06
N TRP A 465 10.84 -3.99 35.31
CA TRP A 465 11.02 -3.27 34.05
C TRP A 465 10.40 -1.90 34.19
N THR A 466 11.22 -0.86 34.08
CA THR A 466 10.77 0.52 34.27
C THR A 466 10.04 1.05 33.05
N ASN A 467 8.96 1.77 33.29
CA ASN A 467 8.15 2.43 32.26
C ASN A 467 8.81 3.75 31.82
N SER A 468 8.78 4.06 30.53
CA SER A 468 9.19 5.36 30.03
C SER A 468 8.38 5.69 28.79
N ARG A 469 8.09 6.99 28.59
CA ARG A 469 7.38 7.49 27.40
C ARG A 469 8.07 7.05 26.11
N SER A 470 7.33 6.54 25.12
CA SER A 470 7.89 6.17 23.81
C SER A 470 7.63 7.24 22.74
N CYS A 471 8.58 7.42 21.82
CA CYS A 471 8.35 8.13 20.56
C CYS A 471 7.81 7.25 19.43
N ALA A 472 7.68 5.94 19.63
CA ALA A 472 7.17 5.05 18.59
C ALA A 472 5.71 5.38 18.26
N LYS A 473 5.44 5.63 16.97
CA LYS A 473 4.10 5.85 16.43
C LYS A 473 3.15 4.70 16.77
N GLY A 474 1.91 5.04 17.08
CA GLY A 474 0.82 4.09 17.31
C GLY A 474 -0.46 4.50 16.60
N VAL A 475 -1.50 3.69 16.78
CA VAL A 475 -2.90 3.95 16.42
C VAL A 475 -3.79 3.28 17.47
N GLU A 476 -5.07 3.63 17.58
CA GLU A 476 -5.95 2.92 18.52
C GLU A 476 -5.96 1.39 18.25
N GLY A 477 -5.87 0.59 19.31
CA GLY A 477 -5.66 -0.87 19.26
C GLY A 477 -4.18 -1.29 19.23
N ASN A 478 -3.29 -0.39 18.82
CA ASN A 478 -1.83 -0.49 18.90
C ASN A 478 -1.27 0.87 19.36
N GLY A 479 -1.81 1.37 20.48
CA GLY A 479 -1.79 2.77 20.91
C GLY A 479 -0.42 3.27 21.39
N LEU A 480 -0.38 4.10 22.43
CA LEU A 480 0.88 4.62 22.96
C LEU A 480 1.84 3.51 23.34
N ASN A 481 3.01 3.53 22.71
CA ASN A 481 4.07 2.60 23.04
C ASN A 481 4.76 2.99 24.34
N VAL A 482 5.32 1.98 25.02
CA VAL A 482 6.11 2.15 26.23
C VAL A 482 7.53 1.72 25.96
N ALA A 483 8.50 2.52 26.38
CA ALA A 483 9.92 2.24 26.25
C ALA A 483 10.43 1.53 27.51
N TRP A 484 10.19 0.21 27.61
CA TRP A 484 10.59 -0.58 28.78
C TRP A 484 12.11 -0.77 28.89
N ARG A 485 12.67 -0.64 30.10
CA ARG A 485 14.05 -1.03 30.43
C ARG A 485 14.08 -1.90 31.68
N GLN A 486 14.83 -3.01 31.65
CA GLN A 486 14.97 -3.84 32.85
C GLN A 486 15.84 -3.12 33.89
N GLY A 487 15.37 -3.05 35.13
CA GLY A 487 16.17 -2.61 36.27
C GLY A 487 16.99 -3.75 36.88
N PHE A 488 18.08 -3.42 37.57
CA PHE A 488 18.98 -4.41 38.18
C PHE A 488 19.35 -4.03 39.61
N TYR A 489 19.68 -5.03 40.44
CA TYR A 489 20.39 -4.80 41.69
C TYR A 489 21.73 -4.08 41.41
N LYS A 490 22.10 -3.10 42.24
CA LYS A 490 23.27 -2.25 42.05
C LYS A 490 24.55 -3.04 41.80
N GLY A 491 25.23 -2.72 40.71
CA GLY A 491 26.47 -3.38 40.30
C GLY A 491 26.25 -4.70 39.55
N LYS A 492 25.01 -5.04 39.19
CA LYS A 492 24.65 -6.18 38.33
C LYS A 492 24.09 -5.69 36.99
N THR A 493 24.16 -6.56 35.99
CA THR A 493 23.61 -6.34 34.63
C THR A 493 22.58 -7.39 34.23
N SER A 494 22.24 -8.29 35.16
CA SER A 494 21.23 -9.33 35.02
C SER A 494 20.71 -9.73 36.39
N GLY A 495 19.54 -10.39 36.43
CA GLY A 495 18.90 -10.84 37.66
C GLY A 495 17.84 -9.88 38.20
N PRO A 496 17.40 -10.07 39.45
CA PRO A 496 16.35 -9.26 40.07
C PRO A 496 16.83 -7.86 40.49
N THR A 497 15.89 -6.94 40.72
CA THR A 497 16.13 -5.69 41.46
C THR A 497 16.22 -5.96 42.96
N HIS A 498 15.42 -6.89 43.49
CA HIS A 498 15.43 -7.28 44.90
C HIS A 498 15.70 -8.77 45.04
N THR A 499 16.68 -9.16 45.85
CA THR A 499 17.11 -10.57 45.94
C THR A 499 16.19 -11.47 46.75
N GLY A 500 15.31 -10.91 47.58
CA GLY A 500 14.41 -11.69 48.45
C GLY A 500 15.16 -12.65 49.40
N GLY A 501 14.57 -13.81 49.65
CA GLY A 501 15.18 -14.91 50.41
C GLY A 501 14.80 -14.98 51.88
N PHE A 502 13.75 -14.26 52.31
CA PHE A 502 13.35 -14.17 53.72
C PHE A 502 12.64 -15.42 54.23
N ALA A 503 11.72 -15.98 53.43
CA ALA A 503 10.97 -17.21 53.68
C ALA A 503 10.30 -17.68 52.37
N ASN A 504 9.77 -18.90 52.33
CA ASN A 504 9.02 -19.41 51.18
C ASN A 504 7.53 -19.05 51.28
N GLY A 505 6.88 -18.83 50.13
CA GLY A 505 5.43 -18.59 50.05
C GLY A 505 5.01 -17.22 50.59
N ILE A 506 5.91 -16.23 50.55
CA ILE A 506 5.67 -14.89 51.12
C ILE A 506 5.26 -13.84 50.11
N ARG A 507 5.04 -14.21 48.84
CA ARG A 507 4.70 -13.27 47.75
C ARG A 507 3.56 -12.30 48.13
N GLY A 508 2.47 -12.81 48.73
CA GLY A 508 1.33 -11.99 49.15
C GLY A 508 1.60 -11.05 50.34
N ARG A 509 2.77 -11.18 50.98
CA ARG A 509 3.23 -10.36 52.11
C ARG A 509 4.25 -9.30 51.70
N ILE A 510 4.64 -9.27 50.43
CA ILE A 510 5.56 -8.28 49.87
C ILE A 510 4.75 -7.15 49.25
N HIS A 511 5.05 -5.93 49.67
CA HIS A 511 4.44 -4.71 49.17
C HIS A 511 5.53 -3.71 48.77
N PHE A 512 5.15 -2.76 47.92
CA PHE A 512 5.94 -1.59 47.59
C PHE A 512 5.17 -0.37 48.08
N ALA A 513 5.81 0.48 48.89
CA ALA A 513 5.11 1.61 49.49
C ALA A 513 6.05 2.77 49.80
N ARG A 514 5.58 4.01 49.67
CA ARG A 514 6.30 5.26 50.02
C ARG A 514 6.30 5.45 51.54
N ILE A 515 7.01 4.59 52.27
CA ILE A 515 7.12 4.66 53.73
C ILE A 515 8.00 5.85 54.14
N TYR A 516 9.19 5.91 53.56
CA TYR A 516 10.09 7.05 53.65
C TYR A 516 9.91 8.00 52.48
N GLY A 517 9.58 7.48 51.30
CA GLY A 517 9.19 8.27 50.13
C GLY A 517 10.25 9.28 49.69
N GLU A 518 11.54 8.95 49.82
CA GLU A 518 12.61 9.87 49.41
C GLU A 518 12.63 9.98 47.87
N PRO A 519 12.43 11.17 47.29
CA PRO A 519 12.59 11.37 45.85
C PRO A 519 14.04 11.11 45.45
N GLN A 520 14.24 10.53 44.26
CA GLN A 520 15.59 10.36 43.71
C GLN A 520 16.24 11.71 43.38
N ASP A 521 15.47 12.62 42.81
CA ASP A 521 15.90 13.93 42.34
C ASP A 521 14.73 14.93 42.38
N PHE A 522 15.04 16.20 42.18
CA PHE A 522 14.04 17.28 42.15
C PHE A 522 12.93 17.03 41.11
N GLY A 523 11.69 17.36 41.48
CA GLY A 523 10.51 17.24 40.63
C GLY A 523 9.99 15.82 40.39
N LEU A 524 10.51 14.82 41.13
CA LEU A 524 10.03 13.44 41.14
C LEU A 524 9.15 13.15 42.35
N LEU A 525 8.31 12.11 42.24
CA LEU A 525 7.62 11.53 43.39
C LEU A 525 8.61 10.79 44.29
N GLY A 526 8.18 10.47 45.51
CA GLY A 526 8.92 9.60 46.40
C GLY A 526 9.05 8.20 45.83
N LYS A 527 10.24 7.60 45.89
CA LYS A 527 10.44 6.19 45.49
C LYS A 527 9.69 5.25 46.42
N LEU A 528 9.27 4.10 45.88
CA LEU A 528 8.67 3.04 46.69
C LEU A 528 9.74 2.23 47.42
N ASP A 529 9.51 1.99 48.71
CA ASP A 529 10.30 1.13 49.57
C ASP A 529 9.81 -0.32 49.49
N TYR A 530 10.71 -1.29 49.68
CA TYR A 530 10.33 -2.70 49.75
C TYR A 530 9.84 -3.03 51.16
N VAL A 531 8.63 -3.56 51.27
CA VAL A 531 7.97 -3.86 52.55
C VAL A 531 7.65 -5.34 52.65
N TYR A 532 8.12 -5.98 53.72
CA TYR A 532 7.75 -7.35 54.08
C TYR A 532 6.90 -7.34 55.34
N MET A 533 5.65 -7.82 55.21
CA MET A 533 4.75 -8.08 56.34
C MET A 533 5.14 -9.41 57.01
N GLU A 534 6.24 -9.38 57.77
CA GLU A 534 6.74 -10.56 58.51
C GLU A 534 5.69 -11.01 59.54
N HIS A 535 5.31 -12.28 59.45
CA HIS A 535 4.23 -12.86 60.25
C HIS A 535 4.74 -13.95 61.19
N TYR A 536 4.15 -14.00 62.37
CA TYR A 536 4.15 -15.21 63.20
C TYR A 536 2.85 -15.35 63.98
N LYS A 537 2.41 -16.60 64.17
CA LYS A 537 1.25 -16.93 65.02
C LYS A 537 1.71 -17.16 66.46
N GLY A 538 1.20 -16.37 67.38
CA GLY A 538 1.49 -16.50 68.81
C GLY A 538 0.78 -17.70 69.45
N SER A 539 1.29 -18.13 70.60
CA SER A 539 0.66 -19.21 71.40
C SER A 539 -0.74 -18.86 71.92
N ASN A 540 -1.06 -17.57 72.00
CA ASN A 540 -2.39 -17.04 72.36
C ASN A 540 -3.39 -17.06 71.18
N GLY A 541 -3.02 -17.64 70.03
CA GLY A 541 -3.84 -17.71 68.83
C GLY A 541 -3.87 -16.43 68.00
N LYS A 542 -3.35 -15.30 68.52
CA LYS A 542 -3.26 -14.03 67.79
C LYS A 542 -2.11 -14.08 66.78
N HIS A 543 -2.26 -13.32 65.71
CA HIS A 543 -1.28 -13.15 64.65
C HIS A 543 -0.54 -11.83 64.84
N THR A 544 0.80 -11.88 64.83
CA THR A 544 1.63 -10.66 64.88
C THR A 544 2.24 -10.40 63.51
N PHE A 545 2.17 -9.15 63.08
CA PHE A 545 2.74 -8.67 61.82
C PHE A 545 3.77 -7.58 62.13
N LYS A 546 5.01 -7.78 61.71
CA LYS A 546 6.06 -6.78 61.74
C LYS A 546 6.20 -6.20 60.35
N VAL A 547 5.98 -4.89 60.22
CA VAL A 547 6.18 -4.15 58.98
C VAL A 547 7.68 -3.91 58.82
N ARG A 548 8.37 -4.81 58.14
CA ARG A 548 9.80 -4.66 57.85
C ARG A 548 10.01 -3.87 56.58
N VAL A 549 10.87 -2.87 56.62
CA VAL A 549 11.06 -1.94 55.50
C VAL A 549 12.52 -1.90 55.08
N TRP A 550 12.74 -2.01 53.77
CA TRP A 550 14.01 -1.71 53.11
C TRP A 550 13.82 -0.43 52.32
N LYS A 551 14.38 0.65 52.85
CA LYS A 551 14.30 1.97 52.29
C LYS A 551 15.02 2.03 50.95
N ASN A 552 14.36 2.51 49.91
CA ASN A 552 14.88 2.51 48.55
C ASN A 552 15.96 3.59 48.35
N LYS A 553 17.19 3.13 48.07
CA LYS A 553 18.37 3.94 47.73
C LYS A 553 18.75 3.82 46.25
N GLY A 554 17.93 3.14 45.45
CA GLY A 554 18.11 3.01 44.02
C GLY A 554 18.02 4.34 43.27
N TYR A 555 18.54 4.34 42.05
CA TYR A 555 18.56 5.50 41.17
C TYR A 555 18.50 5.10 39.69
N GLY A 556 18.08 6.01 38.83
CA GLY A 556 18.10 5.87 37.37
C GLY A 556 16.71 5.61 36.76
N ALA A 557 16.66 5.68 35.43
CA ALA A 557 15.47 5.50 34.61
C ALA A 557 14.33 6.52 34.79
N THR A 558 14.58 7.69 35.38
CA THR A 558 13.54 8.70 35.66
C THR A 558 13.55 9.89 34.69
N LYS A 559 14.66 10.16 33.99
CA LYS A 559 14.81 11.35 33.14
C LYS A 559 15.32 10.98 31.74
N PRO A 560 14.41 10.69 30.79
CA PRO A 560 14.78 10.50 29.38
C PRO A 560 15.38 11.78 28.76
N LYS A 561 16.36 11.61 27.86
CA LYS A 561 16.97 12.71 27.10
C LYS A 561 15.94 13.51 26.30
N ALA A 562 15.00 12.80 25.66
CA ALA A 562 13.99 13.40 24.78
C ALA A 562 13.00 14.35 25.48
N ASP A 563 12.94 14.33 26.81
CA ASP A 563 12.05 15.21 27.59
C ASP A 563 12.70 16.56 27.91
N GLY A 564 13.95 16.80 27.48
CA GLY A 564 14.63 18.08 27.66
C GLY A 564 14.52 19.04 26.48
N ASN A 565 13.91 18.62 25.37
CA ASN A 565 13.99 19.38 24.12
C ASN A 565 13.07 20.62 24.13
N LYS A 566 13.62 21.79 23.82
CA LYS A 566 12.91 23.03 23.51
C LYS A 566 13.56 23.72 22.31
N TYR A 567 12.78 24.50 21.58
CA TYR A 567 13.22 25.20 20.38
C TYR A 567 12.72 26.63 20.41
N CYS A 568 13.58 27.59 20.07
CA CYS A 568 13.27 29.01 20.05
C CYS A 568 14.45 29.79 19.45
N ASP A 569 14.21 30.89 18.74
CA ASP A 569 15.28 31.77 18.27
C ASP A 569 15.92 32.54 19.44
N MET A 570 16.99 31.98 20.01
CA MET A 570 17.69 32.59 21.14
C MET A 570 18.64 33.70 20.68
N THR A 571 18.92 33.81 19.37
CA THR A 571 19.93 34.74 18.83
C THR A 571 19.34 35.93 18.08
N GLY A 572 18.05 35.86 17.71
CA GLY A 572 17.34 36.85 16.91
C GLY A 572 17.72 36.82 15.43
N ASN A 573 18.12 35.66 14.92
CA ASN A 573 18.53 35.51 13.51
C ASN A 573 17.37 35.08 12.58
N GLY A 574 16.17 34.92 13.14
CA GLY A 574 14.96 34.46 12.50
C GLY A 574 14.82 32.93 12.42
N ARG A 575 15.75 32.14 12.98
CA ARG A 575 15.70 30.67 12.99
C ARG A 575 15.73 30.15 14.42
N ASP A 576 14.84 29.21 14.70
CA ASP A 576 14.82 28.57 16.01
C ASP A 576 16.09 27.76 16.26
N ASP A 577 16.68 28.02 17.43
CA ASP A 577 17.79 27.28 17.99
C ASP A 577 17.29 26.11 18.85
N TYR A 578 18.18 25.14 19.11
CA TYR A 578 17.87 24.05 20.02
C TYR A 578 18.42 24.31 21.42
N VAL A 579 17.51 24.31 22.40
CA VAL A 579 17.83 24.41 23.82
C VAL A 579 17.46 23.10 24.51
N TRP A 580 18.44 22.46 25.12
CA TRP A 580 18.20 21.26 25.92
C TRP A 580 18.19 21.61 27.41
N VAL A 581 17.07 21.33 28.10
CA VAL A 581 16.81 21.74 29.48
C VAL A 581 16.92 20.53 30.44
N LEU A 582 17.84 20.62 31.39
CA LEU A 582 17.98 19.67 32.49
C LEU A 582 16.73 19.69 33.39
N SER A 583 16.49 18.60 34.14
CA SER A 583 15.36 18.50 35.09
C SER A 583 15.25 19.67 36.09
N LYS A 584 16.38 20.31 36.41
CA LYS A 584 16.51 21.44 37.36
C LYS A 584 16.56 22.83 36.71
N GLY A 585 16.35 22.89 35.39
CA GLY A 585 16.23 24.15 34.65
C GLY A 585 17.54 24.75 34.13
N GLU A 586 18.69 24.14 34.40
CA GLU A 586 19.94 24.46 33.68
C GLU A 586 19.77 24.09 32.19
N MET A 587 20.33 24.90 31.28
CA MET A 587 20.12 24.75 29.84
C MET A 587 21.43 24.71 29.07
N ASP A 588 21.50 23.79 28.09
CA ASP A 588 22.55 23.72 27.07
C ASP A 588 22.01 24.28 25.75
N PHE A 589 22.81 25.09 25.06
CA PHE A 589 22.43 25.77 23.82
C PHE A 589 23.13 25.17 22.60
N TYR A 590 22.37 24.93 21.54
CA TYR A 590 22.82 24.42 20.26
C TYR A 590 22.37 25.39 19.16
N PRO A 591 23.25 26.32 18.71
CA PRO A 591 22.85 27.31 17.72
C PRO A 591 22.46 26.64 16.40
N ASN A 592 21.44 27.17 15.74
CA ASN A 592 21.06 26.74 14.40
C ASN A 592 22.21 27.05 13.42
N GLY A 593 22.65 26.04 12.66
CA GLY A 593 23.78 26.17 11.74
C GLY A 593 23.47 26.96 10.45
N GLY A 594 22.24 27.43 10.27
CA GLY A 594 21.80 28.15 9.07
C GLY A 594 21.74 27.25 7.82
N LYS A 595 21.49 25.95 8.01
CA LYS A 595 21.42 24.96 6.93
C LYS A 595 19.96 24.64 6.61
N ASP A 596 19.62 24.65 5.33
CA ASP A 596 18.30 24.23 4.84
C ASP A 596 18.30 22.78 4.35
N PHE A 597 19.47 22.15 4.22
CA PHE A 597 19.60 20.74 3.87
C PHE A 597 20.91 20.17 4.43
N ILE A 598 20.87 18.93 4.92
CA ILE A 598 22.02 18.23 5.51
C ILE A 598 22.11 16.78 5.03
N THR A 599 23.34 16.26 4.95
CA THR A 599 23.62 14.84 4.75
C THR A 599 24.02 14.16 6.07
N ASP A 600 24.19 12.84 6.06
CA ASP A 600 24.67 12.08 7.24
C ASP A 600 26.06 12.52 7.73
N LYS A 601 26.83 13.26 6.92
CA LYS A 601 28.14 13.80 7.31
C LYS A 601 28.06 15.19 7.94
N ASP A 602 26.94 15.88 7.79
CA ASP A 602 26.75 17.24 8.27
C ASP A 602 26.15 17.28 9.68
N SER A 603 26.54 18.28 10.48
CA SER A 603 25.77 18.68 11.66
C SER A 603 24.79 19.78 11.28
N TYR A 604 23.53 19.65 11.73
CA TYR A 604 22.52 20.71 11.62
C TYR A 604 22.79 21.84 12.60
N TRP A 605 23.08 21.46 13.85
CA TRP A 605 23.41 22.38 14.93
C TRP A 605 24.90 22.73 14.93
N GLY A 606 25.21 23.98 15.26
CA GLY A 606 26.56 24.45 15.54
C GLY A 606 27.13 23.92 16.87
N PRO A 607 28.32 24.40 17.24
CA PRO A 607 28.99 23.99 18.48
C PRO A 607 28.14 24.29 19.72
N MET A 608 27.96 23.27 20.56
CA MET A 608 27.18 23.37 21.79
C MET A 608 27.84 24.31 22.81
N GLN A 609 27.03 25.15 23.44
CA GLN A 609 27.40 25.95 24.61
C GLN A 609 26.74 25.37 25.85
N LYS A 610 27.56 24.80 26.74
CA LYS A 610 27.09 24.12 27.94
C LYS A 610 26.68 25.13 29.00
N ALA A 611 25.56 24.87 29.68
CA ALA A 611 25.10 25.65 30.82
C ALA A 611 25.07 27.18 30.54
N PHE A 612 24.64 27.58 29.35
CA PHE A 612 24.56 29.00 28.97
C PHE A 612 23.55 29.79 29.83
N PHE A 613 22.59 29.05 30.42
CA PHE A 613 21.69 29.53 31.45
C PHE A 613 21.63 28.54 32.61
N LYS A 614 21.65 29.10 33.82
CA LYS A 614 21.43 28.36 35.07
C LYS A 614 20.61 29.21 36.03
N PRO A 615 19.42 28.77 36.46
CA PRO A 615 18.63 29.51 37.42
C PRO A 615 19.31 29.51 38.80
N GLY A 616 19.03 30.54 39.61
CA GLY A 616 19.59 30.67 40.97
C GLY A 616 19.08 29.63 41.97
N ARG A 617 18.10 28.81 41.58
CA ARG A 617 17.53 27.67 42.33
C ARG A 617 17.02 26.61 41.35
N ASP A 618 16.79 25.40 41.83
CA ASP A 618 16.19 24.33 41.02
C ASP A 618 14.77 24.73 40.59
N LEU A 619 14.51 24.71 39.29
CA LEU A 619 13.20 24.94 38.66
C LEU A 619 12.87 23.74 37.79
N ASP A 620 11.61 23.27 37.80
CA ASP A 620 11.23 22.12 36.99
C ASP A 620 11.19 22.57 35.52
N ARG A 621 11.86 21.83 34.63
CA ARG A 621 11.93 22.14 33.20
C ARG A 621 10.58 22.30 32.51
N ARG A 622 9.53 21.68 33.05
CA ARG A 622 8.16 21.81 32.56
C ARG A 622 7.60 23.22 32.74
N ASP A 623 8.06 23.90 33.79
CA ASP A 623 7.59 25.23 34.20
C ASP A 623 8.41 26.37 33.56
N LEU A 624 9.40 26.04 32.72
CA LEU A 624 10.25 26.98 31.99
C LEU A 624 9.83 27.05 30.52
N HIS A 625 9.54 28.25 30.03
CA HIS A 625 9.13 28.54 28.67
C HIS A 625 10.19 29.39 27.97
N LEU A 626 10.36 29.19 26.67
CA LEU A 626 11.18 30.03 25.80
C LEU A 626 10.21 30.81 24.92
N THR A 627 10.30 32.14 24.94
CA THR A 627 9.30 32.99 24.31
C THR A 627 9.82 34.41 24.19
N ASP A 628 9.52 35.10 23.09
CA ASP A 628 9.84 36.54 22.97
C ASP A 628 8.85 37.35 23.84
N TRP A 629 9.33 37.76 25.02
CA TRP A 629 8.55 38.50 26.00
C TRP A 629 8.64 40.01 25.77
N ASP A 630 9.77 40.50 25.26
CA ASP A 630 10.04 41.93 25.12
C ASP A 630 9.95 42.48 23.68
N GLY A 631 9.66 41.62 22.71
CA GLY A 631 9.42 41.93 21.30
C GLY A 631 10.69 42.30 20.54
N ASP A 632 11.87 41.90 21.01
CA ASP A 632 13.15 42.20 20.36
C ASP A 632 13.57 41.14 19.32
N GLY A 633 12.72 40.14 19.10
CA GLY A 633 12.94 39.01 18.19
C GLY A 633 13.77 37.89 18.78
N LYS A 634 14.19 37.97 20.06
CA LYS A 634 14.92 36.91 20.76
C LYS A 634 14.03 36.27 21.80
N CYS A 635 14.17 34.97 21.96
CA CYS A 635 13.50 34.29 23.04
C CYS A 635 14.14 34.60 24.39
N ASP A 636 13.28 34.96 25.33
CA ASP A 636 13.53 35.09 26.75
C ASP A 636 13.17 33.78 27.48
N ILE A 637 13.66 33.64 28.71
CA ILE A 637 13.29 32.51 29.57
C ILE A 637 12.22 32.98 30.55
N VAL A 638 11.05 32.35 30.52
CA VAL A 638 9.94 32.65 31.41
C VAL A 638 9.68 31.45 32.32
N TRP A 639 9.77 31.65 33.63
CA TRP A 639 9.34 30.66 34.61
C TRP A 639 7.93 30.96 35.08
N VAL A 640 7.06 29.97 35.01
CA VAL A 640 5.70 29.98 35.54
C VAL A 640 5.71 29.30 36.90
N ASP A 641 5.28 29.97 37.98
CA ASP A 641 5.30 29.39 39.32
C ASP A 641 4.05 28.53 39.59
N PRO A 642 4.13 27.18 39.52
CA PRO A 642 2.96 26.32 39.68
C PRO A 642 2.36 26.37 41.09
N ASN A 643 3.10 26.92 42.07
CA ASN A 643 2.66 27.03 43.46
C ASN A 643 2.11 28.42 43.81
N ASN A 644 2.15 29.36 42.86
CA ASN A 644 1.71 30.74 43.08
C ASN A 644 0.82 31.20 41.92
N GLN A 645 -0.29 30.49 41.69
CA GLN A 645 -1.28 30.79 40.64
C GLN A 645 -0.64 31.02 39.26
N ASN A 646 0.47 30.34 38.97
CA ASN A 646 1.21 30.44 37.72
C ASN A 646 1.71 31.87 37.40
N HIS A 647 1.99 32.69 38.42
CA HIS A 647 2.67 33.97 38.21
C HIS A 647 4.06 33.77 37.58
N VAL A 648 4.52 34.78 36.82
CA VAL A 648 5.71 34.66 35.99
C VAL A 648 6.94 35.35 36.58
N SER A 649 8.12 34.81 36.31
CA SER A 649 9.39 35.54 36.39
C SER A 649 10.14 35.38 35.07
N VAL A 650 10.90 36.39 34.67
CA VAL A 650 11.50 36.45 33.33
C VAL A 650 12.98 36.71 33.43
N TRP A 651 13.78 36.02 32.62
CA TRP A 651 15.16 36.37 32.33
C TRP A 651 15.23 36.86 30.89
N ARG A 652 15.36 38.17 30.74
CA ARG A 652 15.47 38.79 29.42
C ARG A 652 16.84 38.54 28.81
N ASN A 653 16.84 38.19 27.53
CA ASN A 653 17.97 37.74 26.75
C ASN A 653 18.65 38.92 26.04
N GLY A 654 19.79 39.35 26.58
CA GLY A 654 20.62 40.38 25.98
C GLY A 654 21.67 39.86 24.98
N TYR A 655 21.40 38.77 24.26
CA TYR A 655 22.37 38.19 23.32
C TYR A 655 22.82 39.19 22.26
N THR A 656 24.12 39.18 21.96
CA THR A 656 24.70 39.93 20.83
C THR A 656 25.68 39.07 20.04
N PRO A 657 25.72 39.18 18.70
CA PRO A 657 26.71 38.49 17.87
C PRO A 657 28.14 38.81 18.33
N GLY A 658 28.92 37.77 18.68
CA GLY A 658 30.28 37.90 19.19
C GLY A 658 30.41 38.28 20.68
N GLY A 659 29.35 38.82 21.30
CA GLY A 659 29.30 39.14 22.73
C GLY A 659 28.70 38.04 23.61
N GLY A 660 27.92 37.12 23.03
CA GLY A 660 27.30 36.01 23.75
C GLY A 660 26.05 36.42 24.55
N PHE A 661 25.61 35.55 25.45
CA PHE A 661 24.39 35.73 26.25
C PHE A 661 24.63 36.61 27.49
N SER A 662 23.65 37.47 27.79
CA SER A 662 23.55 38.18 29.07
C SER A 662 22.09 38.15 29.54
N TRP A 663 21.86 38.15 30.86
CA TRP A 663 20.53 37.90 31.44
C TRP A 663 20.12 39.04 32.38
N GLN A 664 18.96 39.65 32.11
CA GLN A 664 18.30 40.56 33.06
C GLN A 664 17.14 39.84 33.74
N TYR A 665 17.28 39.53 35.03
CA TYR A 665 16.21 38.92 35.81
C TYR A 665 15.15 39.95 36.24
N LEU A 666 13.89 39.63 35.96
CA LEU A 666 12.71 40.39 36.36
C LEU A 666 11.81 39.49 37.22
N ALA A 667 11.66 39.86 38.50
CA ALA A 667 10.76 39.18 39.42
C ALA A 667 9.34 39.77 39.27
N ASN A 668 8.36 38.93 38.94
CA ASN A 668 6.95 39.31 38.75
C ASN A 668 6.74 40.55 37.87
N PRO A 669 7.26 40.58 36.62
CA PRO A 669 7.16 41.75 35.75
C PRO A 669 5.74 42.08 35.28
N ALA A 670 4.77 41.16 35.43
CA ALA A 670 3.36 41.35 35.07
C ALA A 670 2.45 40.77 36.17
N PRO A 671 2.23 41.51 37.28
CA PRO A 671 1.46 41.03 38.42
C PRO A 671 -0.01 40.68 38.13
N GLU A 672 -0.56 41.18 37.03
CA GLU A 672 -1.93 40.93 36.58
C GLU A 672 -2.15 39.53 35.97
N LEU A 673 -1.08 38.85 35.53
CA LEU A 673 -1.17 37.52 34.90
C LEU A 673 -1.36 36.43 35.96
N TYR A 674 -2.36 35.58 35.79
CA TYR A 674 -2.58 34.43 36.67
C TYR A 674 -3.28 33.28 35.95
N CYS A 675 -3.07 32.05 36.40
CA CYS A 675 -3.84 30.88 35.98
C CYS A 675 -4.08 29.99 37.21
N PRO A 676 -5.34 29.70 37.60
CA PRO A 676 -5.64 28.87 38.76
C PRO A 676 -5.48 27.37 38.48
N GLU A 677 -5.37 26.99 37.20
CA GLU A 677 -5.18 25.61 36.77
C GLU A 677 -3.83 25.07 37.23
N LYS A 678 -3.78 23.79 37.62
CA LYS A 678 -2.52 23.10 37.94
C LYS A 678 -2.11 22.22 36.77
N ARG A 679 -0.81 22.17 36.47
CA ARG A 679 -0.24 21.17 35.55
C ARG A 679 -0.43 19.75 36.10
N GLY A 680 -0.53 18.76 35.22
CA GLY A 680 -0.56 17.35 35.62
C GLY A 680 0.82 16.72 35.71
N ILE A 681 0.83 15.38 35.78
CA ILE A 681 2.06 14.58 35.88
C ILE A 681 2.77 14.46 34.53
N GLY A 682 1.99 14.34 33.44
CA GLY A 682 2.52 14.25 32.08
C GLY A 682 3.40 15.43 31.70
N PHE A 683 4.43 15.18 30.87
CA PHE A 683 5.42 16.20 30.52
C PHE A 683 4.83 17.41 29.75
N HIS A 684 3.81 17.18 28.92
CA HIS A 684 3.14 18.23 28.13
C HIS A 684 1.83 18.72 28.76
N ASP A 685 1.42 18.17 29.92
CA ASP A 685 0.18 18.56 30.59
C ASP A 685 0.35 19.88 31.37
N LEU A 686 0.52 20.97 30.62
CA LEU A 686 0.82 22.31 31.14
C LEU A 686 -0.44 23.17 31.24
N ALA A 687 -0.59 23.89 32.36
CA ALA A 687 -1.68 24.83 32.59
C ALA A 687 -1.49 26.17 31.85
N VAL A 688 -0.24 26.53 31.54
CA VAL A 688 0.11 27.79 30.88
C VAL A 688 0.99 27.52 29.67
N GLN A 689 0.71 28.21 28.57
CA GLN A 689 1.60 28.31 27.41
C GLN A 689 1.69 29.77 26.94
N PHE A 690 2.72 30.08 26.16
CA PHE A 690 2.95 31.41 25.58
C PHE A 690 2.95 31.30 24.05
N ALA A 691 2.25 32.21 23.39
CA ALA A 691 2.21 32.30 21.93
C ALA A 691 1.67 33.67 21.48
N ASP A 692 2.13 34.20 20.35
CA ASP A 692 1.61 35.47 19.80
C ASP A 692 0.29 35.27 19.04
N VAL A 693 -0.80 35.02 19.77
CA VAL A 693 -2.16 34.86 19.20
C VAL A 693 -2.71 36.20 18.70
N SER A 694 -2.23 37.32 19.26
CA SER A 694 -2.64 38.66 18.91
C SER A 694 -1.99 39.22 17.63
N GLY A 695 -0.81 38.71 17.26
CA GLY A 695 0.00 39.20 16.13
C GLY A 695 0.77 40.47 16.47
N SER A 696 1.14 40.65 17.74
CA SER A 696 1.80 41.86 18.24
C SER A 696 3.33 41.85 18.06
N GLY A 697 3.90 40.69 17.73
CA GLY A 697 5.33 40.39 17.81
C GLY A 697 5.80 40.05 19.23
N ARG A 698 4.89 39.93 20.20
CA ARG A 698 5.16 39.55 21.59
C ARG A 698 4.23 38.42 21.98
N SER A 699 4.67 37.60 22.94
CA SER A 699 3.89 36.42 23.29
C SER A 699 2.78 36.72 24.31
N ASP A 700 1.59 36.21 24.00
CA ASP A 700 0.43 36.28 24.89
C ASP A 700 0.49 35.18 25.97
N TYR A 701 -0.18 35.41 27.10
CA TYR A 701 -0.28 34.46 28.21
C TYR A 701 -1.57 33.66 28.10
N LEU A 702 -1.46 32.35 27.88
CA LEU A 702 -2.60 31.46 27.66
C LEU A 702 -2.78 30.50 28.85
N CYS A 703 -3.88 30.63 29.59
CA CYS A 703 -4.31 29.69 30.62
C CYS A 703 -5.22 28.62 29.99
N ILE A 704 -4.84 27.36 30.11
CA ILE A 704 -5.47 26.22 29.43
C ILE A 704 -6.11 25.27 30.44
N GLU A 705 -7.42 25.15 30.36
CA GLU A 705 -8.20 24.20 31.16
C GLU A 705 -8.00 22.76 30.65
N LYS A 706 -8.24 21.76 31.51
CA LYS A 706 -8.06 20.33 31.16
C LYS A 706 -8.81 19.89 29.89
N ASN A 707 -9.94 20.53 29.56
CA ASN A 707 -10.76 20.24 28.37
C ASN A 707 -10.33 21.01 27.10
N GLY A 708 -9.20 21.72 27.14
CA GLY A 708 -8.66 22.52 26.04
C GLY A 708 -9.33 23.88 25.84
N ARG A 709 -10.21 24.34 26.75
CA ARG A 709 -10.68 25.73 26.74
C ARG A 709 -9.54 26.66 27.16
N ILE A 710 -9.36 27.76 26.43
CA ILE A 710 -8.26 28.70 26.63
C ILE A 710 -8.80 30.10 26.88
N TRP A 711 -8.27 30.75 27.90
CA TRP A 711 -8.49 32.15 28.27
C TRP A 711 -7.17 32.75 28.76
N GLY A 712 -7.06 34.07 28.91
CA GLY A 712 -5.81 34.66 29.39
C GLY A 712 -5.64 36.14 29.04
N TRP A 713 -4.44 36.55 28.65
CA TRP A 713 -4.11 37.95 28.35
C TRP A 713 -3.29 38.07 27.08
N THR A 714 -3.67 39.02 26.22
CA THR A 714 -2.85 39.46 25.10
C THR A 714 -1.89 40.56 25.51
N GLN A 715 -0.71 40.60 24.92
CA GLN A 715 0.24 41.71 25.09
C GLN A 715 0.27 42.58 23.84
N ASP A 716 0.15 43.90 23.98
CA ASP A 716 0.29 44.81 22.83
C ASP A 716 1.75 45.13 22.49
N ALA A 717 2.00 45.76 21.35
CA ALA A 717 3.36 46.12 20.91
C ALA A 717 4.14 47.02 21.89
N LYS A 718 3.46 47.70 22.82
CA LYS A 718 4.05 48.55 23.87
C LYS A 718 4.25 47.79 25.19
N GLY A 719 3.89 46.52 25.25
CA GLY A 719 4.02 45.64 26.41
C GLY A 719 2.83 45.63 27.36
N ALA A 720 1.71 46.28 27.02
CA ALA A 720 0.54 46.34 27.90
C ALA A 720 -0.35 45.09 27.77
N TRP A 721 -0.85 44.59 28.90
CA TRP A 721 -1.67 43.38 28.96
C TRP A 721 -3.17 43.68 28.90
N THR A 722 -3.91 42.89 28.11
CA THR A 722 -5.37 42.97 28.00
C THR A 722 -5.99 41.59 28.23
N TYR A 723 -6.92 41.50 29.18
CA TYR A 723 -7.62 40.24 29.49
C TYR A 723 -8.57 39.81 28.36
N ILE A 724 -8.59 38.51 28.11
CA ILE A 724 -9.46 37.80 27.16
C ILE A 724 -10.13 36.65 27.90
N ASP A 725 -11.46 36.71 28.02
CA ASP A 725 -12.30 35.73 28.73
C ASP A 725 -12.36 34.37 28.04
N GLN A 726 -12.15 34.32 26.72
CA GLN A 726 -12.04 33.08 25.93
C GLN A 726 -11.34 33.31 24.59
N PHE A 727 -10.11 32.83 24.44
CA PHE A 727 -9.41 32.75 23.16
C PHE A 727 -9.97 31.63 22.30
N PHE A 728 -10.18 30.45 22.90
CA PHE A 728 -10.53 29.22 22.20
C PHE A 728 -11.48 28.40 23.07
N GLY A 729 -12.66 28.04 22.53
CA GLY A 729 -13.63 27.22 23.25
C GLY A 729 -13.24 25.74 23.27
N SER A 730 -13.66 25.00 24.31
CA SER A 730 -13.37 23.55 24.38
C SER A 730 -13.89 22.80 23.16
N LYS A 731 -13.02 21.99 22.57
CA LYS A 731 -13.32 21.03 21.48
C LYS A 731 -13.23 19.58 21.94
N LYS A 732 -13.24 19.36 23.27
CA LYS A 732 -12.96 18.07 23.91
C LYS A 732 -11.55 17.54 23.63
N HIS A 733 -10.60 18.45 23.44
CA HIS A 733 -9.19 18.13 23.29
C HIS A 733 -8.53 18.14 24.67
N ASP A 734 -7.67 17.15 24.93
CA ASP A 734 -6.79 17.16 26.10
C ASP A 734 -5.75 18.28 25.93
N ARG A 735 -5.57 19.12 26.96
CA ARG A 735 -4.58 20.21 26.89
C ARG A 735 -3.15 19.71 26.73
N ALA A 736 -2.84 18.48 27.17
CA ALA A 736 -1.52 17.88 26.98
C ALA A 736 -1.15 17.67 25.50
N ASN A 737 -2.12 17.81 24.60
CA ASN A 737 -2.00 17.64 23.16
C ASN A 737 -2.18 18.95 22.38
N MET A 738 -2.27 20.10 23.09
CA MET A 738 -2.41 21.43 22.50
C MET A 738 -1.06 22.12 22.40
N HIS A 739 -0.77 22.68 21.22
CA HIS A 739 0.41 23.49 20.92
C HIS A 739 0.00 24.75 20.16
N PHE A 740 0.90 25.72 20.09
CA PHE A 740 0.70 26.95 19.33
C PHE A 740 1.94 27.32 18.55
N ALA A 741 1.76 27.63 17.26
CA ALA A 741 2.81 28.13 16.39
C ALA A 741 2.17 28.75 15.14
N ASP A 742 2.86 29.67 14.47
CA ASP A 742 2.39 30.26 13.20
C ASP A 742 2.54 29.25 12.06
N VAL A 743 1.45 28.58 11.67
CA VAL A 743 1.48 27.52 10.65
C VAL A 743 1.32 28.09 9.25
N ASP A 744 0.50 29.13 9.09
CA ASP A 744 0.26 29.72 7.77
C ASP A 744 1.15 30.90 7.41
N GLY A 745 1.99 31.37 8.33
CA GLY A 745 2.97 32.44 8.14
C GLY A 745 2.36 33.84 8.20
N ASP A 746 1.19 34.00 8.80
CA ASP A 746 0.50 35.29 8.87
C ASP A 746 0.95 36.20 10.03
N GLY A 747 1.91 35.73 10.84
CA GLY A 747 2.46 36.40 12.00
C GLY A 747 1.66 36.17 13.28
N ARG A 748 0.62 35.33 13.27
CA ARG A 748 -0.17 34.97 14.45
C ARG A 748 -0.03 33.48 14.72
N ALA A 749 0.06 33.13 15.99
CA ALA A 749 0.09 31.74 16.39
C ALA A 749 -1.27 31.08 16.14
N ASP A 750 -1.24 29.95 15.47
CA ASP A 750 -2.35 29.03 15.26
C ASP A 750 -2.44 28.03 16.42
N ALA A 751 -3.63 27.48 16.68
CA ALA A 751 -3.80 26.42 17.66
C ALA A 751 -3.68 25.05 16.98
N ILE A 752 -2.83 24.20 17.51
CA ILE A 752 -2.50 22.90 16.94
C ILE A 752 -2.89 21.82 17.95
N TRP A 753 -3.83 20.94 17.57
CA TRP A 753 -4.12 19.72 18.34
C TRP A 753 -3.40 18.53 17.73
N VAL A 754 -2.61 17.82 18.52
CA VAL A 754 -1.81 16.67 18.07
C VAL A 754 -2.42 15.37 18.58
N GLU A 755 -2.78 14.45 17.68
CA GLU A 755 -3.27 13.13 18.06
C GLU A 755 -2.19 12.36 18.83
N LYS A 756 -2.56 11.79 19.99
CA LYS A 756 -1.63 11.25 20.99
C LYS A 756 -0.80 10.09 20.41
N PHE A 757 -1.41 9.21 19.62
CA PHE A 757 -0.82 7.96 19.12
C PHE A 757 -0.03 8.14 17.83
N SER A 758 -0.66 8.75 16.83
CA SER A 758 -0.10 8.87 15.48
C SER A 758 0.81 10.08 15.34
N GLY A 759 0.63 11.11 16.18
CA GLY A 759 1.24 12.43 16.06
C GLY A 759 0.66 13.28 14.94
N ASP A 760 -0.47 12.87 14.36
CA ASP A 760 -1.16 13.66 13.35
C ASP A 760 -1.63 14.98 13.97
N ALA A 761 -1.26 16.10 13.34
CA ALA A 761 -1.55 17.42 13.89
C ALA A 761 -2.62 18.15 13.07
N PHE A 762 -3.64 18.63 13.76
CA PHE A 762 -4.79 19.34 13.22
C PHE A 762 -4.70 20.81 13.64
N VAL A 763 -4.82 21.70 12.67
CA VAL A 763 -4.57 23.13 12.87
C VAL A 763 -5.88 23.89 12.81
N TYR A 764 -6.10 24.73 13.82
CA TYR A 764 -7.11 25.76 13.85
C TYR A 764 -6.42 27.07 13.54
N TYR A 765 -6.64 27.57 12.33
CA TYR A 765 -6.01 28.79 11.81
C TYR A 765 -6.61 30.03 12.48
N ASN A 766 -5.75 30.89 13.00
CA ASN A 766 -6.11 32.10 13.72
C ASN A 766 -6.38 33.25 12.76
N MET A 767 -7.65 33.51 12.48
CA MET A 767 -8.05 34.61 11.60
C MET A 767 -8.06 35.96 12.31
N GLY A 768 -7.63 36.01 13.58
CA GLY A 768 -7.56 37.20 14.41
C GLY A 768 -8.82 37.47 15.23
N ARG A 769 -8.79 38.62 15.91
CA ARG A 769 -9.82 39.03 16.86
C ARG A 769 -11.16 39.28 16.16
N LYS A 770 -12.20 38.59 16.61
CA LYS A 770 -13.58 38.74 16.17
C LYS A 770 -14.49 38.15 17.23
N ASP A 771 -15.43 38.94 17.74
CA ASP A 771 -16.40 38.47 18.71
C ASP A 771 -17.39 37.49 18.05
N ILE A 772 -17.25 36.21 18.37
CA ILE A 772 -18.11 35.12 17.93
C ILE A 772 -18.68 34.45 19.19
N ALA A 773 -19.88 33.88 19.12
CA ALA A 773 -20.50 33.24 20.28
C ALA A 773 -19.56 32.17 20.89
N GLY A 774 -19.02 32.46 22.08
CA GLY A 774 -18.06 31.60 22.76
C GLY A 774 -16.61 31.68 22.22
N SER A 775 -16.17 32.79 21.65
CA SER A 775 -14.74 33.05 21.37
C SER A 775 -14.51 34.52 21.04
N ARG A 776 -13.41 35.11 21.49
CA ARG A 776 -12.97 36.46 21.08
C ARG A 776 -12.11 36.46 19.82
N TYR A 777 -11.73 35.27 19.37
CA TYR A 777 -10.93 35.04 18.17
C TYR A 777 -11.66 34.12 17.20
N TRP A 778 -11.46 34.38 15.91
CA TRP A 778 -12.02 33.57 14.85
C TRP A 778 -11.03 32.48 14.44
N TRP A 779 -11.45 31.23 14.61
CA TRP A 779 -10.65 30.06 14.27
C TRP A 779 -11.29 29.34 13.08
N GLU A 780 -10.50 29.10 12.04
CA GLU A 780 -10.92 28.30 10.89
C GLU A 780 -10.20 26.96 10.84
N ILE A 781 -10.90 25.94 10.35
CA ILE A 781 -10.30 24.67 9.98
C ILE A 781 -10.27 24.57 8.45
N GLN A 782 -9.34 23.79 7.92
CA GLN A 782 -9.25 23.54 6.49
C GLN A 782 -10.41 22.63 6.04
N GLU A 783 -11.48 23.18 5.45
CA GLU A 783 -12.64 22.42 4.95
C GLU A 783 -12.81 22.46 3.42
N LYS A 784 -12.50 21.33 2.76
CA LYS A 784 -13.35 20.60 1.81
C LYS A 784 -12.65 19.27 1.42
N GLY A 785 -13.10 18.13 1.98
CA GLY A 785 -12.68 16.79 1.54
C GLY A 785 -12.47 15.69 2.59
N GLY A 786 -12.42 16.02 3.89
CA GLY A 786 -12.26 15.05 4.99
C GLY A 786 -11.25 15.51 6.06
N PRO A 787 -11.13 14.82 7.20
CA PRO A 787 -10.32 15.23 8.35
C PRO A 787 -8.85 14.84 8.15
N PHE A 788 -8.19 15.39 7.13
CA PHE A 788 -6.77 15.15 6.94
C PHE A 788 -5.95 16.08 7.85
N PRO A 789 -4.95 15.55 8.59
CA PRO A 789 -4.12 16.37 9.45
C PRO A 789 -3.21 17.28 8.63
N ALA A 790 -3.04 18.55 9.04
CA ALA A 790 -2.17 19.51 8.36
C ALA A 790 -0.70 19.04 8.36
N TYR A 791 -0.29 18.38 9.45
CA TYR A 791 0.97 17.64 9.56
C TYR A 791 0.70 16.15 9.77
N GLY A 792 1.19 15.32 8.84
CA GLY A 792 1.13 13.87 9.00
C GLY A 792 2.14 13.40 10.06
N GLY A 793 1.64 12.86 11.15
CA GLY A 793 2.47 12.39 12.26
C GLY A 793 3.28 11.17 11.88
N SER A 794 4.58 11.17 12.15
CA SER A 794 5.46 10.01 11.93
C SER A 794 5.86 9.31 13.23
N TYR A 795 5.58 9.94 14.37
CA TYR A 795 5.98 9.54 15.72
C TYR A 795 4.88 9.93 16.72
N ALA A 796 4.89 9.36 17.92
CA ALA A 796 3.88 9.67 18.94
C ALA A 796 3.72 11.18 19.15
N GLY A 797 2.51 11.66 19.46
CA GLY A 797 2.20 13.09 19.53
C GLY A 797 3.10 13.87 20.49
N SER A 798 3.46 13.25 21.62
CA SER A 798 4.41 13.81 22.60
C SER A 798 5.85 14.01 22.08
N CYS A 799 6.16 13.58 20.85
CA CYS A 799 7.46 13.74 20.19
C CYS A 799 7.41 14.67 18.97
N GLN A 800 6.28 15.35 18.75
CA GLN A 800 6.12 16.35 17.68
C GLN A 800 6.32 17.76 18.24
N TYR A 801 7.13 18.56 17.56
CA TYR A 801 7.40 19.95 17.87
C TYR A 801 7.19 20.79 16.61
N PHE A 802 6.85 22.07 16.81
CA PHE A 802 6.48 22.99 15.73
C PHE A 802 7.38 24.25 15.60
N PRO A 803 8.73 24.12 15.63
CA PRO A 803 9.65 25.26 15.50
C PRO A 803 9.77 25.78 14.06
N ASP A 804 10.27 27.01 13.87
CA ASP A 804 10.71 27.53 12.57
C ASP A 804 12.23 27.39 12.40
N LEU A 805 12.68 26.23 11.92
CA LEU A 805 14.11 25.89 11.83
C LEU A 805 14.78 26.47 10.57
N ASN A 806 14.02 26.76 9.51
CA ASN A 806 14.55 27.36 8.28
C ASN A 806 14.41 28.89 8.22
N GLY A 807 13.70 29.48 9.18
CA GLY A 807 13.51 30.92 9.33
C GLY A 807 12.60 31.54 8.29
N ASN A 808 11.65 30.75 7.76
CA ASN A 808 10.70 31.24 6.78
C ASN A 808 9.49 31.95 7.41
N GLY A 809 9.39 31.95 8.75
CA GLY A 809 8.28 32.49 9.54
C GLY A 809 7.14 31.50 9.72
N ARG A 810 7.36 30.19 9.49
CA ARG A 810 6.32 29.17 9.51
C ARG A 810 6.77 27.96 10.32
N ALA A 811 5.84 27.39 11.06
CA ALA A 811 6.07 26.25 11.92
C ALA A 811 6.39 24.99 11.10
N ASP A 812 7.59 24.43 11.28
CA ASP A 812 8.03 23.17 10.70
C ASP A 812 7.59 21.99 11.56
N LEU A 813 7.52 20.78 10.99
CA LEU A 813 7.35 19.58 11.80
C LEU A 813 8.72 19.03 12.19
N HIS A 814 9.07 19.16 13.47
CA HIS A 814 10.28 18.58 14.04
C HIS A 814 9.93 17.37 14.91
N SER A 815 10.33 16.18 14.47
CA SER A 815 9.92 14.91 15.10
C SER A 815 11.07 14.19 15.79
N VAL A 816 10.95 13.97 17.10
CA VAL A 816 11.87 13.10 17.86
C VAL A 816 11.55 11.64 17.58
N GLN A 817 12.52 10.90 17.04
CA GLN A 817 12.32 9.55 16.54
C GLN A 817 12.37 8.47 17.63
N ALA A 818 13.13 8.71 18.69
CA ALA A 818 13.38 7.71 19.73
C ALA A 818 13.66 8.35 21.10
N THR A 819 13.04 7.78 22.15
CA THR A 819 13.08 8.29 23.53
C THR A 819 14.48 8.38 24.13
N PHE A 820 15.27 7.31 24.08
CA PHE A 820 16.58 7.26 24.72
C PHE A 820 17.69 7.86 23.84
N PRO A 821 17.76 7.54 22.54
CA PRO A 821 18.77 8.13 21.66
C PRO A 821 18.57 9.62 21.40
N ASN A 822 17.36 10.17 21.59
CA ASN A 822 17.03 11.58 21.33
C ASN A 822 17.44 12.07 19.93
N THR A 823 17.22 11.24 18.91
CA THR A 823 17.44 11.59 17.50
C THR A 823 16.18 12.22 16.91
N ALA A 824 16.32 13.16 15.98
CA ALA A 824 15.17 13.84 15.36
C ALA A 824 15.39 14.12 13.87
N VAL A 825 14.27 14.28 13.16
CA VAL A 825 14.20 14.70 11.75
C VAL A 825 13.25 15.88 11.62
N THR A 826 13.44 16.70 10.59
CA THR A 826 12.62 17.91 10.35
C THR A 826 12.03 17.86 8.95
N ALA A 827 10.75 18.21 8.85
CA ALA A 827 10.07 18.52 7.62
C ALA A 827 9.62 19.98 7.64
N TYR A 828 10.24 20.79 6.79
CA TYR A 828 9.97 22.22 6.69
C TYR A 828 8.59 22.51 6.11
N ASN A 829 7.90 23.50 6.65
CA ASN A 829 6.61 23.95 6.16
C ASN A 829 6.79 25.11 5.18
N VAL A 830 6.63 24.87 3.87
CA VAL A 830 6.84 25.88 2.82
C VAL A 830 5.56 26.16 2.02
N CYS A 831 5.43 27.39 1.50
CA CYS A 831 4.32 27.75 0.62
C CYS A 831 4.60 27.20 -0.77
N ASP A 832 3.80 26.21 -1.16
CA ASP A 832 3.91 25.45 -2.40
C ASP A 832 5.23 24.68 -2.49
N GLY A 833 5.33 23.57 -1.75
CA GLY A 833 6.47 22.63 -1.73
C GLY A 833 6.89 22.00 -3.07
N ASN A 834 6.47 22.58 -4.20
CA ASN A 834 6.98 22.32 -5.53
C ASN A 834 8.36 22.98 -5.71
N ARG A 835 9.40 22.17 -5.73
CA ARG A 835 10.76 22.53 -6.13
C ARG A 835 10.82 22.52 -7.65
N SER A 836 11.73 23.29 -8.23
CA SER A 836 11.90 23.31 -9.68
C SER A 836 13.33 23.65 -10.10
N GLY A 837 13.64 23.34 -11.36
CA GLY A 837 14.89 23.69 -12.01
C GLY A 837 15.86 22.53 -12.21
N ASP A 838 16.88 22.77 -13.03
CA ASP A 838 17.83 21.74 -13.43
C ASP A 838 19.06 21.66 -12.49
N ASP A 839 19.62 20.44 -12.37
CA ASP A 839 20.86 20.17 -11.62
C ASP A 839 22.09 20.84 -12.25
N SER A 840 22.03 21.11 -13.57
CA SER A 840 23.10 21.68 -14.37
C SER A 840 22.50 22.43 -15.57
N SER A 841 23.18 23.49 -16.04
CA SER A 841 22.82 24.16 -17.29
C SER A 841 23.15 23.31 -18.54
N GLU A 842 23.99 22.28 -18.40
CA GLU A 842 24.35 21.35 -19.46
C GLU A 842 23.45 20.10 -19.39
N ILE A 843 22.56 19.92 -20.39
CA ILE A 843 21.67 18.76 -20.50
C ILE A 843 22.43 17.59 -21.13
N LYS A 844 22.68 16.52 -20.37
CA LYS A 844 23.40 15.32 -20.82
C LYS A 844 22.44 14.16 -21.05
N LYS A 845 22.77 13.32 -22.03
CA LYS A 845 22.05 12.05 -22.26
C LYS A 845 22.29 11.13 -21.06
N PRO A 846 21.25 10.67 -20.34
CA PRO A 846 21.44 9.77 -19.22
C PRO A 846 21.73 8.33 -19.66
N ASP A 847 22.33 7.56 -18.77
CA ASP A 847 22.57 6.13 -18.93
C ASP A 847 21.30 5.33 -18.57
N ILE A 848 20.37 5.25 -19.53
CA ILE A 848 19.09 4.55 -19.40
C ILE A 848 19.17 3.15 -20.01
N ILE A 849 18.64 2.14 -19.31
CA ILE A 849 18.58 0.76 -19.81
C ILE A 849 17.19 0.54 -20.39
N MET A 850 17.10 0.57 -21.72
CA MET A 850 15.83 0.34 -22.40
C MET A 850 15.39 -1.11 -22.23
N PRO A 851 14.09 -1.38 -22.06
CA PRO A 851 13.56 -2.73 -22.25
C PRO A 851 14.03 -3.24 -23.61
N PRO A 852 14.42 -4.52 -23.71
CA PRO A 852 14.81 -5.08 -24.99
C PRO A 852 13.70 -4.76 -26.00
N PRO A 853 14.03 -4.24 -27.19
CA PRO A 853 13.06 -4.22 -28.26
C PRO A 853 12.52 -5.66 -28.40
N PRO A 854 11.22 -5.85 -28.69
CA PRO A 854 10.64 -7.19 -28.80
C PRO A 854 11.59 -8.08 -29.60
N SER A 855 12.07 -9.17 -28.99
CA SER A 855 13.20 -9.94 -29.50
C SER A 855 12.94 -10.42 -30.93
N THR A 856 13.66 -9.84 -31.89
CA THR A 856 13.84 -10.41 -33.23
C THR A 856 15.17 -11.16 -33.23
N GLY A 857 15.11 -12.49 -33.24
CA GLY A 857 16.29 -13.32 -33.46
C GLY A 857 16.89 -13.03 -34.83
N GLY A 858 18.11 -12.49 -34.84
CA GLY A 858 19.12 -12.46 -35.90
C GLY A 858 18.68 -12.40 -37.37
N GLY A 859 18.79 -11.19 -37.96
CA GLY A 859 18.99 -10.99 -39.40
C GLY A 859 17.82 -10.36 -40.15
N GLU A 860 17.97 -9.06 -40.44
CA GLU A 860 17.18 -8.19 -41.34
C GLU A 860 15.79 -7.69 -40.85
N GLU A 861 15.72 -6.35 -40.71
CA GLU A 861 14.56 -5.44 -40.70
C GLU A 861 13.48 -5.51 -39.58
N SER A 862 13.42 -4.42 -38.80
CA SER A 862 12.26 -3.79 -38.12
C SER A 862 10.92 -4.57 -38.02
N ASN A 863 10.53 -4.98 -36.79
CA ASN A 863 9.21 -5.60 -36.49
C ASN A 863 8.34 -4.80 -35.49
N SER A 864 8.24 -3.47 -35.67
CA SER A 864 6.91 -2.86 -35.48
C SER A 864 6.25 -2.89 -36.86
N PRO A 865 4.96 -3.27 -37.01
CA PRO A 865 4.29 -3.09 -38.29
C PRO A 865 4.41 -1.60 -38.66
N PRO A 866 4.96 -1.26 -39.83
CA PRO A 866 4.94 0.10 -40.33
C PRO A 866 3.50 0.63 -40.24
N ASP A 867 3.33 1.94 -40.03
CA ASP A 867 2.03 2.54 -40.31
C ASP A 867 1.62 2.11 -41.74
N PRO A 868 0.39 1.64 -42.01
CA PRO A 868 -0.05 1.34 -43.38
C PRO A 868 0.24 2.47 -44.38
N SER A 869 0.40 3.71 -43.91
CA SER A 869 0.87 4.86 -44.71
C SER A 869 2.30 4.70 -45.25
N GLU A 870 3.17 3.93 -44.59
CA GLU A 870 4.57 3.65 -44.91
C GLU A 870 4.77 2.46 -45.85
N ASN A 871 3.75 1.60 -46.02
CA ASN A 871 3.83 0.38 -46.86
C ASN A 871 4.13 0.62 -48.34
N CYS A 872 4.01 1.86 -48.79
CA CYS A 872 4.30 2.29 -50.15
C CYS A 872 5.67 2.98 -50.30
N GLY A 873 6.39 3.19 -49.19
CA GLY A 873 7.63 3.98 -49.14
C GLY A 873 8.93 3.17 -49.21
N VAL A 874 8.89 1.84 -49.05
CA VAL A 874 10.10 1.02 -48.88
C VAL A 874 10.01 -0.27 -49.72
N PRO A 875 10.69 -0.37 -50.87
CA PRO A 875 10.86 -1.64 -51.56
C PRO A 875 11.80 -2.54 -50.74
N THR A 876 11.27 -3.62 -50.17
CA THR A 876 12.09 -4.64 -49.49
C THR A 876 12.68 -5.62 -50.51
N LYS A 877 13.63 -6.46 -50.07
CA LYS A 877 14.36 -7.40 -50.94
C LYS A 877 13.45 -8.36 -51.74
N TRP A 878 12.28 -8.70 -51.21
CA TRP A 878 11.32 -9.63 -51.81
C TRP A 878 10.25 -8.94 -52.69
N MET A 879 10.26 -7.61 -52.77
CA MET A 879 9.36 -6.81 -53.61
C MET A 879 9.98 -6.45 -54.95
N GLN A 880 9.13 -6.40 -55.98
CA GLN A 880 9.48 -5.88 -57.29
C GLN A 880 9.66 -4.35 -57.20
N LEU A 881 10.71 -3.82 -57.84
CA LEU A 881 10.92 -2.37 -57.92
C LEU A 881 9.71 -1.71 -58.62
N PRO A 882 9.01 -0.78 -57.96
CA PRO A 882 7.74 -0.29 -58.46
C PRO A 882 7.94 0.81 -59.51
N ILE A 883 7.06 0.86 -60.50
CA ILE A 883 7.03 1.90 -61.53
C ILE A 883 5.87 2.84 -61.27
N LYS A 884 6.18 4.14 -61.18
CA LYS A 884 5.19 5.21 -61.10
C LYS A 884 4.76 5.64 -62.51
N VAL A 885 3.45 5.81 -62.73
CA VAL A 885 2.88 6.32 -64.00
C VAL A 885 1.91 7.46 -63.70
N GLY A 886 2.05 8.59 -64.41
CA GLY A 886 1.30 9.83 -64.19
C GLY A 886 2.21 10.99 -63.76
N ASN A 887 1.63 12.09 -63.28
CA ASN A 887 2.38 13.32 -63.02
C ASN A 887 3.14 13.32 -61.67
N ASP A 888 3.98 14.34 -61.44
CA ASP A 888 4.83 14.49 -60.26
C ASP A 888 4.19 15.25 -59.09
N ASN A 889 2.89 15.52 -59.15
CA ASN A 889 2.19 16.18 -58.06
C ASN A 889 2.19 15.31 -56.78
N ARG A 890 2.29 15.95 -55.61
CA ARG A 890 2.35 15.28 -54.30
C ARG A 890 1.23 15.67 -53.34
N ASP A 891 0.30 16.52 -53.77
CA ASP A 891 -0.69 17.14 -52.88
C ASP A 891 -1.70 16.14 -52.26
N HIS A 892 -1.96 14.99 -52.91
CA HIS A 892 -2.98 14.01 -52.47
C HIS A 892 -2.51 12.54 -52.56
N ILE A 893 -1.26 12.27 -52.19
CA ILE A 893 -0.72 10.90 -52.17
C ILE A 893 -1.35 10.08 -51.02
N ARG A 894 -1.79 8.86 -51.33
CA ARG A 894 -2.29 7.86 -50.38
C ARG A 894 -1.64 6.50 -50.64
N CYS A 895 -1.33 5.78 -49.57
CA CYS A 895 -0.93 4.38 -49.66
C CYS A 895 -2.15 3.46 -49.51
N LEU A 896 -2.36 2.58 -50.49
CA LEU A 896 -3.41 1.56 -50.50
C LEU A 896 -2.83 0.14 -50.32
N ALA A 897 -1.67 0.03 -49.68
CA ALA A 897 -1.01 -1.25 -49.42
C ALA A 897 -1.12 -1.62 -47.95
N ARG A 898 -1.49 -2.88 -47.67
CA ARG A 898 -1.67 -3.43 -46.31
C ARG A 898 -0.99 -4.80 -46.15
N TRP A 899 0.04 -5.05 -46.98
CA TRP A 899 0.74 -6.33 -46.98
C TRP A 899 1.42 -6.61 -45.64
N ASN A 900 1.86 -5.56 -44.90
CA ASN A 900 2.42 -5.66 -43.54
C ASN A 900 1.46 -6.27 -42.49
N GLN A 901 0.18 -6.35 -42.85
CA GLN A 901 -0.93 -6.87 -42.04
C GLN A 901 -1.47 -8.21 -42.57
N GLY A 902 -0.92 -8.74 -43.68
CA GLY A 902 -1.46 -9.92 -44.35
C GLY A 902 -2.77 -9.67 -45.10
N VAL A 903 -3.08 -8.40 -45.39
CA VAL A 903 -4.30 -7.97 -46.05
C VAL A 903 -3.98 -7.60 -47.50
N PHE A 904 -4.49 -8.38 -48.46
CA PHE A 904 -4.12 -8.30 -49.86
C PHE A 904 -5.30 -7.91 -50.74
N PRO A 905 -5.11 -7.11 -51.80
CA PRO A 905 -6.16 -6.82 -52.77
C PRO A 905 -6.66 -8.09 -53.46
N ARG A 906 -7.98 -8.21 -53.62
CA ARG A 906 -8.65 -9.32 -54.33
C ARG A 906 -9.66 -8.86 -55.39
N GLU A 907 -9.96 -7.56 -55.42
CA GLU A 907 -10.84 -6.96 -56.42
C GLU A 907 -10.43 -5.51 -56.67
N ILE A 908 -10.45 -5.09 -57.94
CA ILE A 908 -10.29 -3.70 -58.38
C ILE A 908 -11.41 -3.36 -59.35
N GLU A 909 -12.08 -2.24 -59.10
CA GLU A 909 -13.03 -1.59 -60.01
C GLU A 909 -12.49 -0.20 -60.37
N ALA A 910 -12.52 0.20 -61.63
CA ALA A 910 -12.05 1.53 -62.03
C ALA A 910 -12.95 2.17 -63.10
N TRP A 911 -13.05 3.50 -63.04
CA TRP A 911 -13.89 4.32 -63.91
C TRP A 911 -13.09 5.50 -64.48
N ALA A 912 -13.30 5.78 -65.77
CA ALA A 912 -12.61 6.85 -66.49
C ALA A 912 -13.58 7.75 -67.27
N SER A 913 -13.20 9.01 -67.47
CA SER A 913 -13.83 9.94 -68.43
C SER A 913 -13.01 10.01 -69.73
N ALA A 914 -13.49 10.79 -70.71
CA ALA A 914 -12.97 10.86 -72.09
C ALA A 914 -11.43 11.02 -72.27
N GLY A 915 -10.68 11.34 -71.22
CA GLY A 915 -9.22 11.33 -71.26
C GLY A 915 -8.53 11.21 -69.90
N SER A 916 -9.15 10.66 -68.85
CA SER A 916 -8.50 10.51 -67.53
C SER A 916 -9.13 9.40 -66.70
N LEU A 917 -8.31 8.64 -65.98
CA LEU A 917 -8.81 7.75 -64.94
C LEU A 917 -9.36 8.61 -63.79
N ARG A 918 -10.60 8.38 -63.38
CA ARG A 918 -11.33 9.27 -62.45
C ARG A 918 -11.46 8.68 -61.06
N TRP A 919 -11.68 7.38 -60.99
CA TRP A 919 -12.00 6.73 -59.73
C TRP A 919 -11.59 5.26 -59.75
N ILE A 920 -11.19 4.76 -58.59
CA ILE A 920 -10.88 3.35 -58.35
C ILE A 920 -11.49 2.92 -57.01
N ARG A 921 -11.95 1.68 -56.95
CA ARG A 921 -12.25 0.94 -55.72
C ARG A 921 -11.40 -0.31 -55.67
N MET A 922 -10.85 -0.59 -54.50
CA MET A 922 -10.11 -1.81 -54.21
C MET A 922 -10.75 -2.50 -53.01
N VAL A 923 -10.99 -3.81 -53.12
CA VAL A 923 -11.47 -4.66 -52.03
C VAL A 923 -10.35 -5.61 -51.62
N TYR A 924 -10.18 -5.80 -50.32
CA TYR A 924 -9.12 -6.61 -49.72
C TYR A 924 -9.65 -7.97 -49.24
N SER A 925 -8.70 -8.86 -48.91
CA SER A 925 -8.93 -10.21 -48.40
C SER A 925 -9.67 -10.26 -47.07
N ASP A 926 -9.52 -9.23 -46.23
CA ASP A 926 -10.26 -9.06 -44.97
C ASP A 926 -11.71 -8.60 -45.17
N GLY A 927 -12.12 -8.36 -46.41
CA GLY A 927 -13.45 -7.88 -46.79
C GLY A 927 -13.59 -6.36 -46.80
N THR A 928 -12.58 -5.61 -46.32
CA THR A 928 -12.62 -4.14 -46.36
C THR A 928 -12.42 -3.59 -47.77
N GLN A 929 -12.85 -2.35 -48.00
CA GLN A 929 -12.69 -1.69 -49.30
C GLN A 929 -12.24 -0.24 -49.16
N VAL A 930 -11.50 0.25 -50.15
CA VAL A 930 -11.06 1.65 -50.25
C VAL A 930 -11.40 2.21 -51.62
N THR A 931 -11.65 3.51 -51.68
CA THR A 931 -11.88 4.22 -52.94
C THR A 931 -10.97 5.44 -53.04
N ALA A 932 -10.60 5.82 -54.26
CA ALA A 932 -9.82 7.02 -54.53
C ALA A 932 -10.31 7.70 -55.82
N GLY A 933 -10.27 9.03 -55.83
CA GLY A 933 -10.80 9.85 -56.92
C GLY A 933 -12.30 10.11 -56.82
N LYS A 934 -12.92 10.60 -57.90
CA LYS A 934 -14.34 10.95 -57.95
C LYS A 934 -15.05 10.16 -59.05
N LYS A 935 -15.99 9.29 -58.65
CA LYS A 935 -16.72 8.42 -59.57
C LYS A 935 -17.56 9.28 -60.54
N PRO A 936 -17.37 9.16 -61.87
CA PRO A 936 -18.19 9.89 -62.82
C PRO A 936 -19.62 9.33 -62.86
N PRO A 937 -20.61 10.10 -63.35
CA PRO A 937 -21.98 9.62 -63.52
C PRO A 937 -22.03 8.37 -64.40
N GLU A 938 -22.99 7.50 -64.12
CA GLU A 938 -23.22 6.29 -64.92
C GLU A 938 -23.99 6.67 -66.20
N ASP A 939 -23.22 7.03 -67.24
CA ASP A 939 -23.72 7.25 -68.60
C ASP A 939 -22.94 6.40 -69.60
N SER A 940 -23.49 6.22 -70.81
CA SER A 940 -22.92 5.36 -71.86
C SER A 940 -21.60 5.86 -72.47
N SER A 941 -21.08 7.00 -72.03
CA SER A 941 -19.87 7.64 -72.58
C SER A 941 -18.59 7.38 -71.78
N HIS A 942 -18.68 6.72 -70.62
CA HIS A 942 -17.55 6.45 -69.72
C HIS A 942 -17.12 4.98 -69.77
N ARG A 943 -15.80 4.72 -69.75
CA ARG A 943 -15.24 3.36 -69.70
C ARG A 943 -14.93 2.96 -68.27
N HIS A 944 -15.45 1.82 -67.88
CA HIS A 944 -15.27 1.23 -66.56
C HIS A 944 -15.04 -0.28 -66.67
N GLY A 945 -14.52 -0.88 -65.61
CA GLY A 945 -14.36 -2.32 -65.54
C GLY A 945 -14.04 -2.78 -64.13
N ILE A 946 -14.16 -4.09 -63.92
CA ILE A 946 -13.89 -4.74 -62.65
C ILE A 946 -13.10 -6.03 -62.89
N VAL A 947 -12.13 -6.31 -62.04
CA VAL A 947 -11.40 -7.58 -62.01
C VAL A 947 -11.38 -8.14 -60.60
N LYS A 948 -11.61 -9.45 -60.46
CA LYS A 948 -11.61 -10.19 -59.19
C LYS A 948 -10.69 -11.40 -59.28
N TRP A 949 -9.98 -11.72 -58.20
CA TRP A 949 -9.03 -12.83 -58.16
C TRP A 949 -8.77 -13.34 -56.73
N ASP A 950 -8.22 -14.54 -56.60
CA ASP A 950 -7.62 -15.07 -55.37
C ASP A 950 -6.14 -14.64 -55.31
N PRO A 951 -5.73 -13.78 -54.35
CA PRO A 951 -4.36 -13.28 -54.30
C PRO A 951 -3.30 -14.34 -53.99
N TRP A 952 -3.68 -15.53 -53.50
CA TRP A 952 -2.73 -16.60 -53.16
C TRP A 952 -2.52 -17.61 -54.30
N HIS A 953 -3.46 -17.73 -55.23
CA HIS A 953 -3.39 -18.70 -56.33
C HIS A 953 -3.28 -18.05 -57.72
N ASP A 954 -3.98 -16.94 -57.92
CA ASP A 954 -4.11 -16.32 -59.24
C ASP A 954 -2.98 -15.30 -59.50
N SER A 955 -2.63 -15.12 -60.77
CA SER A 955 -1.69 -14.09 -61.20
C SER A 955 -2.24 -13.27 -62.35
N PHE A 956 -1.79 -12.04 -62.49
CA PHE A 956 -2.12 -11.23 -63.66
C PHE A 956 -1.40 -11.79 -64.91
N GLN A 957 -1.96 -11.60 -66.10
CA GLN A 957 -1.27 -11.69 -67.38
C GLN A 957 -0.86 -10.30 -67.85
N THR A 958 -1.74 -9.32 -67.65
CA THR A 958 -1.53 -7.93 -68.03
C THR A 958 -1.80 -7.03 -66.83
N PHE A 959 -0.90 -6.08 -66.55
CA PHE A 959 -1.13 -4.95 -65.64
C PHE A 959 -0.43 -3.74 -66.27
N SER A 960 -1.16 -2.96 -67.04
CA SER A 960 -0.61 -1.87 -67.84
C SER A 960 -1.27 -0.54 -67.52
N LEU A 961 -0.44 0.50 -67.43
CA LEU A 961 -0.85 1.87 -67.18
C LEU A 961 -0.45 2.76 -68.36
N TYR A 962 -1.27 3.76 -68.65
CA TYR A 962 -1.01 4.75 -69.70
C TYR A 962 -1.08 6.14 -69.10
N GLY A 963 -0.03 6.95 -69.28
CA GLY A 963 -0.02 8.37 -68.93
C GLY A 963 -0.88 9.22 -69.88
N GLY A 964 -0.64 10.53 -69.92
CA GLY A 964 -1.31 11.45 -70.85
C GLY A 964 -2.77 11.78 -70.50
N GLY A 965 -3.13 11.59 -69.23
CA GLY A 965 -4.38 12.08 -68.66
C GLY A 965 -4.37 13.59 -68.39
N PHE A 966 -5.39 14.12 -67.71
CA PHE A 966 -5.48 15.53 -67.36
C PHE A 966 -4.21 16.00 -66.64
N LYS A 967 -3.58 17.08 -67.14
CA LYS A 967 -2.27 17.59 -66.68
C LYS A 967 -1.19 16.50 -66.59
N ASP A 968 -1.02 15.73 -67.67
CA ASP A 968 -0.09 14.61 -67.77
C ASP A 968 -0.31 13.50 -66.72
N GLY A 969 -1.51 13.43 -66.16
CA GLY A 969 -1.92 12.42 -65.17
C GLY A 969 -2.17 11.04 -65.77
N LEU A 970 -2.84 10.16 -65.02
CA LEU A 970 -3.12 8.79 -65.46
C LEU A 970 -4.34 8.74 -66.40
N GLY A 971 -4.15 8.23 -67.61
CA GLY A 971 -5.15 8.28 -68.68
C GLY A 971 -5.92 6.97 -68.91
N ARG A 972 -5.30 5.80 -68.70
CA ARG A 972 -5.92 4.47 -68.87
C ARG A 972 -5.23 3.39 -68.03
N MET A 973 -6.01 2.40 -67.59
CA MET A 973 -5.56 1.19 -66.89
C MET A 973 -6.13 -0.05 -67.59
N VAL A 974 -5.28 -1.05 -67.83
CA VAL A 974 -5.66 -2.35 -68.41
C VAL A 974 -5.12 -3.48 -67.53
N LEU A 975 -6.01 -4.28 -66.94
CA LEU A 975 -5.69 -5.44 -66.11
C LEU A 975 -6.32 -6.70 -66.72
N GLU A 976 -5.60 -7.83 -66.75
CA GLU A 976 -6.10 -9.11 -67.27
C GLU A 976 -5.50 -10.27 -66.44
N MET A 977 -6.31 -11.25 -66.04
CA MET A 977 -5.89 -12.41 -65.23
C MET A 977 -5.35 -13.56 -66.08
N SER A 978 -4.44 -14.38 -65.52
CA SER A 978 -3.64 -15.31 -66.31
C SER A 978 -4.28 -16.65 -66.65
N ASN A 979 -5.23 -17.22 -65.90
CA ASN A 979 -5.87 -18.51 -66.28
C ASN A 979 -7.13 -18.98 -65.49
N THR A 980 -7.73 -18.21 -64.59
CA THR A 980 -8.79 -18.73 -63.69
C THR A 980 -9.85 -17.70 -63.34
N CYS A 981 -10.70 -17.35 -64.30
CA CYS A 981 -11.97 -16.72 -63.98
C CYS A 981 -13.03 -17.32 -64.92
N GLY A 982 -13.83 -18.23 -64.36
CA GLY A 982 -14.66 -19.21 -65.09
C GLY A 982 -15.74 -18.61 -65.99
N GLY A 983 -15.34 -18.02 -67.13
CA GLY A 983 -16.22 -17.65 -68.24
C GLY A 983 -17.03 -16.35 -68.11
N ASN A 984 -16.89 -15.58 -67.01
CA ASN A 984 -17.69 -14.37 -66.78
C ASN A 984 -16.88 -13.06 -66.99
N GLU A 985 -17.59 -11.97 -67.30
CA GLU A 985 -17.12 -10.61 -67.70
C GLU A 985 -16.14 -9.89 -66.73
N ASN A 986 -15.63 -10.55 -65.68
CA ASN A 986 -14.81 -9.98 -64.60
C ASN A 986 -13.32 -10.39 -64.66
N CYS A 987 -12.82 -10.89 -65.80
CA CYS A 987 -11.41 -11.28 -65.98
C CYS A 987 -10.50 -10.15 -66.45
N ARG A 988 -11.09 -9.06 -66.92
CA ARG A 988 -10.38 -7.97 -67.57
C ARG A 988 -10.99 -6.63 -67.19
N LEU A 989 -10.15 -5.71 -66.76
CA LEU A 989 -10.50 -4.32 -66.54
C LEU A 989 -9.83 -3.48 -67.62
N ASP A 990 -10.60 -2.63 -68.31
CA ASP A 990 -10.07 -1.65 -69.28
C ASP A 990 -10.79 -0.31 -69.11
N ALA A 991 -10.22 0.56 -68.28
CA ALA A 991 -10.80 1.86 -67.92
C ALA A 991 -9.87 3.00 -68.39
N GLY A 992 -10.31 3.80 -69.35
CA GLY A 992 -9.53 4.95 -69.86
C GLY A 992 -10.03 5.53 -71.19
N GLY A 993 -9.35 6.58 -71.69
CA GLY A 993 -9.70 7.27 -72.94
C GLY A 993 -9.36 6.47 -74.22
N TRP A 994 -10.09 6.75 -75.31
CA TRP A 994 -9.73 6.25 -76.66
C TRP A 994 -8.87 7.25 -77.39
N TRP A 995 -7.65 6.83 -77.73
CA TRP A 995 -6.71 7.61 -78.52
C TRP A 995 -6.49 6.92 -79.86
N GLN A 996 -6.55 7.68 -80.96
CA GLN A 996 -6.05 7.17 -82.25
C GLN A 996 -4.54 6.90 -82.21
N ASN A 997 -3.79 7.71 -81.45
CA ASN A 997 -2.36 7.55 -81.15
C ASN A 997 -2.16 7.63 -79.62
N PRO A 998 -2.21 6.50 -78.89
CA PRO A 998 -2.09 6.51 -77.43
C PRO A 998 -0.68 6.89 -76.97
N PRO A 999 -0.53 7.51 -75.78
CA PRO A 999 0.75 7.59 -75.08
C PRO A 999 1.38 6.19 -74.91
N PRO A 1000 2.71 6.07 -74.80
CA PRO A 1000 3.36 4.77 -74.63
C PRO A 1000 2.76 3.98 -73.47
N GLU A 1001 2.43 2.71 -73.73
CA GLU A 1001 2.03 1.77 -72.70
C GLU A 1001 3.19 1.57 -71.71
N VAL A 1002 2.88 1.67 -70.42
CA VAL A 1002 3.81 1.33 -69.34
C VAL A 1002 3.38 -0.01 -68.75
N PRO A 1003 3.97 -1.14 -69.19
CA PRO A 1003 3.72 -2.43 -68.57
C PRO A 1003 4.33 -2.44 -67.17
N ILE A 1004 3.52 -2.73 -66.16
CA ILE A 1004 3.96 -2.79 -64.76
C ILE A 1004 4.63 -4.15 -64.54
N PRO A 1005 5.88 -4.20 -64.03
CA PRO A 1005 6.55 -5.45 -63.69
C PRO A 1005 5.80 -6.20 -62.58
N ARG A 1006 5.55 -7.49 -62.79
CA ARG A 1006 4.74 -8.34 -61.90
C ARG A 1006 5.62 -9.43 -61.28
N GLY A 1007 6.80 -9.03 -60.83
CA GLY A 1007 7.85 -9.92 -60.34
C GLY A 1007 8.72 -10.55 -61.44
N ASP A 1008 9.79 -11.23 -61.03
CA ASP A 1008 10.88 -11.74 -61.88
C ASP A 1008 10.38 -12.77 -62.93
N SER A 1009 9.33 -13.53 -62.59
CA SER A 1009 8.70 -14.51 -63.47
C SER A 1009 7.34 -14.05 -64.03
N GLY A 1010 6.93 -12.81 -63.76
CA GLY A 1010 5.61 -12.30 -64.15
C GLY A 1010 4.44 -12.95 -63.41
N ARG A 1011 4.67 -13.55 -62.24
CA ARG A 1011 3.64 -14.22 -61.40
C ARG A 1011 3.58 -13.72 -59.96
N GLY A 1012 4.16 -12.55 -59.68
CA GLY A 1012 4.11 -11.91 -58.38
C GLY A 1012 2.69 -11.57 -57.93
N MET A 1013 2.48 -11.60 -56.62
CA MET A 1013 1.25 -11.21 -55.93
C MET A 1013 1.16 -9.69 -55.84
N LEU A 1014 -0.03 -9.12 -56.08
CA LEU A 1014 -0.27 -7.69 -55.88
C LEU A 1014 -0.37 -7.39 -54.39
N LEU A 1015 0.47 -6.47 -53.89
CA LEU A 1015 0.58 -6.10 -52.47
C LEU A 1015 -0.23 -4.84 -52.11
N GLY A 1016 -0.61 -4.07 -53.12
CA GLY A 1016 -1.28 -2.78 -53.01
C GLY A 1016 -0.75 -1.77 -54.03
N MET A 1017 -1.03 -0.49 -53.82
CA MET A 1017 -0.52 0.59 -54.69
C MET A 1017 -0.47 1.92 -53.95
N GLN A 1018 0.47 2.79 -54.34
CA GLN A 1018 0.42 4.21 -53.99
C GLN A 1018 -0.37 4.96 -55.07
N ILE A 1019 -1.26 5.86 -54.66
CA ILE A 1019 -2.08 6.64 -55.59
C ILE A 1019 -2.07 8.12 -55.21
N ASN A 1020 -1.96 9.00 -56.20
CA ASN A 1020 -2.22 10.43 -56.03
C ASN A 1020 -3.58 10.73 -56.67
N ALA A 1021 -4.56 11.17 -55.87
CA ALA A 1021 -5.93 11.32 -56.32
C ALA A 1021 -6.63 12.57 -55.74
N GLY A 1022 -7.03 13.48 -56.62
CA GLY A 1022 -7.97 14.57 -56.35
C GLY A 1022 -9.32 14.29 -57.04
N ASP A 1023 -9.79 15.19 -57.91
CA ASP A 1023 -10.96 14.96 -58.78
C ASP A 1023 -10.69 13.93 -59.91
N VAL A 1024 -9.42 13.64 -60.18
CA VAL A 1024 -8.89 12.64 -61.13
C VAL A 1024 -7.78 11.83 -60.46
N ILE A 1025 -7.43 10.67 -61.01
CA ILE A 1025 -6.22 9.92 -60.62
C ILE A 1025 -5.02 10.53 -61.36
N GLU A 1026 -4.14 11.18 -60.61
CA GLU A 1026 -3.01 11.95 -61.15
C GLU A 1026 -1.76 11.09 -61.35
N SER A 1027 -1.51 10.13 -60.44
CA SER A 1027 -0.46 9.14 -60.60
C SER A 1027 -0.75 7.86 -59.82
N MET A 1028 -0.16 6.74 -60.25
CA MET A 1028 -0.26 5.45 -59.58
C MET A 1028 1.05 4.67 -59.63
N THR A 1029 1.34 3.98 -58.53
CA THR A 1029 2.53 3.14 -58.35
C THR A 1029 2.10 1.79 -57.75
N PRO A 1030 1.82 0.76 -58.56
CA PRO A 1030 1.47 -0.58 -58.07
C PRO A 1030 2.67 -1.30 -57.44
N LEU A 1031 2.42 -2.12 -56.42
CA LEU A 1031 3.43 -2.87 -55.67
C LEU A 1031 3.20 -4.37 -55.85
N PHE A 1032 4.21 -5.09 -56.35
CA PHE A 1032 4.16 -6.55 -56.56
C PHE A 1032 5.27 -7.25 -55.78
N SER A 1033 5.05 -8.51 -55.37
CA SER A 1033 6.15 -9.39 -54.93
C SER A 1033 6.99 -9.83 -56.13
N LYS A 1034 8.24 -10.24 -55.89
CA LYS A 1034 9.12 -10.79 -56.95
C LYS A 1034 8.67 -12.15 -57.47
N SER A 1035 8.02 -12.95 -56.63
CA SER A 1035 7.58 -14.30 -56.97
C SER A 1035 6.23 -14.64 -56.32
N LYS A 1036 5.61 -15.74 -56.76
CA LYS A 1036 4.30 -16.19 -56.25
C LYS A 1036 4.41 -16.85 -54.86
N PRO A 1037 3.39 -16.72 -54.00
CA PRO A 1037 3.34 -17.42 -52.71
C PRO A 1037 3.18 -18.94 -52.92
N ILE A 1038 3.76 -19.75 -52.03
CA ILE A 1038 3.71 -21.24 -52.10
C ILE A 1038 3.36 -21.95 -50.80
N LYS A 1039 3.63 -21.36 -49.62
CA LYS A 1039 3.39 -21.98 -48.30
C LYS A 1039 3.31 -20.92 -47.21
N VAL A 1040 2.61 -21.20 -46.11
CA VAL A 1040 2.71 -20.42 -44.86
C VAL A 1040 3.24 -21.27 -43.71
N SER A 1041 4.04 -20.67 -42.83
CA SER A 1041 4.48 -21.31 -41.58
C SER A 1041 4.13 -20.43 -40.39
N MET A 1042 3.59 -21.02 -39.33
CA MET A 1042 3.14 -20.27 -38.16
C MET A 1042 3.93 -20.64 -36.90
N SER A 1043 4.42 -19.63 -36.20
CA SER A 1043 5.22 -19.76 -34.97
C SER A 1043 4.67 -18.87 -33.84
N ASP A 1044 5.18 -19.10 -32.63
CA ASP A 1044 4.95 -18.21 -31.47
C ASP A 1044 3.47 -18.06 -31.08
N ALA A 1045 2.69 -19.13 -31.22
CA ALA A 1045 1.28 -19.10 -30.89
C ALA A 1045 1.04 -18.93 -29.39
N THR A 1046 0.24 -17.93 -29.06
CA THR A 1046 -0.30 -17.71 -27.72
C THR A 1046 -1.81 -17.92 -27.77
N PHE A 1047 -2.33 -18.84 -26.95
CA PHE A 1047 -3.75 -19.18 -26.91
C PHE A 1047 -4.52 -18.31 -25.90
N THR A 1048 -5.79 -18.05 -26.18
CA THR A 1048 -6.71 -17.34 -25.29
C THR A 1048 -8.09 -18.01 -25.32
N PRO A 1049 -8.56 -18.61 -24.20
CA PRO A 1049 -7.81 -18.83 -22.95
C PRO A 1049 -6.58 -19.74 -23.15
N THR A 1050 -5.60 -19.67 -22.25
CA THR A 1050 -4.48 -20.63 -22.23
C THR A 1050 -4.95 -21.99 -21.71
N PHE A 1051 -4.21 -23.05 -22.03
CA PHE A 1051 -4.53 -24.39 -21.51
C PHE A 1051 -4.40 -24.49 -19.98
N GLU A 1052 -3.57 -23.64 -19.35
CA GLU A 1052 -3.45 -23.54 -17.89
C GLU A 1052 -4.65 -22.82 -17.26
N GLU A 1053 -5.19 -21.80 -17.95
CA GLU A 1053 -6.45 -21.16 -17.56
C GLU A 1053 -7.62 -22.15 -17.67
N LEU A 1054 -7.68 -22.94 -18.76
CA LEU A 1054 -8.66 -24.02 -18.89
C LEU A 1054 -8.49 -25.04 -17.76
N ASN A 1055 -7.27 -25.41 -17.36
CA ASN A 1055 -7.04 -26.31 -16.22
C ASN A 1055 -7.50 -25.76 -14.87
N SER A 1056 -7.52 -24.43 -14.74
CA SER A 1056 -7.92 -23.75 -13.51
C SER A 1056 -9.44 -23.57 -13.42
N ALA A 1057 -10.17 -23.71 -14.54
CA ALA A 1057 -11.63 -23.63 -14.58
C ALA A 1057 -12.30 -24.93 -14.08
N PRO A 1058 -13.59 -24.92 -13.71
CA PRO A 1058 -14.38 -26.14 -13.47
C PRO A 1058 -14.35 -27.09 -14.69
N PHE A 1059 -14.46 -28.41 -14.48
CA PHE A 1059 -14.28 -29.40 -15.55
C PHE A 1059 -15.15 -29.14 -16.80
N GLU A 1060 -16.41 -28.73 -16.61
CA GLU A 1060 -17.36 -28.42 -17.70
C GLU A 1060 -16.96 -27.20 -18.54
N GLU A 1061 -16.14 -26.30 -17.99
CA GLU A 1061 -15.67 -25.09 -18.68
C GLU A 1061 -14.34 -25.31 -19.40
N ARG A 1062 -13.70 -26.48 -19.22
CA ARG A 1062 -12.39 -26.78 -19.81
C ARG A 1062 -12.45 -27.12 -21.29
N MET A 1063 -13.62 -27.12 -21.93
CA MET A 1063 -13.80 -27.66 -23.29
C MET A 1063 -13.37 -29.14 -23.36
N MET A 1064 -13.60 -29.87 -22.27
CA MET A 1064 -13.39 -31.30 -22.15
C MET A 1064 -14.71 -31.98 -21.78
N GLU A 1065 -14.84 -33.25 -22.14
CA GLU A 1065 -15.94 -34.08 -21.69
C GLU A 1065 -15.43 -35.47 -21.29
N ALA A 1066 -16.04 -36.06 -20.27
CA ALA A 1066 -15.80 -37.45 -19.90
C ALA A 1066 -16.73 -38.34 -20.73
N VAL A 1067 -16.15 -39.10 -21.66
CA VAL A 1067 -16.90 -40.09 -22.47
C VAL A 1067 -16.87 -41.40 -21.71
N ARG A 1068 -18.05 -41.97 -21.41
CA ARG A 1068 -18.22 -43.15 -20.55
C ARG A 1068 -19.06 -44.22 -21.24
N ALA A 1069 -18.79 -45.48 -20.92
CA ALA A 1069 -19.65 -46.62 -21.20
C ALA A 1069 -19.68 -47.54 -19.97
N SER A 1070 -20.86 -47.96 -19.51
CA SER A 1070 -20.97 -48.76 -18.27
C SER A 1070 -22.07 -49.81 -18.27
N HIS A 1071 -21.78 -50.96 -17.65
CA HIS A 1071 -22.73 -52.05 -17.43
C HIS A 1071 -22.64 -52.58 -16.00
N VAL A 1072 -23.75 -53.09 -15.46
CA VAL A 1072 -23.78 -53.80 -14.16
C VAL A 1072 -23.84 -55.30 -14.41
N LEU A 1073 -22.92 -56.04 -13.82
CA LEU A 1073 -22.90 -57.50 -13.81
C LEU A 1073 -23.60 -58.01 -12.55
N TYR A 1074 -24.51 -58.96 -12.69
CA TYR A 1074 -25.23 -59.57 -11.57
C TYR A 1074 -25.11 -61.09 -11.59
N ASN A 1075 -24.62 -61.67 -10.49
CA ASN A 1075 -24.55 -63.12 -10.33
C ASN A 1075 -25.80 -63.63 -9.59
N ASP A 1076 -26.72 -64.27 -10.31
CA ASP A 1076 -27.89 -64.94 -9.75
C ASP A 1076 -27.68 -66.44 -9.44
N VAL A 1077 -26.44 -66.94 -9.57
CA VAL A 1077 -26.07 -68.31 -9.19
C VAL A 1077 -25.80 -68.40 -7.68
N PRO A 1078 -26.49 -69.30 -6.94
CA PRO A 1078 -26.26 -69.48 -5.51
C PRO A 1078 -24.87 -70.04 -5.20
N ASP A 1079 -24.33 -69.66 -4.04
CA ASP A 1079 -23.21 -70.30 -3.33
C ASP A 1079 -21.80 -70.25 -3.96
N ASN A 1080 -21.63 -69.88 -5.24
CA ASN A 1080 -20.30 -69.75 -5.88
C ASN A 1080 -20.10 -68.43 -6.66
N PRO A 1081 -18.97 -67.73 -6.48
CA PRO A 1081 -18.60 -66.60 -7.33
C PRO A 1081 -18.46 -67.02 -8.80
N VAL A 1082 -18.97 -66.20 -9.73
CA VAL A 1082 -18.92 -66.45 -11.18
C VAL A 1082 -18.01 -65.43 -11.85
N SER A 1083 -17.08 -65.89 -12.70
CA SER A 1083 -16.27 -65.02 -13.54
C SER A 1083 -17.09 -64.57 -14.74
N MET A 1084 -17.33 -63.26 -14.85
CA MET A 1084 -18.13 -62.65 -15.91
C MET A 1084 -17.27 -61.72 -16.77
N SER A 1085 -17.53 -61.72 -18.09
CA SER A 1085 -16.89 -60.83 -19.07
C SER A 1085 -17.94 -60.05 -19.86
N VAL A 1086 -17.65 -58.78 -20.18
CA VAL A 1086 -18.54 -57.91 -20.97
C VAL A 1086 -17.76 -56.98 -21.89
N ASP A 1087 -18.31 -56.70 -23.09
CA ASP A 1087 -17.78 -55.71 -24.03
C ASP A 1087 -18.47 -54.34 -23.86
N LEU A 1088 -17.70 -53.25 -23.85
CA LEU A 1088 -18.12 -51.85 -23.73
C LEU A 1088 -17.58 -51.03 -24.91
N TYR A 1089 -18.33 -50.03 -25.40
CA TYR A 1089 -17.98 -49.23 -26.59
C TYR A 1089 -17.89 -47.75 -26.26
N LEU A 1090 -16.77 -47.10 -26.62
CA LEU A 1090 -16.56 -45.66 -26.48
C LEU A 1090 -16.40 -45.00 -27.85
N THR A 1091 -17.21 -43.98 -28.14
CA THR A 1091 -17.14 -43.19 -29.39
C THR A 1091 -16.55 -41.80 -29.11
N MET A 1092 -15.52 -41.39 -29.86
CA MET A 1092 -14.77 -40.13 -29.67
C MET A 1092 -14.51 -39.42 -31.00
N GLU A 1093 -14.17 -38.12 -31.00
CA GLU A 1093 -13.87 -37.34 -32.23
C GLU A 1093 -12.38 -36.94 -32.32
N THR A 1094 -11.84 -36.89 -33.54
CA THR A 1094 -10.46 -36.44 -33.81
C THR A 1094 -10.38 -35.48 -35.01
N GLY A 1095 -9.56 -34.43 -34.92
CA GLY A 1095 -9.33 -33.48 -36.03
C GLY A 1095 -8.75 -32.14 -35.58
N THR A 1096 -8.05 -31.41 -36.47
CA THR A 1096 -7.46 -30.09 -36.17
C THR A 1096 -7.73 -29.10 -37.30
N LYS A 1097 -8.21 -27.90 -36.97
CA LYS A 1097 -8.47 -26.80 -37.91
C LYS A 1097 -7.85 -25.49 -37.42
N VAL A 1098 -7.16 -24.79 -38.32
CA VAL A 1098 -6.44 -23.54 -38.04
C VAL A 1098 -6.85 -22.47 -39.05
N THR A 1099 -7.43 -21.39 -38.54
CA THR A 1099 -7.82 -20.20 -39.33
C THR A 1099 -6.95 -19.01 -38.93
N TRP A 1100 -6.77 -18.03 -39.80
CA TRP A 1100 -6.08 -16.77 -39.45
C TRP A 1100 -6.77 -15.54 -40.05
N SER A 1101 -6.54 -14.40 -39.43
CA SER A 1101 -7.06 -13.08 -39.79
C SER A 1101 -6.12 -11.99 -39.29
N HIS A 1102 -6.30 -10.77 -39.80
CA HIS A 1102 -5.55 -9.61 -39.32
C HIS A 1102 -6.15 -9.01 -38.04
N GLU A 1103 -7.46 -9.19 -37.82
CA GLU A 1103 -8.18 -8.60 -36.69
C GLU A 1103 -8.55 -9.65 -35.65
N LYS A 1104 -8.17 -9.38 -34.40
CA LYS A 1104 -8.48 -10.25 -33.26
C LYS A 1104 -9.99 -10.50 -33.14
N GLY A 1105 -10.37 -11.77 -33.09
CA GLY A 1105 -11.77 -12.20 -32.93
C GLY A 1105 -12.54 -12.36 -34.24
N THR A 1106 -11.90 -12.17 -35.39
CA THR A 1106 -12.50 -12.41 -36.71
C THR A 1106 -11.90 -13.65 -37.37
N GLU A 1107 -12.68 -14.35 -38.18
CA GLU A 1107 -12.21 -15.46 -39.04
C GLU A 1107 -12.11 -15.02 -40.51
N ASN A 1108 -12.20 -13.70 -40.80
CA ASN A 1108 -12.21 -13.10 -42.14
C ASN A 1108 -10.79 -12.98 -42.74
N GLY A 1109 -10.11 -14.10 -42.92
CA GLY A 1109 -8.79 -14.16 -43.55
C GLY A 1109 -8.62 -15.44 -44.35
N GLY A 1110 -7.69 -16.31 -43.95
CA GLY A 1110 -7.42 -17.58 -44.62
C GLY A 1110 -7.53 -18.79 -43.69
N GLU A 1111 -7.65 -19.97 -44.29
CA GLU A 1111 -7.66 -21.25 -43.59
C GLU A 1111 -6.55 -22.16 -44.13
N VAL A 1112 -5.76 -22.73 -43.21
CA VAL A 1112 -4.62 -23.58 -43.56
C VAL A 1112 -5.15 -24.87 -44.18
N GLY A 1113 -4.68 -25.23 -45.38
CA GLY A 1113 -5.14 -26.40 -46.13
C GLY A 1113 -6.24 -26.14 -47.16
N THR A 1114 -6.89 -24.96 -47.14
CA THR A 1114 -7.82 -24.54 -48.21
C THR A 1114 -7.30 -23.36 -49.03
N THR A 1115 -6.57 -22.43 -48.41
CA THR A 1115 -6.03 -21.22 -49.05
C THR A 1115 -4.60 -21.41 -49.53
N ILE A 1116 -3.78 -22.20 -48.83
CA ILE A 1116 -2.40 -22.58 -49.20
C ILE A 1116 -1.94 -23.72 -48.26
N SER A 1117 -0.91 -24.49 -48.61
CA SER A 1117 -0.29 -25.46 -47.67
C SER A 1117 0.32 -24.70 -46.48
N GLY A 1118 0.21 -25.27 -45.28
CA GLY A 1118 0.86 -24.67 -44.12
C GLY A 1118 1.30 -25.62 -43.02
N GLU A 1119 2.24 -25.12 -42.22
CA GLU A 1119 2.87 -25.85 -41.13
C GLU A 1119 2.85 -25.01 -39.85
N TYR A 1120 2.69 -25.67 -38.70
CA TYR A 1120 2.83 -25.01 -37.40
C TYR A 1120 3.55 -25.92 -36.40
N GLY A 1121 4.26 -25.29 -35.46
CA GLY A 1121 4.97 -25.94 -34.36
C GLY A 1121 4.63 -25.26 -33.04
N TRP A 1122 3.54 -25.66 -32.39
CA TRP A 1122 2.96 -24.97 -31.23
C TRP A 1122 2.92 -25.86 -30.00
N GLU A 1123 3.04 -25.26 -28.82
CA GLU A 1123 2.73 -25.94 -27.57
C GLU A 1123 1.21 -25.92 -27.37
N ILE A 1124 0.57 -27.07 -27.61
CA ILE A 1124 -0.87 -27.22 -27.45
C ILE A 1124 -1.20 -28.09 -26.24
N GLY A 1125 -2.37 -27.88 -25.65
CA GLY A 1125 -2.86 -28.71 -24.56
C GLY A 1125 -3.36 -30.05 -25.08
N VAL A 1126 -2.70 -31.12 -24.66
CA VAL A 1126 -3.16 -32.49 -24.88
C VAL A 1126 -3.89 -32.95 -23.62
N PRO A 1127 -5.09 -33.53 -23.71
CA PRO A 1127 -5.80 -33.97 -22.52
C PRO A 1127 -5.05 -35.10 -21.80
N GLU A 1128 -5.02 -35.04 -20.48
CA GLU A 1128 -4.51 -36.07 -19.57
C GLU A 1128 -5.61 -36.40 -18.55
N LEU A 1129 -5.81 -37.71 -18.32
CA LEU A 1129 -6.81 -38.21 -17.39
C LEU A 1129 -6.32 -38.08 -15.95
N VAL A 1130 -7.18 -37.56 -15.08
CA VAL A 1130 -6.93 -37.45 -13.64
C VAL A 1130 -8.05 -38.21 -12.91
N SER A 1131 -7.70 -39.32 -12.27
CA SER A 1131 -8.65 -40.12 -11.48
C SER A 1131 -8.29 -40.14 -10.00
N GLY A 1132 -9.32 -40.21 -9.15
CA GLY A 1132 -9.17 -40.33 -7.70
C GLY A 1132 -10.43 -40.90 -7.04
N LYS A 1133 -10.27 -41.62 -5.91
CA LYS A 1133 -11.41 -42.07 -5.10
C LYS A 1133 -11.81 -40.99 -4.11
N VAL A 1134 -13.03 -40.47 -4.23
CA VAL A 1134 -13.62 -39.50 -3.30
C VAL A 1134 -14.89 -40.13 -2.73
N ASN A 1135 -14.96 -40.28 -1.41
CA ASN A 1135 -16.09 -40.92 -0.70
C ASN A 1135 -16.45 -42.33 -1.21
N GLY A 1136 -15.45 -43.13 -1.59
CA GLY A 1136 -15.66 -44.48 -2.11
C GLY A 1136 -16.05 -44.56 -3.58
N LYS A 1137 -16.40 -43.44 -4.23
CA LYS A 1137 -16.67 -43.35 -5.68
C LYS A 1137 -15.41 -42.92 -6.43
N ILE A 1138 -15.17 -43.51 -7.61
CA ILE A 1138 -14.08 -43.10 -8.49
C ILE A 1138 -14.56 -41.87 -9.28
N ASP A 1139 -14.01 -40.71 -8.96
CA ASP A 1139 -14.21 -39.49 -9.74
C ASP A 1139 -13.11 -39.40 -10.82
N VAL A 1140 -13.52 -39.04 -12.04
CA VAL A 1140 -12.64 -39.02 -13.21
C VAL A 1140 -12.83 -37.69 -13.91
N SER A 1141 -11.76 -36.93 -13.94
CA SER A 1141 -11.66 -35.61 -14.55
C SER A 1141 -10.49 -35.58 -15.53
N GLY A 1142 -10.27 -34.45 -16.17
CA GLY A 1142 -9.13 -34.24 -17.04
C GLY A 1142 -8.52 -32.86 -16.93
N LYS A 1143 -7.28 -32.77 -17.35
CA LYS A 1143 -6.52 -31.53 -17.48
C LYS A 1143 -5.74 -31.55 -18.79
N TYR A 1144 -5.45 -30.40 -19.36
CA TYR A 1144 -4.50 -30.24 -20.44
C TYR A 1144 -3.07 -30.29 -19.93
N VAL A 1145 -2.19 -30.91 -20.71
CA VAL A 1145 -0.74 -30.84 -20.54
C VAL A 1145 -0.16 -30.21 -21.80
N GLY A 1146 0.63 -29.16 -21.64
CA GLY A 1146 1.35 -28.52 -22.74
C GLY A 1146 2.29 -29.51 -23.40
N LYS A 1147 2.12 -29.71 -24.71
CA LYS A 1147 3.04 -30.48 -25.56
C LYS A 1147 3.32 -29.73 -26.83
N LEU A 1148 4.60 -29.61 -27.17
CA LEU A 1148 5.03 -29.06 -28.45
C LEU A 1148 4.71 -30.05 -29.58
N ILE A 1149 3.80 -29.68 -30.47
CA ILE A 1149 3.38 -30.47 -31.63
C ILE A 1149 3.76 -29.73 -32.91
N LYS A 1150 4.37 -30.45 -33.85
CA LYS A 1150 4.60 -29.99 -35.22
C LYS A 1150 3.66 -30.72 -36.16
N LYS A 1151 2.87 -29.98 -36.94
CA LYS A 1151 1.89 -30.55 -37.88
C LYS A 1151 1.92 -29.81 -39.21
N THR A 1152 1.72 -30.57 -40.28
CA THR A 1152 1.51 -30.06 -41.64
C THR A 1152 0.05 -30.29 -42.03
N ILE A 1153 -0.57 -29.29 -42.64
CA ILE A 1153 -1.94 -29.37 -43.17
C ILE A 1153 -1.86 -28.96 -44.65
N ASP A 1154 -1.93 -29.96 -45.52
CA ASP A 1154 -1.72 -29.77 -46.96
C ASP A 1154 -3.02 -29.65 -47.75
N SER A 1155 -4.14 -30.12 -47.17
CA SER A 1155 -5.43 -30.16 -47.85
C SER A 1155 -6.62 -29.95 -46.91
N LYS A 1156 -7.79 -29.74 -47.52
CA LYS A 1156 -9.08 -29.68 -46.81
C LYS A 1156 -9.40 -30.98 -46.06
N GLU A 1157 -8.97 -32.13 -46.57
CA GLU A 1157 -9.18 -33.44 -45.92
C GLU A 1157 -8.40 -33.55 -44.60
N ASP A 1158 -7.21 -32.94 -44.50
CA ASP A 1158 -6.38 -32.95 -43.28
C ASP A 1158 -6.95 -32.08 -42.15
N SER A 1159 -7.86 -31.15 -42.48
CA SER A 1159 -8.47 -30.18 -41.57
C SER A 1159 -9.86 -30.57 -41.04
N GLY A 1160 -10.39 -31.74 -41.42
CA GLY A 1160 -11.73 -32.22 -41.05
C GLY A 1160 -11.78 -33.02 -39.73
N THR A 1161 -12.93 -32.98 -39.03
CA THR A 1161 -13.22 -33.78 -37.82
C THR A 1161 -13.85 -35.12 -38.18
N ARG A 1162 -13.42 -36.23 -37.55
CA ARG A 1162 -13.94 -37.61 -37.75
C ARG A 1162 -14.24 -38.32 -36.43
N SER A 1163 -15.28 -39.17 -36.39
CA SER A 1163 -15.64 -40.00 -35.22
C SER A 1163 -14.96 -41.38 -35.26
N VAL A 1164 -14.53 -41.89 -34.10
CA VAL A 1164 -13.84 -43.17 -33.91
C VAL A 1164 -14.50 -43.91 -32.74
N GLN A 1165 -14.92 -45.15 -32.94
CA GLN A 1165 -15.47 -46.02 -31.89
C GLN A 1165 -14.46 -47.12 -31.51
N THR A 1166 -14.26 -47.34 -30.22
CA THR A 1166 -13.32 -48.34 -29.68
C THR A 1166 -14.04 -49.31 -28.74
N ARG A 1167 -13.75 -50.61 -28.86
CA ARG A 1167 -14.32 -51.69 -28.04
C ARG A 1167 -13.37 -52.13 -26.93
N PHE A 1168 -13.89 -52.31 -25.72
CA PHE A 1168 -13.17 -52.76 -24.53
C PHE A 1168 -13.83 -53.99 -23.91
N THR A 1169 -13.06 -55.04 -23.61
CA THR A 1169 -13.57 -56.23 -22.90
C THR A 1169 -13.11 -56.21 -21.45
N LEU A 1170 -14.05 -56.14 -20.50
CA LEU A 1170 -13.76 -56.22 -19.07
C LEU A 1170 -14.12 -57.60 -18.52
N ARG A 1171 -13.32 -58.09 -17.57
CA ARG A 1171 -13.53 -59.38 -16.90
C ARG A 1171 -13.35 -59.24 -15.39
N THR A 1172 -14.30 -59.77 -14.63
CA THR A 1172 -14.26 -59.73 -13.16
C THR A 1172 -14.99 -60.93 -12.56
N ASN A 1173 -14.81 -61.18 -11.26
CA ASN A 1173 -15.55 -62.21 -10.53
C ASN A 1173 -16.66 -61.55 -9.71
N VAL A 1174 -17.86 -62.11 -9.75
CA VAL A 1174 -19.05 -61.59 -9.06
C VAL A 1174 -19.54 -62.62 -8.06
N ASP A 1175 -19.54 -62.26 -6.77
CA ASP A 1175 -20.00 -63.15 -5.69
C ASP A 1175 -21.52 -63.45 -5.77
N PRO A 1176 -21.99 -64.57 -5.20
CA PRO A 1176 -23.40 -64.97 -5.24
C PRO A 1176 -24.35 -63.89 -4.72
N GLY A 1177 -25.36 -63.55 -5.52
CA GLY A 1177 -26.35 -62.54 -5.17
C GLY A 1177 -25.81 -61.10 -5.11
N LYS A 1178 -24.57 -60.86 -5.57
CA LYS A 1178 -23.95 -59.53 -5.60
C LYS A 1178 -23.98 -58.95 -7.02
N LYS A 1179 -23.94 -57.62 -7.07
CA LYS A 1179 -23.81 -56.85 -8.32
C LYS A 1179 -22.44 -56.18 -8.36
N VAL A 1180 -21.85 -56.08 -9.54
CA VAL A 1180 -20.58 -55.38 -9.80
C VAL A 1180 -20.81 -54.39 -10.95
N PHE A 1181 -20.51 -53.11 -10.73
CA PHE A 1181 -20.55 -52.06 -11.74
C PHE A 1181 -19.23 -52.00 -12.49
N CYS A 1182 -19.26 -52.11 -13.81
CA CYS A 1182 -18.09 -52.03 -14.68
C CYS A 1182 -18.21 -50.84 -15.62
N GLN A 1183 -17.15 -50.03 -15.74
CA GLN A 1183 -17.12 -48.83 -16.57
C GLN A 1183 -15.78 -48.67 -17.31
N VAL A 1184 -15.83 -48.13 -18.52
CA VAL A 1184 -14.68 -47.54 -19.21
C VAL A 1184 -14.94 -46.06 -19.44
N VAL A 1185 -13.94 -45.22 -19.20
CA VAL A 1185 -14.00 -43.77 -19.36
C VAL A 1185 -12.74 -43.22 -20.00
N ALA A 1186 -12.90 -42.21 -20.84
CA ALA A 1186 -11.82 -41.38 -21.38
C ALA A 1186 -12.19 -39.90 -21.29
N ILE A 1187 -11.21 -39.01 -21.30
CA ILE A 1187 -11.45 -37.58 -21.42
C ILE A 1187 -11.21 -37.16 -22.86
N GLN A 1188 -12.22 -36.58 -23.49
CA GLN A 1188 -12.11 -36.00 -24.83
C GLN A 1188 -12.01 -34.47 -24.73
N SER A 1189 -10.99 -33.92 -25.38
CA SER A 1189 -10.82 -32.49 -25.62
C SER A 1189 -11.61 -32.06 -26.85
N LYS A 1190 -12.29 -30.92 -26.77
CA LYS A 1190 -12.97 -30.22 -27.88
C LYS A 1190 -12.55 -28.75 -27.91
N VAL A 1191 -11.24 -28.53 -28.00
CA VAL A 1191 -10.64 -27.19 -27.93
C VAL A 1191 -11.15 -26.34 -29.08
N ASN A 1192 -11.59 -25.13 -28.75
CA ASN A 1192 -12.06 -24.15 -29.72
C ASN A 1192 -11.73 -22.72 -29.22
N ILE A 1193 -10.45 -22.36 -29.29
CA ILE A 1193 -9.89 -21.18 -28.64
C ILE A 1193 -9.26 -20.22 -29.65
N ASN A 1194 -9.16 -18.95 -29.27
CA ASN A 1194 -8.47 -17.96 -30.08
C ASN A 1194 -6.96 -18.12 -29.89
N TYR A 1195 -6.18 -17.74 -30.90
CA TYR A 1195 -4.73 -17.63 -30.79
C TYR A 1195 -4.23 -16.36 -31.48
N GLU A 1196 -3.04 -15.94 -31.08
CA GLU A 1196 -2.21 -14.96 -31.80
C GLU A 1196 -0.88 -15.63 -32.15
N ALA A 1197 -0.39 -15.48 -33.38
CA ALA A 1197 0.86 -16.09 -33.84
C ALA A 1197 1.58 -15.18 -34.85
N THR A 1198 2.84 -15.51 -35.13
CA THR A 1198 3.57 -14.96 -36.27
C THR A 1198 3.37 -15.89 -37.47
N LEU A 1199 2.81 -15.38 -38.57
CA LEU A 1199 2.69 -16.08 -39.85
C LEU A 1199 3.82 -15.64 -40.77
N THR A 1200 4.55 -16.59 -41.34
CA THR A 1200 5.57 -16.36 -42.35
C THR A 1200 5.12 -16.91 -43.69
N GLN A 1201 4.96 -16.03 -44.67
CA GLN A 1201 4.66 -16.35 -46.06
C GLN A 1201 5.95 -16.73 -46.79
N HIS A 1202 5.94 -17.86 -47.49
CA HIS A 1202 7.04 -18.34 -48.32
C HIS A 1202 6.70 -18.17 -49.80
N PHE A 1203 7.68 -17.72 -50.59
CA PHE A 1203 7.57 -17.51 -52.03
C PHE A 1203 8.39 -18.52 -52.84
N GLU A 1204 8.02 -18.77 -54.10
CA GLU A 1204 8.66 -19.80 -54.96
C GLU A 1204 10.16 -19.57 -55.20
N ASN A 1205 10.63 -18.33 -55.12
CA ASN A 1205 12.06 -17.99 -55.27
C ASN A 1205 12.86 -18.15 -53.96
N GLY A 1206 12.23 -18.62 -52.87
CA GLY A 1206 12.85 -18.80 -51.56
C GLY A 1206 12.78 -17.57 -50.65
N ASP A 1207 12.22 -16.45 -51.11
CA ASP A 1207 11.99 -15.29 -50.26
C ASP A 1207 10.89 -15.57 -49.23
N THR A 1208 10.97 -14.90 -48.08
CA THR A 1208 9.98 -14.99 -47.02
C THR A 1208 9.58 -13.62 -46.50
N TYR A 1209 8.42 -13.56 -45.87
CA TYR A 1209 7.87 -12.35 -45.27
C TYR A 1209 6.95 -12.70 -44.10
N SER A 1210 7.14 -12.07 -42.93
CA SER A 1210 6.44 -12.42 -41.70
C SER A 1210 5.58 -11.27 -41.17
N TYR A 1211 4.42 -11.62 -40.61
CA TYR A 1211 3.49 -10.70 -39.98
C TYR A 1211 2.69 -11.36 -38.87
N ARG A 1212 2.16 -10.55 -37.95
CA ARG A 1212 1.28 -11.05 -36.89
C ARG A 1212 -0.12 -11.35 -37.44
N VAL A 1213 -0.67 -12.45 -36.96
CA VAL A 1213 -2.04 -12.87 -37.24
C VAL A 1213 -2.74 -13.32 -35.97
N PHE A 1214 -4.05 -13.20 -36.00
CA PHE A 1214 -4.95 -13.77 -35.01
C PHE A 1214 -5.72 -14.89 -35.67
N GLY A 1215 -6.24 -15.82 -34.90
CA GLY A 1215 -6.99 -16.90 -35.50
C GLY A 1215 -7.72 -17.75 -34.50
N ARG A 1216 -8.39 -18.78 -35.01
CA ARG A 1216 -9.07 -19.78 -34.18
C ARG A 1216 -8.44 -21.14 -34.38
N PHE A 1217 -8.07 -21.76 -33.27
CA PHE A 1217 -7.52 -23.10 -33.19
C PHE A 1217 -8.60 -24.05 -32.67
N ARG A 1218 -9.00 -25.00 -33.51
CA ARG A 1218 -9.95 -26.05 -33.16
C ARG A 1218 -9.24 -27.39 -33.19
N ASP A 1219 -9.31 -28.14 -32.09
CA ASP A 1219 -8.59 -29.41 -31.98
C ASP A 1219 -9.35 -30.40 -31.09
N SER A 1220 -9.52 -31.62 -31.59
CA SER A 1220 -10.16 -32.72 -30.87
C SER A 1220 -9.22 -33.91 -30.72
N GLN A 1221 -8.99 -34.31 -29.47
CA GLN A 1221 -8.09 -35.40 -29.05
C GLN A 1221 -8.66 -36.07 -27.79
N ALA A 1222 -8.28 -37.31 -27.50
CA ALA A 1222 -8.72 -38.03 -26.30
C ALA A 1222 -7.56 -38.64 -25.50
N THR A 1223 -7.76 -38.86 -24.20
CA THR A 1223 -6.79 -39.53 -23.33
C THR A 1223 -6.71 -41.03 -23.58
N ASP A 1224 -5.70 -41.67 -23.01
CA ASP A 1224 -5.79 -43.11 -22.73
C ASP A 1224 -7.00 -43.39 -21.82
N THR A 1225 -7.60 -44.57 -21.96
CA THR A 1225 -8.85 -44.95 -21.29
C THR A 1225 -8.59 -45.58 -19.93
N PHE A 1226 -9.41 -45.23 -18.94
CA PHE A 1226 -9.43 -45.85 -17.62
C PHE A 1226 -10.63 -46.79 -17.49
N SER A 1227 -10.40 -48.03 -17.03
CA SER A 1227 -11.46 -49.02 -16.86
C SER A 1227 -11.44 -49.65 -15.47
N TYR A 1228 -12.61 -49.86 -14.87
CA TYR A 1228 -12.73 -50.51 -13.56
C TYR A 1228 -14.02 -51.33 -13.41
N CYS A 1229 -14.00 -52.26 -12.46
CA CYS A 1229 -15.17 -53.03 -12.02
C CYS A 1229 -15.21 -53.06 -10.49
N GLU A 1230 -16.30 -52.62 -9.87
CA GLU A 1230 -16.44 -52.54 -8.41
C GLU A 1230 -17.78 -53.09 -7.90
N SER A 1231 -17.76 -53.75 -6.75
CA SER A 1231 -18.96 -54.28 -6.12
C SER A 1231 -19.91 -53.16 -5.68
N LEU A 1232 -21.20 -53.32 -5.95
CA LEU A 1232 -22.23 -52.39 -5.50
C LEU A 1232 -22.63 -52.68 -4.04
N ASN A 1233 -22.62 -51.64 -3.22
CA ASN A 1233 -22.99 -51.59 -1.81
C ASN A 1233 -23.82 -50.33 -1.52
N ASP A 1234 -24.24 -50.13 -0.26
CA ASP A 1234 -25.10 -49.00 0.12
C ASP A 1234 -24.44 -47.61 -0.09
N ASP A 1235 -23.11 -47.55 -0.18
CA ASP A 1235 -22.34 -46.31 -0.38
C ASP A 1235 -22.18 -45.91 -1.86
N ASN A 1236 -22.40 -46.84 -2.80
CA ASN A 1236 -22.28 -46.59 -4.24
C ASN A 1236 -23.50 -47.10 -5.05
N VAL A 1237 -24.64 -47.32 -4.38
CA VAL A 1237 -25.85 -47.88 -5.01
C VAL A 1237 -26.43 -46.99 -6.12
N ASP A 1238 -26.25 -45.67 -6.02
CA ASP A 1238 -26.68 -44.70 -7.05
C ASP A 1238 -25.98 -44.96 -8.41
N ASP A 1239 -24.79 -45.57 -8.41
CA ASP A 1239 -24.04 -45.86 -9.64
C ASP A 1239 -24.74 -46.96 -10.47
N SER A 1240 -25.66 -47.72 -9.85
CA SER A 1240 -26.51 -48.68 -10.55
C SER A 1240 -27.59 -48.04 -11.43
N GLU A 1241 -27.95 -46.77 -11.18
CA GLU A 1241 -28.85 -46.00 -12.04
C GLU A 1241 -28.13 -45.41 -13.27
N ALA A 1242 -26.81 -45.28 -13.21
CA ALA A 1242 -25.95 -44.75 -14.28
C ALA A 1242 -25.44 -45.82 -15.26
N ALA A 1243 -25.74 -47.10 -15.02
CA ALA A 1243 -25.35 -48.19 -15.89
C ALA A 1243 -26.32 -48.32 -17.08
N ASP A 1244 -25.78 -48.52 -18.27
CA ASP A 1244 -26.59 -48.64 -19.48
C ASP A 1244 -27.53 -49.86 -19.39
N PHE A 1245 -27.00 -50.99 -18.88
CA PHE A 1245 -27.74 -52.25 -18.75
C PHE A 1245 -27.29 -53.11 -17.56
N VAL A 1246 -28.20 -53.96 -17.07
CA VAL A 1246 -27.88 -55.04 -16.12
C VAL A 1246 -27.73 -56.36 -16.86
N ILE A 1247 -26.51 -56.91 -16.80
CA ILE A 1247 -26.06 -58.10 -17.51
C ILE A 1247 -25.95 -59.28 -16.54
N ARG A 1248 -26.58 -60.40 -16.90
CA ARG A 1248 -26.60 -61.64 -16.09
C ARG A 1248 -25.76 -62.77 -16.67
N GLU A 1249 -25.34 -62.64 -17.92
CA GLU A 1249 -24.54 -63.63 -18.64
C GLU A 1249 -23.37 -62.93 -19.33
N SER A 1250 -22.21 -63.55 -19.41
CA SER A 1250 -21.08 -62.98 -20.17
C SER A 1250 -21.43 -62.87 -21.64
N GLY A 1251 -21.06 -61.78 -22.31
CA GLY A 1251 -21.33 -61.64 -23.74
C GLY A 1251 -21.08 -60.25 -24.32
N THR A 1252 -21.27 -60.17 -25.63
CA THR A 1252 -21.29 -58.92 -26.39
C THR A 1252 -22.75 -58.49 -26.58
N TYR A 1253 -23.01 -57.21 -26.32
CA TYR A 1253 -24.35 -56.62 -26.34
C TYR A 1253 -24.40 -55.44 -27.32
N CYS A 1254 -25.53 -55.26 -28.00
CA CYS A 1254 -25.77 -54.05 -28.79
C CYS A 1254 -26.12 -52.86 -27.89
N SER A 1255 -26.17 -51.66 -28.45
CA SER A 1255 -26.56 -50.42 -27.76
C SER A 1255 -28.00 -50.41 -27.23
N ASP A 1256 -28.85 -51.36 -27.61
CA ASP A 1256 -30.20 -51.58 -27.09
C ASP A 1256 -30.28 -52.61 -25.94
N GLY A 1257 -29.14 -53.17 -25.51
CA GLY A 1257 -29.04 -54.14 -24.42
C GLY A 1257 -29.29 -55.59 -24.84
N LYS A 1258 -29.44 -55.90 -26.13
CA LYS A 1258 -29.60 -57.27 -26.63
C LYS A 1258 -28.25 -58.01 -26.71
N ARG A 1259 -28.17 -59.21 -26.13
CA ARG A 1259 -27.01 -60.10 -26.29
C ARG A 1259 -26.95 -60.65 -27.71
N VAL A 1260 -25.82 -60.48 -28.39
CA VAL A 1260 -25.60 -60.96 -29.77
C VAL A 1260 -24.50 -62.00 -29.91
N GLY A 1261 -23.66 -62.17 -28.89
CA GLY A 1261 -22.57 -63.13 -28.95
C GLY A 1261 -21.81 -63.30 -27.64
N ASN A 1262 -20.77 -64.14 -27.67
CA ASN A 1262 -19.78 -64.22 -26.60
C ASN A 1262 -18.77 -63.08 -26.73
N THR A 1263 -18.20 -62.63 -25.61
CA THR A 1263 -17.12 -61.62 -25.60
C THR A 1263 -15.97 -62.02 -26.52
N GLY A 1264 -15.49 -61.08 -27.34
CA GLY A 1264 -14.44 -61.33 -28.32
C GLY A 1264 -14.92 -61.79 -29.72
N MET A 1265 -16.21 -61.66 -30.02
CA MET A 1265 -16.76 -61.78 -31.38
C MET A 1265 -16.01 -60.85 -32.37
N SER A 1266 -15.91 -61.21 -33.65
CA SER A 1266 -15.21 -60.35 -34.63
C SER A 1266 -15.98 -59.04 -34.87
N ASP A 1267 -15.28 -57.94 -35.15
CA ASP A 1267 -15.92 -56.63 -35.40
C ASP A 1267 -16.88 -56.70 -36.60
N LYS A 1268 -16.60 -57.57 -37.57
CA LYS A 1268 -17.48 -57.81 -38.72
C LYS A 1268 -18.81 -58.45 -38.30
N ASP A 1269 -18.77 -59.53 -37.53
CA ASP A 1269 -19.99 -60.24 -37.10
C ASP A 1269 -20.83 -59.36 -36.17
N LEU A 1270 -20.16 -58.50 -35.39
CA LEU A 1270 -20.79 -57.51 -34.53
C LEU A 1270 -21.53 -56.42 -35.32
N LEU A 1271 -20.93 -55.86 -36.37
CA LEU A 1271 -21.55 -54.85 -37.24
C LEU A 1271 -22.73 -55.42 -38.05
N GLU A 1272 -22.74 -56.73 -38.34
CA GLU A 1272 -23.87 -57.39 -38.98
C GLU A 1272 -25.03 -57.66 -37.98
N ALA A 1273 -24.72 -57.85 -36.70
CA ALA A 1273 -25.69 -58.17 -35.65
C ALA A 1273 -26.26 -56.94 -34.90
N CYS A 1274 -25.55 -55.81 -34.89
CA CYS A 1274 -25.90 -54.56 -34.22
C CYS A 1274 -25.79 -53.36 -35.17
N PRO A 1275 -26.69 -52.36 -35.10
CA PRO A 1275 -26.54 -51.10 -35.83
C PRO A 1275 -25.58 -50.17 -35.07
N LEU A 1276 -24.27 -50.41 -35.18
CA LEU A 1276 -23.21 -49.63 -34.51
C LEU A 1276 -22.67 -48.49 -35.36
#